data_AF-A0A852V5I5-F1
#
_entry.id   AF-A0A852V5I5-F1
#
_cell.length_a   1.000
_cell.length_b   1.000
_cell.length_c   1.000
_cell.angle_alpha   90.00
_cell.angle_beta   90.00
_cell.angle_gamma   90.00
#
_symmetry.space_group_name_H-M   'P 1'
#
loop_
_entity.id
_entity.type
_entity.pdbx_description
1 polymer ?
#
loop_
_entity_poly.entity_id
_entity_poly.type
_entity_poly.pdbx_seq_one_letter_code
_entity_poly.pdbx_strand_id
1 'polypeptide(L)'
;MKIRIGTQRLLCRASSHALMFLLCVFASAPAFGADPAIPSGDIRIHYHRPDGNYSGWTVYAFDNTTEDTGNYGGGPVEVTGTDSFGAYFDVGVTTGAQEVGIIIHNPTASGGDQKDTPNNLFVDPATQGIEYWAYSGIAKLYTAAPSLTNPTALLPGYVRVHYHRTDGNYGGWTIYAFYDTTEYTGDYNSGLVPVTNTDAYGAYFDVAVVPNAQNLGLIIHNPSASGGDQKDPGTNEFVDPTTEGFEYWGYTGIGKLYKSQPSLTNPSAQLPGYARIHYYRPDGNYANWTVYAFNDTAEYTGDFNDGLTGVTSHDSYGAYFDISLIPNAQNLGFIIHNISTGVKDPGPDMHLNVATNTQAWAISGNAMVFTSTPTPTQILDSLLNVEQAYWLDRQRVAIQPQFAQSGDTYAISTSLTGGLSVTPTGITGGTNIPLTVSGALTADELLRYPQLSGYTVLQLPANTQLSTLQTALEGQLAFSAIGSNGALQYATGIQFAGVLDDLYYYPGKLGVVFHHWDDTGWHDWPEDEDCAMKLKLWAPTAQSVSLQIFDHESDTSPSTIVAMHEHNGVWVAKGEPGWKDKYYLYSVKVWVSADGAVDTNVTSDPYSIDIALNGTKSRFTDLDSRETKPAGWDEDTSPPLRSLSDISIYELHVRDFSVDDLTVPLAHRGMYDAFEDHGSDGMKHLRSLAASGLKAIHILPSFHFASVNEDKSTWIIPTGLAAYPPDGQQQQAAVTTSQTNPAYNWGYDPVHYMTPEGSYAINPDNRVREYRGMVDGLHKAGLRVVQDVVFNHTNASGEGPNSNLDEVVPNYYHRLDANGNLETGSCCPDTASEHLMMEKLIIDTLVLNARDYKIDGFRFDILSFMFTYNIQHIQQALQALTPEKDGVDGSKIYLYGEGFNFADTANNQIGPNASQINLYGFGVGTFNDRIRDGIHGGSPFTDERVQGFATGLFTDPSDYTNSNPPLSGQQSQLLQYSDWIDVGLTGNLRDYSFIDSAGATVTGAQVNYNGQPTGYTKSPIEAVNYASVHDNQDLFDKVQLKSSYNDNIATRARRQVMGMSLVTLGEGIPFFQAGDDLLRSKDMDQNSYNSGDWFNKIDWSGKTANWGIGLPIASQNQAQWPIMTPLLSNSAYTPLPVNIAYSEAAFSELLNIRYSSELFRMSTFSEVQQNLIFLNTGPSQTPGLIVMKLDANGGNYGMYKHIVVIFNATNASVTFTNSRLQGLALHLHPVQRSSSDPETRLSTFNSKEGTATVPALTTAVFVGESE
;
A
#
# COMPACT_ATOMS: atom_id res chain seq x y z
N MET A 1 -27.16 -10.80 60.71
CA MET A 1 -26.51 -11.27 61.97
C MET A 1 -25.02 -11.03 61.78
N LYS A 2 -24.26 -10.15 62.47
CA LYS A 2 -24.42 -9.20 63.62
C LYS A 2 -23.27 -8.12 63.49
N ILE A 3 -23.05 -7.02 64.25
CA ILE A 3 -23.75 -5.98 65.08
C ILE A 3 -22.60 -4.99 65.50
N ARG A 4 -22.66 -3.64 65.57
CA ARG A 4 -23.56 -2.56 65.09
C ARG A 4 -22.87 -1.16 65.31
N ILE A 5 -23.01 -0.24 64.34
CA ILE A 5 -23.40 1.20 64.49
C ILE A 5 -22.49 2.21 65.29
N GLY A 6 -22.13 3.32 64.62
CA GLY A 6 -22.55 4.69 65.03
C GLY A 6 -21.48 5.75 65.39
N THR A 7 -21.74 7.08 65.36
CA THR A 7 -22.74 7.93 64.64
C THR A 7 -22.48 9.45 64.86
N GLN A 8 -23.08 10.33 64.02
CA GLN A 8 -23.19 11.84 64.05
C GLN A 8 -22.31 12.56 62.98
N ARG A 9 -22.73 13.53 62.11
CA ARG A 9 -23.82 14.57 62.01
C ARG A 9 -23.63 15.80 62.95
N LEU A 10 -23.90 17.08 62.61
CA LEU A 10 -24.46 17.83 61.44
C LEU A 10 -23.47 18.99 61.07
N LEU A 11 -23.50 19.80 59.97
CA LEU A 11 -24.49 20.30 58.97
C LEU A 11 -25.17 21.69 59.26
N CYS A 12 -24.79 22.71 58.45
CA CYS A 12 -25.59 23.84 57.88
C CYS A 12 -25.79 25.24 58.55
N ARG A 13 -25.65 26.29 57.69
CA ARG A 13 -26.29 27.65 57.66
C ARG A 13 -25.85 28.74 58.68
N ALA A 14 -26.13 30.04 58.48
CA ALA A 14 -26.03 30.99 57.33
C ALA A 14 -26.67 32.38 57.67
N SER A 15 -26.05 33.50 57.24
CA SER A 15 -26.64 34.88 57.18
C SER A 15 -27.01 35.55 58.55
N SER A 16 -27.26 36.87 58.74
CA SER A 16 -27.08 38.09 57.90
C SER A 16 -27.27 39.40 58.73
N HIS A 17 -26.59 40.51 58.36
CA HIS A 17 -26.90 41.93 58.67
C HIS A 17 -26.82 42.38 60.18
N ALA A 18 -26.74 43.66 60.61
CA ALA A 18 -27.07 44.97 59.98
C ALA A 18 -26.41 46.22 60.67
N LEU A 19 -26.29 47.36 59.92
CA LEU A 19 -26.36 48.79 60.36
C LEU A 19 -25.28 49.37 61.35
N MET A 20 -24.99 50.69 61.48
CA MET A 20 -25.58 51.96 60.97
C MET A 20 -24.53 53.13 60.80
N PHE A 21 -24.74 54.02 59.80
CA PHE A 21 -24.45 55.49 59.72
C PHE A 21 -23.18 56.18 60.30
N LEU A 22 -22.51 56.98 59.43
CA LEU A 22 -22.50 58.46 59.54
C LEU A 22 -22.28 59.14 58.16
N LEU A 23 -22.18 60.48 58.13
CA LEU A 23 -22.54 61.37 56.99
C LEU A 23 -21.39 61.85 56.07
N CYS A 24 -21.75 62.04 54.80
CA CYS A 24 -21.42 63.14 53.87
C CYS A 24 -19.99 63.73 53.79
N VAL A 25 -19.38 63.63 52.60
CA VAL A 25 -19.27 64.75 51.65
C VAL A 25 -19.50 64.22 50.22
N PHE A 26 -20.27 64.93 49.38
CA PHE A 26 -20.29 64.69 47.93
C PHE A 26 -19.18 65.53 47.27
N ALA A 27 -18.30 64.88 46.52
CA ALA A 27 -17.40 65.52 45.57
C ALA A 27 -17.56 64.84 44.21
N SER A 28 -18.16 65.54 43.25
CA SER A 28 -18.40 65.02 41.91
C SER A 28 -17.12 65.10 41.06
N ALA A 29 -16.37 64.01 41.00
CA ALA A 29 -15.57 63.73 39.81
C ALA A 29 -16.52 63.46 38.63
N PRO A 30 -16.17 63.85 37.39
CA PRO A 30 -17.03 63.59 36.24
C PRO A 30 -17.13 62.09 35.98
N ALA A 31 -18.30 61.64 35.54
CA ALA A 31 -18.33 60.43 34.74
C ALA A 31 -17.62 60.75 33.42
N PHE A 32 -16.59 59.99 33.09
CA PHE A 32 -16.14 59.91 31.70
C PHE A 32 -17.34 59.42 30.88
N GLY A 33 -17.62 60.11 29.77
CA GLY A 33 -18.65 59.66 28.84
C GLY A 33 -18.21 58.36 28.15
N ALA A 34 -19.11 57.74 27.40
CA ALA A 34 -18.65 56.85 26.33
C ALA A 34 -17.79 57.68 25.36
N ASP A 35 -16.71 57.09 24.87
CA ASP A 35 -15.71 57.80 24.08
C ASP A 35 -16.32 58.36 22.78
N PRO A 36 -15.82 59.51 22.27
CA PRO A 36 -16.37 60.12 21.07
C PRO A 36 -16.29 59.15 19.90
N ALA A 37 -17.38 58.97 19.14
CA ALA A 37 -17.38 58.06 18.00
C ALA A 37 -16.22 58.38 17.04
N ILE A 38 -15.48 57.34 16.63
CA ILE A 38 -14.37 57.46 15.67
C ILE A 38 -14.94 58.03 14.35
N PRO A 39 -14.28 59.00 13.70
CA PRO A 39 -14.79 59.58 12.46
C PRO A 39 -14.88 58.54 11.32
N SER A 40 -15.82 58.75 10.40
CA SER A 40 -16.10 57.82 9.31
C SER A 40 -15.01 57.89 8.23
N GLY A 41 -14.04 57.00 8.31
CA GLY A 41 -12.85 56.98 7.45
C GLY A 41 -11.54 56.97 8.22
N ASP A 42 -11.59 57.02 9.56
CA ASP A 42 -10.42 57.10 10.42
C ASP A 42 -10.27 55.83 11.26
N ILE A 43 -9.04 55.54 11.69
CA ILE A 43 -8.75 54.63 12.81
C ILE A 43 -8.32 55.45 14.03
N ARG A 44 -8.56 54.93 15.23
CA ARG A 44 -8.09 55.57 16.47
C ARG A 44 -6.90 54.84 17.07
N ILE A 45 -5.82 55.60 17.33
CA ILE A 45 -4.68 55.17 18.14
C ILE A 45 -4.79 55.83 19.51
N HIS A 46 -5.18 55.07 20.53
CA HIS A 46 -5.07 55.44 21.94
C HIS A 46 -3.63 55.24 22.41
N TYR A 47 -3.08 56.17 23.19
CA TYR A 47 -1.68 56.19 23.62
C TYR A 47 -1.57 56.59 25.09
N HIS A 48 -1.08 55.68 25.94
CA HIS A 48 -0.81 55.96 27.34
C HIS A 48 0.65 56.29 27.60
N ARG A 49 0.90 57.39 28.31
CA ARG A 49 2.22 57.72 28.87
C ARG A 49 2.21 57.66 30.40
N PRO A 50 3.11 56.90 31.05
CA PRO A 50 3.22 56.84 32.52
C PRO A 50 3.52 58.18 33.21
N ASP A 51 4.12 59.13 32.49
CA ASP A 51 4.39 60.49 32.97
C ASP A 51 3.21 61.47 32.78
N GLY A 52 2.14 61.05 32.09
CA GLY A 52 0.99 61.87 31.72
C GLY A 52 1.31 63.04 30.78
N ASN A 53 2.52 63.10 30.20
CA ASN A 53 3.02 64.24 29.46
C ASN A 53 3.02 64.01 27.95
N TYR A 54 1.88 64.27 27.32
CA TYR A 54 1.67 64.19 25.87
C TYR A 54 2.15 65.44 25.10
N SER A 55 2.84 66.38 25.75
CA SER A 55 3.25 67.66 25.12
C SER A 55 4.23 67.44 23.96
N GLY A 56 3.77 67.75 22.74
CA GLY A 56 4.57 67.62 21.50
C GLY A 56 4.67 66.19 20.96
N TRP A 57 3.92 65.24 21.53
CA TRP A 57 3.81 63.88 21.00
C TRP A 57 2.74 63.82 19.91
N THR A 58 3.11 63.32 18.74
CA THR A 58 2.28 63.22 17.53
C THR A 58 2.40 61.82 16.92
N VAL A 59 1.52 61.52 15.97
CA VAL A 59 1.61 60.33 15.10
C VAL A 59 2.05 60.75 13.70
N TYR A 60 3.12 60.10 13.22
CA TYR A 60 3.41 60.01 11.79
C TYR A 60 2.80 58.72 11.25
N ALA A 61 1.75 58.86 10.43
CA ALA A 61 1.14 57.76 9.69
C ALA A 61 1.66 57.71 8.26
N PHE A 62 1.76 56.52 7.68
CA PHE A 62 2.24 56.29 6.32
C PHE A 62 1.60 55.04 5.68
N ASP A 63 1.91 54.80 4.41
CA ASP A 63 1.31 53.75 3.55
C ASP A 63 -0.21 53.94 3.33
N ASN A 64 -1.08 53.09 3.87
CA ASN A 64 -2.52 53.10 3.50
C ASN A 64 -3.35 54.24 4.18
N THR A 65 -2.71 55.33 4.63
CA THR A 65 -3.35 56.48 5.30
C THR A 65 -3.71 57.62 4.33
N THR A 66 -4.59 58.54 4.74
CA THR A 66 -4.76 59.86 4.08
C THR A 66 -3.72 60.90 4.52
N GLU A 67 -2.97 60.62 5.60
CA GLU A 67 -2.10 61.59 6.28
C GLU A 67 -0.61 61.48 5.88
N ASP A 68 -0.26 60.61 4.93
CA ASP A 68 1.12 60.49 4.46
C ASP A 68 1.53 61.73 3.66
N THR A 69 2.35 62.56 4.29
CA THR A 69 2.90 63.78 3.71
C THR A 69 4.32 63.59 3.16
N GLY A 70 4.90 62.40 3.28
CA GLY A 70 6.31 62.11 2.99
C GLY A 70 7.31 62.89 3.86
N ASN A 71 6.83 63.61 4.90
CA ASN A 71 7.62 64.52 5.73
C ASN A 71 7.66 64.01 7.18
N TYR A 72 8.45 62.97 7.41
CA TYR A 72 8.61 62.31 8.71
C TYR A 72 8.78 63.27 9.89
N GLY A 73 9.61 64.32 9.76
CA GLY A 73 9.86 65.29 10.83
C GLY A 73 8.69 66.24 11.16
N GLY A 74 7.53 66.07 10.54
CA GLY A 74 6.34 66.91 10.73
C GLY A 74 5.26 66.32 11.64
N GLY A 75 5.17 64.99 11.79
CA GLY A 75 4.16 64.30 12.62
C GLY A 75 2.72 64.80 12.43
N PRO A 76 2.10 64.58 11.25
CA PRO A 76 0.89 65.28 10.81
C PRO A 76 -0.33 65.10 11.72
N VAL A 77 -0.44 64.00 12.47
CA VAL A 77 -1.58 63.74 13.35
C VAL A 77 -1.26 64.18 14.78
N GLU A 78 -1.74 65.37 15.12
CA GLU A 78 -1.76 65.93 16.48
C GLU A 78 -2.77 65.22 17.39
N VAL A 79 -2.58 65.33 18.71
CA VAL A 79 -3.50 64.73 19.71
C VAL A 79 -4.93 65.22 19.49
N THR A 80 -5.83 64.29 19.15
CA THR A 80 -7.24 64.58 18.86
C THR A 80 -8.07 64.72 20.13
N GLY A 81 -7.73 63.97 21.18
CA GLY A 81 -8.38 64.08 22.48
C GLY A 81 -7.71 63.23 23.57
N THR A 82 -8.43 63.01 24.66
CA THR A 82 -8.00 62.15 25.80
C THR A 82 -9.19 61.35 26.31
N ASP A 83 -8.97 60.07 26.60
CA ASP A 83 -9.99 59.11 27.03
C ASP A 83 -9.74 58.66 28.50
N SER A 84 -10.17 57.44 28.86
CA SER A 84 -9.84 56.80 30.14
C SER A 84 -8.45 56.14 30.20
N PHE A 85 -7.87 55.81 29.05
CA PHE A 85 -6.55 55.19 28.88
C PHE A 85 -5.43 56.22 28.77
N GLY A 86 -5.55 57.25 27.92
CA GLY A 86 -4.51 58.25 27.71
C GLY A 86 -4.91 59.40 26.79
N ALA A 87 -4.02 59.76 25.87
CA ALA A 87 -4.32 60.63 24.73
C ALA A 87 -4.69 59.77 23.52
N TYR A 88 -5.50 60.26 22.59
CA TYR A 88 -5.80 59.53 21.36
C TYR A 88 -5.64 60.39 20.11
N PHE A 89 -5.32 59.70 19.01
CA PHE A 89 -5.12 60.23 17.67
C PHE A 89 -6.13 59.58 16.72
N ASP A 90 -6.97 60.36 16.05
CA ASP A 90 -7.79 59.88 14.93
C ASP A 90 -6.98 60.06 13.64
N VAL A 91 -6.68 58.96 12.96
CA VAL A 91 -5.81 58.86 11.78
C VAL A 91 -6.66 58.45 10.58
N GLY A 92 -6.81 59.33 9.58
CA GLY A 92 -7.55 59.02 8.37
C GLY A 92 -6.92 57.89 7.55
N VAL A 93 -7.73 56.98 7.03
CA VAL A 93 -7.28 55.82 6.24
C VAL A 93 -7.94 55.74 4.87
N THR A 94 -7.23 55.13 3.92
CA THR A 94 -7.73 54.90 2.57
C THR A 94 -8.81 53.82 2.54
N THR A 95 -9.73 53.90 1.57
CA THR A 95 -10.83 52.95 1.44
C THR A 95 -10.32 51.53 1.16
N GLY A 96 -10.43 50.64 2.14
CA GLY A 96 -9.92 49.27 2.05
C GLY A 96 -8.45 49.14 2.46
N ALA A 97 -7.93 50.05 3.28
CA ALA A 97 -6.61 49.96 3.90
C ALA A 97 -6.40 48.59 4.59
N GLN A 98 -5.23 47.98 4.33
CA GLN A 98 -4.77 46.72 4.93
C GLN A 98 -3.40 46.85 5.62
N GLU A 99 -2.64 47.91 5.32
CA GLU A 99 -1.31 48.16 5.89
C GLU A 99 -1.16 49.66 6.19
N VAL A 100 -1.43 50.05 7.44
CA VAL A 100 -1.25 51.44 7.91
C VAL A 100 -0.04 51.49 8.82
N GLY A 101 1.03 52.13 8.33
CA GLY A 101 2.25 52.37 9.10
C GLY A 101 2.04 53.50 10.12
N ILE A 102 2.52 53.31 11.35
CA ILE A 102 2.38 54.23 12.49
C ILE A 102 3.72 54.40 13.21
N ILE A 103 4.13 55.65 13.45
CA ILE A 103 5.23 56.01 14.34
C ILE A 103 4.73 57.06 15.33
N ILE A 104 4.71 56.72 16.62
CA ILE A 104 4.47 57.68 17.70
C ILE A 104 5.80 58.36 18.06
N HIS A 105 5.87 59.68 17.94
CA HIS A 105 7.11 60.43 18.12
C HIS A 105 6.91 61.85 18.65
N ASN A 106 7.99 62.52 19.03
CA ASN A 106 8.00 63.90 19.51
C ASN A 106 9.03 64.71 18.72
N PRO A 107 8.63 65.32 17.57
CA PRO A 107 9.54 66.12 16.75
C PRO A 107 10.01 67.42 17.42
N THR A 108 9.47 67.75 18.60
CA THR A 108 9.81 68.96 19.37
C THR A 108 10.73 68.71 20.57
N ALA A 109 11.15 67.46 20.80
CA ALA A 109 12.00 67.10 21.94
C ALA A 109 13.37 67.80 21.89
N SER A 110 13.97 68.03 23.06
CA SER A 110 15.13 68.92 23.23
C SER A 110 16.46 68.39 22.65
N GLY A 111 16.46 67.19 22.08
CA GLY A 111 17.57 66.60 21.32
C GLY A 111 17.35 66.53 19.80
N GLY A 112 16.23 67.03 19.28
CA GLY A 112 15.68 66.65 17.98
C GLY A 112 14.56 65.61 18.14
N ASP A 113 14.09 65.05 17.03
CA ASP A 113 12.97 64.10 17.05
C ASP A 113 13.23 62.85 17.92
N GLN A 114 12.26 62.52 18.75
CA GLN A 114 12.28 61.37 19.65
C GLN A 114 11.08 60.45 19.36
N LYS A 115 11.31 59.32 18.70
CA LYS A 115 10.33 58.22 18.69
C LYS A 115 10.05 57.69 20.10
N ASP A 116 8.85 57.17 20.34
CA ASP A 116 8.53 56.44 21.58
C ASP A 116 9.20 55.05 21.61
N THR A 117 9.22 54.36 20.47
CA THR A 117 9.91 53.08 20.27
C THR A 117 10.72 53.11 18.96
N PRO A 118 11.81 52.34 18.83
CA PRO A 118 12.70 52.45 17.66
C PRO A 118 12.05 51.94 16.36
N ASN A 119 11.21 50.92 16.48
CA ASN A 119 10.58 50.21 15.37
C ASN A 119 9.47 51.08 14.72
N ASN A 120 9.11 50.76 13.49
CA ASN A 120 7.85 51.21 12.93
C ASN A 120 6.76 50.22 13.36
N LEU A 121 5.55 50.71 13.63
CA LEU A 121 4.39 49.88 13.98
C LEU A 121 3.45 49.82 12.77
N PHE A 122 2.70 48.72 12.62
CA PHE A 122 1.76 48.53 11.53
C PHE A 122 0.45 47.95 12.05
N VAL A 123 -0.65 48.23 11.38
CA VAL A 123 -1.98 47.67 11.65
C VAL A 123 -2.75 47.41 10.36
N ASP A 124 -3.67 46.44 10.40
CA ASP A 124 -4.62 46.13 9.32
C ASP A 124 -6.05 46.50 9.74
N PRO A 125 -6.59 47.65 9.27
CA PRO A 125 -7.95 48.08 9.60
C PRO A 125 -9.07 47.17 9.07
N ALA A 126 -8.79 46.32 8.08
CA ALA A 126 -9.77 45.42 7.48
C ALA A 126 -9.97 44.13 8.28
N THR A 127 -8.94 43.65 8.98
CA THR A 127 -9.02 42.42 9.81
C THR A 127 -8.99 42.66 11.32
N GLN A 128 -8.27 43.69 11.79
CA GLN A 128 -8.04 43.95 13.21
C GLN A 128 -9.07 44.91 13.85
N GLY A 129 -9.86 45.62 13.04
CA GLY A 129 -10.80 46.66 13.48
C GLY A 129 -10.24 48.08 13.31
N ILE A 130 -10.91 49.09 13.88
CA ILE A 130 -10.56 50.51 13.67
C ILE A 130 -10.04 51.22 14.93
N GLU A 131 -9.72 50.48 15.99
CA GLU A 131 -9.36 51.05 17.29
C GLU A 131 -8.22 50.25 17.93
N TYR A 132 -7.17 50.97 18.33
CA TYR A 132 -5.88 50.40 18.74
C TYR A 132 -5.32 51.13 19.97
N TRP A 133 -4.52 50.43 20.76
CA TRP A 133 -3.92 50.92 22.00
C TRP A 133 -2.41 50.72 22.03
N ALA A 134 -1.69 51.81 22.31
CA ALA A 134 -0.24 51.90 22.47
C ALA A 134 0.12 52.25 23.93
N TYR A 135 1.11 51.59 24.51
CA TYR A 135 1.65 51.96 25.82
C TYR A 135 3.10 52.42 25.66
N SER A 136 3.45 53.59 26.18
CA SER A 136 4.76 54.21 25.97
C SER A 136 5.92 53.29 26.35
N GLY A 137 6.80 53.04 25.40
CA GLY A 137 7.94 52.12 25.51
C GLY A 137 7.62 50.65 25.19
N ILE A 138 6.41 50.31 24.72
CA ILE A 138 6.06 48.98 24.19
C ILE A 138 5.86 49.09 22.68
N ALA A 139 6.64 48.33 21.90
CA ALA A 139 6.67 48.43 20.44
C ALA A 139 5.58 47.56 19.78
N LYS A 140 4.32 47.75 20.19
CA LYS A 140 3.15 47.06 19.64
C LYS A 140 1.90 47.93 19.77
N LEU A 141 1.04 47.85 18.75
CA LEU A 141 -0.34 48.33 18.78
C LEU A 141 -1.25 47.13 19.06
N TYR A 142 -2.09 47.23 20.08
CA TYR A 142 -3.01 46.17 20.49
C TYR A 142 -4.46 46.53 20.12
N THR A 143 -5.28 45.56 19.76
CA THR A 143 -6.73 45.72 19.47
C THR A 143 -7.62 45.79 20.72
N ALA A 144 -7.00 45.84 21.90
CA ALA A 144 -7.66 46.07 23.18
C ALA A 144 -6.70 46.78 24.15
N ALA A 145 -7.23 47.56 25.10
CA ALA A 145 -6.43 48.35 26.04
C ALA A 145 -5.53 47.50 26.97
N PRO A 146 -4.19 47.68 26.95
CA PRO A 146 -3.30 47.11 27.95
C PRO A 146 -3.63 47.56 29.38
N SER A 147 -3.29 46.74 30.38
CA SER A 147 -3.50 47.11 31.77
C SER A 147 -2.55 48.23 32.19
N LEU A 148 -3.09 49.39 32.59
CA LEU A 148 -2.28 50.52 33.07
C LEU A 148 -1.42 50.19 34.31
N THR A 149 -1.74 49.11 35.04
CA THR A 149 -0.96 48.61 36.19
C THR A 149 -0.06 47.42 35.88
N ASN A 150 -0.19 46.81 34.70
CA ASN A 150 0.68 45.72 34.23
C ASN A 150 0.69 45.70 32.67
N PRO A 151 1.34 46.68 32.02
CA PRO A 151 1.16 46.92 30.58
C PRO A 151 1.86 45.88 29.70
N THR A 152 2.74 45.06 30.26
CA THR A 152 3.42 43.95 29.58
C THR A 152 2.68 42.61 29.73
N ALA A 153 1.50 42.57 30.37
CA ALA A 153 0.66 41.38 30.40
C ALA A 153 0.25 40.96 28.98
N LEU A 154 0.29 39.66 28.67
CA LEU A 154 -0.23 39.14 27.40
C LEU A 154 -1.76 39.35 27.36
N LEU A 155 -2.27 39.84 26.22
CA LEU A 155 -3.68 40.10 26.00
C LEU A 155 -4.35 38.96 25.22
N PRO A 156 -5.66 38.72 25.41
CA PRO A 156 -6.41 37.77 24.59
C PRO A 156 -6.34 38.12 23.11
N GLY A 157 -6.21 37.12 22.24
CA GLY A 157 -6.01 37.32 20.79
C GLY A 157 -4.55 37.46 20.36
N TYR A 158 -3.60 37.28 21.29
CA TYR A 158 -2.16 37.31 21.00
C TYR A 158 -1.45 36.06 21.53
N VAL A 159 -0.40 35.64 20.82
CA VAL A 159 0.60 34.64 21.24
C VAL A 159 1.91 35.37 21.52
N ARG A 160 2.56 35.06 22.64
CA ARG A 160 3.87 35.58 22.98
C ARG A 160 4.96 34.58 22.64
N VAL A 161 5.92 35.00 21.82
CA VAL A 161 7.17 34.27 21.58
C VAL A 161 8.29 34.99 22.31
N HIS A 162 8.81 34.37 23.36
CA HIS A 162 10.00 34.80 24.10
C HIS A 162 11.25 34.25 23.41
N TYR A 163 12.30 35.07 23.29
CA TYR A 163 13.52 34.71 22.55
C TYR A 163 14.77 35.23 23.28
N HIS A 164 15.65 34.31 23.69
CA HIS A 164 16.92 34.65 24.33
C HIS A 164 18.09 34.59 23.34
N ARG A 165 18.84 35.68 23.25
CA ARG A 165 20.14 35.73 22.57
C ARG A 165 21.29 35.94 23.54
N THR A 166 22.32 35.10 23.42
CA THR A 166 23.54 35.13 24.25
C THR A 166 24.42 36.37 23.99
N ASP A 167 24.27 37.02 22.83
CA ASP A 167 24.92 38.31 22.52
C ASP A 167 24.11 39.53 23.00
N GLY A 168 22.86 39.34 23.44
CA GLY A 168 21.92 40.40 23.80
C GLY A 168 21.50 41.32 22.65
N ASN A 169 21.84 41.00 21.39
CA ASN A 169 21.63 41.86 20.24
C ASN A 169 20.42 41.39 19.40
N TYR A 170 19.26 41.97 19.71
CA TYR A 170 18.00 41.73 18.98
C TYR A 170 17.81 42.67 17.77
N GLY A 171 18.85 43.42 17.37
CA GLY A 171 18.78 44.37 16.24
C GLY A 171 18.51 43.67 14.91
N GLY A 172 17.38 44.00 14.28
CA GLY A 172 16.94 43.41 13.01
C GLY A 172 16.26 42.04 13.13
N TRP A 173 16.08 41.50 14.34
CA TRP A 173 15.36 40.24 14.56
C TRP A 173 13.85 40.46 14.62
N THR A 174 13.12 39.65 13.86
CA THR A 174 11.67 39.72 13.62
C THR A 174 11.06 38.32 13.60
N ILE A 175 9.74 38.25 13.72
CA ILE A 175 8.96 37.05 13.40
C ILE A 175 8.18 37.27 12.12
N TYR A 176 8.35 36.36 11.15
CA TYR A 176 7.35 36.12 10.11
C TYR A 176 6.36 35.07 10.63
N ALA A 177 5.08 35.41 10.66
CA ALA A 177 3.98 34.53 11.08
C ALA A 177 3.13 34.12 9.87
N PHE A 178 2.46 32.98 9.92
CA PHE A 178 1.57 32.52 8.84
C PHE A 178 0.52 31.52 9.34
N TYR A 179 -0.43 31.18 8.46
CA TYR A 179 -1.66 30.43 8.77
C TYR A 179 -2.56 31.18 9.77
N ASP A 180 -2.72 30.74 11.02
CA ASP A 180 -3.72 31.25 11.98
C ASP A 180 -3.39 32.63 12.62
N THR A 181 -2.84 33.55 11.83
CA THR A 181 -2.42 34.91 12.23
C THR A 181 -3.41 35.99 11.77
N THR A 182 -3.42 37.14 12.46
CA THR A 182 -4.06 38.40 11.99
C THR A 182 -3.05 39.53 11.76
N GLU A 183 -1.76 39.22 11.73
CA GLU A 183 -0.71 40.11 11.24
C GLU A 183 -0.71 40.16 9.70
N TYR A 184 -0.36 41.29 9.10
CA TYR A 184 -0.24 41.42 7.65
C TYR A 184 1.10 40.84 7.16
N THR A 185 1.05 39.71 6.45
CA THR A 185 2.23 38.85 6.17
C THR A 185 2.43 38.61 4.67
N GLY A 186 2.42 39.68 3.86
CA GLY A 186 2.42 39.60 2.39
C GLY A 186 3.73 39.11 1.75
N ASP A 187 4.87 39.75 2.07
CA ASP A 187 6.22 39.31 1.69
C ASP A 187 6.97 38.87 2.95
N TYR A 188 7.64 37.73 2.86
CA TYR A 188 8.51 37.14 3.89
C TYR A 188 9.57 38.10 4.46
N ASN A 189 9.94 39.16 3.72
CA ASN A 189 10.95 40.14 4.15
C ASN A 189 10.37 41.51 4.57
N SER A 190 9.04 41.70 4.58
CA SER A 190 8.40 42.96 4.98
C SER A 190 7.23 42.81 5.96
N GLY A 191 6.42 41.75 5.82
CA GLY A 191 5.29 41.47 6.71
C GLY A 191 5.73 40.86 8.04
N LEU A 192 6.35 41.68 8.89
CA LEU A 192 7.22 41.24 9.98
C LEU A 192 6.79 41.80 11.35
N VAL A 193 6.60 40.91 12.32
CA VAL A 193 6.36 41.28 13.73
C VAL A 193 7.69 41.67 14.38
N PRO A 194 7.87 42.92 14.83
CA PRO A 194 9.10 43.35 15.49
C PRO A 194 9.12 42.95 16.98
N VAL A 195 10.30 43.00 17.60
CA VAL A 195 10.45 42.87 19.06
C VAL A 195 9.51 43.85 19.76
N THR A 196 8.61 43.31 20.58
CA THR A 196 7.55 44.06 21.29
C THR A 196 8.10 44.71 22.56
N ASN A 197 8.85 43.96 23.37
CA ASN A 197 9.63 44.48 24.50
C ASN A 197 10.70 43.46 24.94
N THR A 198 11.37 43.70 26.08
CA THR A 198 12.24 42.73 26.76
C THR A 198 11.75 42.40 28.17
N ASP A 199 12.09 41.21 28.67
CA ASP A 199 11.72 40.70 29.98
C ASP A 199 12.94 40.16 30.77
N ALA A 200 12.74 39.23 31.71
CA ALA A 200 13.82 38.56 32.44
C ALA A 200 14.48 37.39 31.68
N TYR A 201 13.87 36.90 30.59
CA TYR A 201 14.43 35.88 29.72
C TYR A 201 15.17 36.48 28.53
N GLY A 202 14.56 37.43 27.81
CA GLY A 202 15.17 38.01 26.61
C GLY A 202 14.32 39.11 25.96
N ALA A 203 14.25 39.09 24.63
CA ALA A 203 13.22 39.81 23.89
C ALA A 203 11.93 38.98 23.85
N TYR A 204 10.79 39.63 23.63
CA TYR A 204 9.56 38.92 23.25
C TYR A 204 8.81 39.63 22.12
N PHE A 205 8.03 38.84 21.39
CA PHE A 205 7.18 39.25 20.27
C PHE A 205 5.73 38.88 20.59
N ASP A 206 4.80 39.83 20.50
CA ASP A 206 3.36 39.55 20.60
C ASP A 206 2.76 39.48 19.18
N VAL A 207 2.36 38.28 18.76
CA VAL A 207 1.79 37.94 17.45
C VAL A 207 0.26 37.82 17.58
N ALA A 208 -0.50 38.60 16.82
CA ALA A 208 -1.96 38.57 16.81
C ALA A 208 -2.48 37.33 16.05
N VAL A 209 -3.48 36.66 16.61
CA VAL A 209 -4.00 35.37 16.08
C VAL A 209 -5.50 35.39 15.82
N VAL A 210 -5.96 34.51 14.94
CA VAL A 210 -7.40 34.33 14.71
C VAL A 210 -8.09 33.65 15.91
N PRO A 211 -9.41 33.82 16.11
CA PRO A 211 -10.13 33.13 17.19
C PRO A 211 -10.09 31.60 17.02
N ASN A 212 -9.60 30.91 18.05
CA ASN A 212 -9.35 29.46 18.07
C ASN A 212 -8.23 28.98 17.12
N ALA A 213 -7.17 29.77 16.95
CA ALA A 213 -5.94 29.37 16.26
C ALA A 213 -5.42 28.00 16.78
N GLN A 214 -5.17 27.08 15.86
CA GLN A 214 -4.68 25.71 16.09
C GLN A 214 -3.46 25.35 15.22
N ASN A 215 -3.19 26.12 14.17
CA ASN A 215 -2.00 25.99 13.33
C ASN A 215 -1.41 27.38 13.07
N LEU A 216 -0.58 27.87 14.00
CA LEU A 216 0.19 29.10 13.82
C LEU A 216 1.61 28.75 13.38
N GLY A 217 1.97 29.13 12.14
CA GLY A 217 3.33 29.02 11.63
C GLY A 217 4.18 30.21 12.05
N LEU A 218 5.43 29.95 12.49
CA LEU A 218 6.36 30.93 13.04
C LEU A 218 7.78 30.73 12.49
N ILE A 219 8.42 31.83 12.09
CA ILE A 219 9.84 31.88 11.74
C ILE A 219 10.48 33.09 12.44
N ILE A 220 11.37 32.85 13.41
CA ILE A 220 12.25 33.90 13.98
C ILE A 220 13.44 34.07 13.04
N HIS A 221 13.65 35.27 12.52
CA HIS A 221 14.74 35.53 11.56
C HIS A 221 15.22 36.99 11.56
N ASN A 222 16.28 37.25 10.79
CA ASN A 222 16.88 38.58 10.61
C ASN A 222 17.21 38.80 9.12
N PRO A 223 16.29 39.38 8.34
CA PRO A 223 16.50 39.62 6.90
C PRO A 223 17.55 40.70 6.61
N SER A 224 18.02 41.42 7.64
CA SER A 224 19.04 42.48 7.52
C SER A 224 20.48 42.00 7.81
N ALA A 225 20.68 40.72 8.13
CA ALA A 225 21.95 40.21 8.60
C ALA A 225 23.07 40.18 7.52
N SER A 226 24.32 40.26 7.96
CA SER A 226 25.48 40.35 7.08
C SER A 226 25.81 39.01 6.41
N GLY A 227 25.11 38.73 5.31
CA GLY A 227 25.20 37.49 4.53
C GLY A 227 23.91 37.13 3.78
N GLY A 228 22.80 37.80 4.12
CA GLY A 228 21.45 37.40 3.74
C GLY A 228 20.62 37.10 5.00
N ASP A 229 19.41 36.60 4.82
CA ASP A 229 18.52 36.22 5.92
C ASP A 229 19.14 35.17 6.86
N GLN A 230 18.95 35.36 8.17
CA GLN A 230 19.41 34.42 9.21
C GLN A 230 18.22 33.99 10.07
N LYS A 231 17.82 32.72 9.98
CA LYS A 231 16.79 32.10 10.83
C LYS A 231 17.40 31.54 12.13
N ASP A 232 16.66 31.61 13.24
CA ASP A 232 17.05 31.04 14.54
C ASP A 232 15.81 30.82 15.45
N PRO A 233 15.14 29.66 15.42
CA PRO A 233 15.58 28.38 14.85
C PRO A 233 15.62 28.35 13.31
N GLY A 234 16.42 27.44 12.74
CA GLY A 234 16.62 27.32 11.29
C GLY A 234 15.43 26.73 10.52
N THR A 235 14.56 25.99 11.21
CA THR A 235 13.32 25.39 10.72
C THR A 235 12.14 26.36 10.75
N ASN A 236 11.07 25.99 10.05
CA ASN A 236 9.76 26.59 10.30
C ASN A 236 9.15 25.90 11.53
N GLU A 237 8.59 26.66 12.46
CA GLU A 237 7.99 26.14 13.69
C GLU A 237 6.47 26.25 13.62
N PHE A 238 5.76 25.27 14.19
CA PHE A 238 4.29 25.23 14.24
C PHE A 238 3.82 25.05 15.68
N VAL A 239 2.76 25.75 16.07
CA VAL A 239 2.19 25.71 17.43
C VAL A 239 0.66 25.72 17.40
N ASP A 240 0.02 25.13 18.42
CA ASP A 240 -1.42 25.21 18.67
C ASP A 240 -1.72 26.04 19.94
N PRO A 241 -1.99 27.35 19.80
CA PRO A 241 -2.30 28.21 20.94
C PRO A 241 -3.55 27.79 21.73
N THR A 242 -4.50 27.09 21.10
CA THR A 242 -5.77 26.70 21.70
C THR A 242 -5.64 25.50 22.63
N THR A 243 -4.77 24.52 22.33
CA THR A 243 -4.56 23.35 23.20
C THR A 243 -3.28 23.41 24.03
N GLU A 244 -2.24 24.14 23.59
CA GLU A 244 -0.91 24.12 24.20
C GLU A 244 -0.62 25.38 25.05
N GLY A 245 -1.29 26.49 24.74
CA GLY A 245 -1.19 27.76 25.45
C GLY A 245 -0.61 28.89 24.60
N PHE A 246 -0.61 30.11 25.14
CA PHE A 246 -0.32 31.33 24.39
C PHE A 246 1.11 31.89 24.60
N GLU A 247 2.02 31.13 25.23
CA GLU A 247 3.41 31.54 25.44
C GLU A 247 4.40 30.44 25.03
N TYR A 248 5.42 30.82 24.25
CA TYR A 248 6.47 29.94 23.72
C TYR A 248 7.85 30.56 23.92
N TRP A 249 8.90 29.73 24.01
CA TRP A 249 10.26 30.16 24.30
C TRP A 249 11.29 29.54 23.34
N GLY A 250 12.02 30.39 22.62
CA GLY A 250 13.19 30.04 21.82
C GLY A 250 14.52 30.47 22.48
N TYR A 251 15.60 29.77 22.19
CA TYR A 251 16.96 30.08 22.66
C TYR A 251 17.92 30.00 21.47
N THR A 252 18.78 31.00 21.30
CA THR A 252 19.65 31.08 20.11
C THR A 252 20.54 29.84 19.94
N GLY A 253 20.51 29.23 18.75
CA GLY A 253 21.21 27.99 18.44
C GLY A 253 20.53 26.71 18.93
N ILE A 254 19.29 26.78 19.42
CA ILE A 254 18.42 25.61 19.65
C ILE A 254 17.30 25.62 18.61
N GLY A 255 17.28 24.60 17.75
CA GLY A 255 16.35 24.39 16.65
C GLY A 255 14.95 23.93 17.07
N LYS A 256 14.35 24.56 18.09
CA LYS A 256 12.94 24.35 18.46
C LYS A 256 12.39 25.46 19.37
N LEU A 257 11.11 25.79 19.24
CA LEU A 257 10.33 26.54 20.24
C LEU A 257 9.73 25.62 21.32
N TYR A 258 9.86 26.02 22.58
CA TYR A 258 9.38 25.24 23.73
C TYR A 258 8.15 25.87 24.41
N LYS A 259 7.27 25.01 24.93
CA LYS A 259 6.06 25.36 25.72
C LYS A 259 6.36 25.76 27.18
N SER A 260 7.65 25.87 27.54
CA SER A 260 8.12 26.37 28.83
C SER A 260 9.55 26.90 28.73
N GLN A 261 9.92 27.83 29.61
CA GLN A 261 11.19 28.56 29.57
C GLN A 261 12.44 27.66 29.70
N PRO A 262 13.32 27.58 28.68
CA PRO A 262 14.62 26.93 28.77
C PRO A 262 15.55 27.56 29.82
N SER A 263 16.44 26.77 30.41
CA SER A 263 17.40 27.27 31.39
C SER A 263 18.50 28.12 30.74
N LEU A 264 18.63 29.38 31.13
CA LEU A 264 19.68 30.28 30.65
C LEU A 264 21.12 29.80 30.93
N THR A 265 21.30 28.84 31.85
CA THR A 265 22.61 28.23 32.17
C THR A 265 22.79 26.80 31.64
N ASN A 266 21.73 26.20 31.10
CA ASN A 266 21.77 24.88 30.46
C ASN A 266 20.59 24.76 29.45
N PRO A 267 20.64 25.48 28.31
CA PRO A 267 19.52 25.59 27.38
C PRO A 267 19.21 24.27 26.65
N SER A 268 20.18 23.36 26.57
CA SER A 268 20.02 22.02 25.99
C SER A 268 19.43 20.98 26.97
N ALA A 269 19.06 21.37 28.20
CA ALA A 269 18.37 20.48 29.14
C ALA A 269 17.00 20.04 28.59
N GLN A 270 16.69 18.74 28.64
CA GLN A 270 15.36 18.24 28.29
C GLN A 270 14.30 18.85 29.21
N LEU A 271 13.22 19.39 28.61
CA LEU A 271 12.10 19.98 29.33
C LEU A 271 10.95 18.96 29.51
N PRO A 272 10.11 19.10 30.56
CA PRO A 272 8.92 18.27 30.73
C PRO A 272 7.95 18.43 29.54
N GLY A 273 7.31 17.32 29.15
CA GLY A 273 6.39 17.29 28.00
C GLY A 273 7.06 16.97 26.65
N TYR A 274 8.38 16.73 26.65
CA TYR A 274 9.13 16.37 25.44
C TYR A 274 9.83 15.01 25.61
N ALA A 275 9.82 14.20 24.55
CA ALA A 275 10.78 13.11 24.37
C ALA A 275 12.01 13.64 23.62
N ARG A 276 13.18 13.00 23.80
CA ARG A 276 14.40 13.30 23.03
C ARG A 276 14.88 12.08 22.28
N ILE A 277 15.02 12.20 20.97
CA ILE A 277 15.67 11.20 20.13
C ILE A 277 17.08 11.69 19.83
N HIS A 278 18.09 11.01 20.36
CA HIS A 278 19.51 11.22 20.02
C HIS A 278 19.86 10.32 18.84
N TYR A 279 20.64 10.82 17.88
CA TYR A 279 20.96 10.12 16.63
C TYR A 279 22.44 10.23 16.31
N TYR A 280 23.13 9.09 16.21
CA TYR A 280 24.53 8.99 15.83
C TYR A 280 24.67 8.68 14.34
N ARG A 281 25.44 9.49 13.61
CA ARG A 281 25.94 9.17 12.28
C ARG A 281 27.48 9.06 12.25
N PRO A 282 28.08 8.01 11.67
CA PRO A 282 29.53 7.87 11.53
C PRO A 282 30.19 8.99 10.71
N ASP A 283 29.48 9.50 9.70
CA ASP A 283 29.94 10.59 8.83
C ASP A 283 29.82 11.98 9.46
N GLY A 284 29.14 12.09 10.62
CA GLY A 284 28.82 13.36 11.28
C GLY A 284 27.92 14.30 10.47
N ASN A 285 27.30 13.84 9.39
CA ASN A 285 26.57 14.67 8.43
C ASN A 285 25.06 14.61 8.68
N TYR A 286 24.58 15.51 9.54
CA TYR A 286 23.15 15.64 9.87
C TYR A 286 22.38 16.60 8.93
N ALA A 287 22.95 16.96 7.78
CA ALA A 287 22.27 17.81 6.80
C ALA A 287 21.05 17.12 6.19
N ASN A 288 19.92 17.83 6.14
CA ASN A 288 18.62 17.36 5.63
C ASN A 288 18.02 16.17 6.40
N TRP A 289 18.55 15.81 7.57
CA TRP A 289 17.98 14.78 8.44
C TRP A 289 16.93 15.36 9.39
N THR A 290 15.78 14.69 9.47
CA THR A 290 14.59 15.09 10.26
C THR A 290 14.02 13.88 10.99
N VAL A 291 13.08 14.14 11.90
CA VAL A 291 12.17 13.11 12.44
C VAL A 291 10.74 13.44 12.06
N TYR A 292 10.05 12.49 11.44
CA TYR A 292 8.59 12.43 11.43
C TYR A 292 8.13 11.69 12.69
N ALA A 293 7.23 12.30 13.47
CA ALA A 293 6.70 11.74 14.71
C ALA A 293 5.24 11.30 14.54
N PHE A 294 4.81 10.27 15.25
CA PHE A 294 3.43 9.77 15.20
C PHE A 294 2.99 9.10 16.51
N ASN A 295 1.72 8.66 16.58
CA ASN A 295 1.03 8.22 17.80
C ASN A 295 0.96 9.33 18.87
N ASP A 296 1.54 9.15 20.06
CA ASP A 296 1.32 10.05 21.21
C ASP A 296 2.14 11.36 21.17
N THR A 297 2.21 12.00 20.00
CA THR A 297 2.93 13.26 19.76
C THR A 297 2.00 14.46 19.57
N ALA A 298 2.51 15.65 19.89
CA ALA A 298 1.87 16.94 19.60
C ALA A 298 2.64 17.76 18.53
N GLU A 299 3.52 17.11 17.76
CA GLU A 299 4.03 17.69 16.51
C GLU A 299 2.95 17.59 15.41
N TYR A 300 3.06 18.38 14.34
CA TYR A 300 2.11 18.35 13.23
C TYR A 300 2.30 17.08 12.37
N THR A 301 1.49 16.05 12.58
CA THR A 301 1.55 14.77 11.86
C THR A 301 0.77 14.80 10.52
N GLY A 302 1.08 15.77 9.66
CA GLY A 302 0.40 15.96 8.37
C GLY A 302 0.94 15.05 7.26
N ASP A 303 1.29 15.64 6.11
CA ASP A 303 2.07 14.92 5.10
C ASP A 303 3.44 14.52 5.70
N PHE A 304 3.94 13.34 5.31
CA PHE A 304 5.25 12.82 5.71
C PHE A 304 6.40 13.78 5.37
N ASN A 305 6.22 14.69 4.42
CA ASN A 305 7.23 15.68 4.01
C ASN A 305 7.11 17.04 4.72
N ASP A 306 5.94 17.37 5.30
CA ASP A 306 5.67 18.67 5.93
C ASP A 306 5.71 18.62 7.46
N GLY A 307 5.42 17.47 8.07
CA GLY A 307 5.26 17.28 9.52
C GLY A 307 6.54 17.10 10.35
N LEU A 308 7.61 17.85 10.04
CA LEU A 308 8.98 17.42 10.34
C LEU A 308 9.71 18.17 11.45
N THR A 309 10.10 17.44 12.49
CA THR A 309 11.03 17.92 13.53
C THR A 309 12.45 17.95 12.98
N GLY A 310 13.02 19.15 12.83
CA GLY A 310 14.43 19.34 12.51
C GLY A 310 15.37 19.11 13.69
N VAL A 311 16.68 19.07 13.42
CA VAL A 311 17.72 18.89 14.44
C VAL A 311 17.64 20.02 15.48
N THR A 312 17.27 19.66 16.72
CA THR A 312 17.08 20.60 17.82
C THR A 312 18.42 21.10 18.37
N SER A 313 19.41 20.23 18.54
CA SER A 313 20.81 20.64 18.72
C SER A 313 21.75 19.43 18.59
N HIS A 314 23.00 19.57 19.04
CA HIS A 314 23.98 18.48 19.10
C HIS A 314 24.53 18.31 20.53
N ASP A 315 24.96 17.10 20.87
CA ASP A 315 25.64 16.78 22.12
C ASP A 315 26.93 15.96 21.88
N SER A 316 27.41 15.22 22.88
CA SER A 316 28.61 14.37 22.75
C SER A 316 28.38 13.02 22.02
N TYR A 317 27.13 12.67 21.72
CA TYR A 317 26.75 11.49 20.97
C TYR A 317 26.47 11.86 19.50
N GLY A 318 25.65 12.86 19.24
CA GLY A 318 25.33 13.26 17.86
C GLY A 318 24.38 14.44 17.76
N ALA A 319 23.53 14.43 16.73
CA ALA A 319 22.37 15.31 16.68
C ALA A 319 21.28 14.79 17.63
N TYR A 320 20.41 15.68 18.10
CA TYR A 320 19.19 15.26 18.79
C TYR A 320 17.97 16.07 18.38
N PHE A 321 16.80 15.44 18.51
CA PHE A 321 15.48 15.96 18.18
C PHE A 321 14.62 15.94 19.46
N ASP A 322 14.10 17.09 19.90
CA ASP A 322 13.08 17.15 20.95
C ASP A 322 11.68 17.12 20.32
N ILE A 323 10.84 16.20 20.78
CA ILE A 323 9.52 15.89 20.20
C ILE A 323 8.46 16.10 21.27
N SER A 324 7.47 16.96 20.97
CA SER A 324 6.35 17.27 21.85
C SER A 324 5.46 16.04 22.07
N LEU A 325 5.01 15.82 23.29
CA LEU A 325 4.12 14.72 23.68
C LEU A 325 2.74 15.23 24.06
N ILE A 326 1.70 14.45 23.76
CA ILE A 326 0.35 14.71 24.28
C ILE A 326 0.24 14.39 25.78
N PRO A 327 -0.73 14.98 26.51
CA PRO A 327 -0.95 14.64 27.91
C PRO A 327 -1.23 13.15 28.11
N ASN A 328 -0.44 12.52 29.00
CA ASN A 328 -0.47 11.08 29.33
C ASN A 328 0.08 10.12 28.23
N ALA A 329 0.86 10.61 27.27
CA ALA A 329 1.53 9.80 26.26
C ALA A 329 2.19 8.51 26.81
N GLN A 330 2.07 7.41 26.06
CA GLN A 330 2.60 6.08 26.37
C GLN A 330 3.56 5.57 25.29
N ASN A 331 3.20 5.73 24.01
CA ASN A 331 3.93 5.24 22.83
C ASN A 331 4.16 6.37 21.82
N LEU A 332 5.40 6.85 21.73
CA LEU A 332 5.83 7.71 20.63
C LEU A 332 6.33 6.84 19.48
N GLY A 333 5.73 6.97 18.29
CA GLY A 333 6.32 6.50 17.04
C GLY A 333 7.21 7.57 16.43
N PHE A 334 8.32 7.19 15.81
CA PHE A 334 9.22 8.12 15.12
C PHE A 334 9.95 7.47 13.94
N ILE A 335 10.24 8.27 12.91
CA ILE A 335 10.97 7.87 11.69
C ILE A 335 12.05 8.92 11.44
N ILE A 336 13.31 8.54 11.61
CA ILE A 336 14.45 9.35 11.15
C ILE A 336 14.58 9.14 9.64
N HIS A 337 14.61 10.23 8.87
CA HIS A 337 14.80 10.16 7.42
C HIS A 337 15.48 11.43 6.86
N ASN A 338 15.89 11.37 5.60
CA ASN A 338 16.55 12.47 4.91
C ASN A 338 15.66 13.10 3.83
N ILE A 339 15.18 14.32 4.09
CA ILE A 339 14.19 15.01 3.22
C ILE A 339 14.68 15.33 1.81
N SER A 340 15.99 15.26 1.55
CA SER A 340 16.56 15.50 0.23
C SER A 340 16.73 14.23 -0.62
N THR A 341 16.46 13.06 -0.05
CA THR A 341 16.63 11.75 -0.72
C THR A 341 15.45 10.78 -0.49
N GLY A 342 14.58 11.05 0.49
CA GLY A 342 13.48 10.16 0.89
C GLY A 342 13.93 8.97 1.76
N VAL A 343 15.23 8.77 1.95
CA VAL A 343 15.79 7.61 2.65
C VAL A 343 15.45 7.67 4.15
N LYS A 344 14.71 6.67 4.63
CA LYS A 344 14.59 6.35 6.07
C LYS A 344 15.91 5.76 6.57
N ASP A 345 16.27 6.04 7.82
CA ASP A 345 17.40 5.43 8.51
C ASP A 345 16.92 5.00 9.90
N PRO A 346 16.90 3.70 10.23
CA PRO A 346 17.54 2.58 9.52
C PRO A 346 16.66 1.90 8.45
N GLY A 347 15.41 2.36 8.27
CA GLY A 347 14.43 1.77 7.36
C GLY A 347 13.09 1.54 8.08
N PRO A 348 13.04 0.63 9.08
CA PRO A 348 11.85 0.41 9.91
C PRO A 348 11.40 1.63 10.72
N ASP A 349 10.10 1.67 11.05
CA ASP A 349 9.50 2.67 11.92
C ASP A 349 9.83 2.36 13.40
N MET A 350 10.28 3.36 14.15
CA MET A 350 10.81 3.18 15.51
C MET A 350 9.82 3.62 16.59
N HIS A 351 9.93 3.02 17.78
CA HIS A 351 9.01 3.27 18.90
C HIS A 351 9.73 3.50 20.23
N LEU A 352 9.22 4.44 21.02
CA LEU A 352 9.68 4.76 22.38
C LEU A 352 8.50 4.72 23.37
N ASN A 353 8.64 3.90 24.42
CA ASN A 353 7.74 3.90 25.56
C ASN A 353 8.01 5.12 26.47
N VAL A 354 7.40 6.25 26.13
CA VAL A 354 7.63 7.55 26.81
C VAL A 354 7.09 7.60 28.25
N ALA A 355 6.21 6.66 28.63
CA ALA A 355 5.78 6.47 30.01
C ALA A 355 6.87 5.86 30.93
N THR A 356 7.93 5.28 30.36
CA THR A 356 9.08 4.73 31.10
C THR A 356 10.39 5.45 30.81
N ASN A 357 10.61 5.91 29.58
CA ASN A 357 11.86 6.53 29.13
C ASN A 357 11.57 7.74 28.24
N THR A 358 11.91 8.95 28.70
CA THR A 358 11.76 10.18 27.89
C THR A 358 12.90 10.40 26.89
N GLN A 359 13.89 9.50 26.82
CA GLN A 359 15.01 9.61 25.88
C GLN A 359 15.27 8.28 25.18
N ALA A 360 15.58 8.37 23.90
CA ALA A 360 16.04 7.29 23.04
C ALA A 360 17.37 7.67 22.37
N TRP A 361 18.19 6.68 22.09
CA TRP A 361 19.38 6.78 21.25
C TRP A 361 19.22 5.82 20.08
N ALA A 362 19.25 6.36 18.87
CA ALA A 362 19.32 5.63 17.61
C ALA A 362 20.75 5.73 17.05
N ILE A 363 21.17 4.72 16.28
CA ILE A 363 22.43 4.72 15.52
C ILE A 363 22.04 4.55 14.06
N SER A 364 22.66 5.33 13.17
CA SER A 364 22.51 5.16 11.72
C SER A 364 22.79 3.71 11.34
N GLY A 365 21.80 3.06 10.74
CA GLY A 365 21.83 1.64 10.38
C GLY A 365 21.30 0.65 11.43
N ASN A 366 20.84 1.08 12.60
CA ASN A 366 20.43 0.17 13.67
C ASN A 366 18.99 0.41 14.15
N ALA A 367 18.09 -0.53 13.86
CA ALA A 367 16.68 -0.51 14.28
C ALA A 367 16.47 -0.62 15.81
N MET A 368 17.51 -0.95 16.58
CA MET A 368 17.43 -1.00 18.03
C MET A 368 17.35 0.40 18.64
N VAL A 369 16.19 0.75 19.18
CA VAL A 369 15.98 1.98 19.97
C VAL A 369 16.55 1.78 21.38
N PHE A 370 17.71 2.35 21.66
CA PHE A 370 18.35 2.24 22.98
C PHE A 370 17.76 3.25 23.97
N THR A 371 17.48 2.84 25.22
CA THR A 371 16.97 3.74 26.28
C THR A 371 18.07 4.30 27.20
N SER A 372 19.34 4.09 26.85
CA SER A 372 20.51 4.75 27.44
C SER A 372 21.61 4.84 26.39
N THR A 373 22.55 5.77 26.56
CA THR A 373 23.60 6.03 25.55
C THR A 373 24.41 4.78 25.22
N PRO A 374 24.41 4.31 23.96
CA PRO A 374 25.19 3.14 23.53
C PRO A 374 26.69 3.28 23.83
N THR A 375 27.33 2.15 24.13
CA THR A 375 28.79 2.12 24.30
C THR A 375 29.50 2.33 22.96
N PRO A 376 30.75 2.86 22.94
CA PRO A 376 31.49 3.04 21.68
C PRO A 376 31.65 1.76 20.85
N THR A 377 31.68 0.60 21.49
CA THR A 377 31.67 -0.72 20.84
C THR A 377 30.33 -0.99 20.14
N GLN A 378 29.19 -0.81 20.83
CA GLN A 378 27.87 -0.96 20.21
C GLN A 378 27.65 0.01 19.03
N ILE A 379 28.16 1.24 19.14
CA ILE A 379 28.12 2.22 18.04
C ILE A 379 28.89 1.70 16.82
N LEU A 380 30.15 1.28 17.02
CA LEU A 380 31.02 0.84 15.92
C LEU A 380 30.59 -0.51 15.32
N ASP A 381 30.23 -1.49 16.14
CA ASP A 381 29.86 -2.83 15.67
C ASP A 381 28.48 -2.84 14.98
N SER A 382 27.55 -1.94 15.36
CA SER A 382 26.24 -1.85 14.70
C SER A 382 26.29 -1.43 13.23
N LEU A 383 27.44 -0.93 12.75
CA LEU A 383 27.67 -0.70 11.32
C LEU A 383 27.65 -2.01 10.53
N LEU A 384 27.93 -3.15 11.16
CA LEU A 384 27.87 -4.47 10.52
C LEU A 384 26.45 -5.03 10.43
N ASN A 385 25.46 -4.39 11.06
CA ASN A 385 24.04 -4.77 10.96
C ASN A 385 23.37 -4.24 9.69
N VAL A 386 24.06 -3.38 8.94
CA VAL A 386 23.64 -2.86 7.63
C VAL A 386 24.45 -3.56 6.55
N GLU A 387 23.82 -4.05 5.50
CA GLU A 387 24.47 -4.66 4.33
C GLU A 387 24.40 -3.72 3.11
N GLN A 388 25.24 -2.68 3.10
CA GLN A 388 25.32 -1.63 2.04
C GLN A 388 26.36 -1.93 0.94
N ALA A 389 27.14 -3.02 1.08
CA ALA A 389 28.06 -3.51 0.06
C ALA A 389 27.50 -4.75 -0.64
N TYR A 390 27.64 -4.84 -1.96
CA TYR A 390 27.12 -5.95 -2.78
C TYR A 390 28.26 -6.80 -3.32
N TRP A 391 28.34 -8.07 -2.96
CA TRP A 391 29.30 -9.02 -3.55
C TRP A 391 28.70 -9.66 -4.81
N LEU A 392 29.15 -9.18 -5.96
CA LEU A 392 28.52 -9.42 -7.27
C LEU A 392 28.92 -10.74 -7.90
N ASP A 393 30.20 -11.08 -7.83
CA ASP A 393 30.78 -12.30 -8.41
C ASP A 393 32.11 -12.66 -7.71
N ARG A 394 32.77 -13.74 -8.13
CA ARG A 394 34.08 -14.20 -7.61
C ARG A 394 35.24 -13.20 -7.77
N GLN A 395 35.02 -12.05 -8.40
CA GLN A 395 36.02 -11.01 -8.66
C GLN A 395 35.63 -9.62 -8.15
N ARG A 396 34.36 -9.31 -7.89
CA ARG A 396 33.88 -7.92 -7.76
C ARG A 396 32.89 -7.67 -6.62
N VAL A 397 33.02 -6.49 -6.03
CA VAL A 397 32.13 -5.92 -5.00
C VAL A 397 31.72 -4.52 -5.44
N ALA A 398 30.45 -4.14 -5.27
CA ALA A 398 29.97 -2.77 -5.46
C ALA A 398 29.69 -2.07 -4.12
N ILE A 399 30.00 -0.79 -4.05
CA ILE A 399 29.71 0.08 -2.89
C ILE A 399 29.36 1.50 -3.37
N GLN A 400 28.55 2.24 -2.61
CA GLN A 400 28.17 3.61 -2.99
C GLN A 400 29.40 4.54 -3.05
N PRO A 401 29.51 5.46 -4.04
CA PRO A 401 30.76 6.16 -4.34
C PRO A 401 31.35 7.01 -3.21
N GLN A 402 30.52 7.53 -2.31
CA GLN A 402 30.99 8.32 -1.16
C GLN A 402 31.89 7.51 -0.21
N PHE A 403 31.75 6.18 -0.19
CA PHE A 403 32.56 5.27 0.64
C PHE A 403 33.80 4.74 -0.10
N ALA A 404 34.07 5.19 -1.33
CA ALA A 404 35.15 4.72 -2.20
C ALA A 404 36.09 5.86 -2.64
N GLN A 405 36.76 6.52 -1.68
CA GLN A 405 37.63 7.67 -1.95
C GLN A 405 39.02 7.33 -2.53
N SER A 406 39.54 8.24 -3.36
CA SER A 406 40.83 8.08 -4.04
C SER A 406 42.02 8.19 -3.08
N GLY A 407 42.66 7.06 -2.79
CA GLY A 407 43.81 6.96 -1.89
C GLY A 407 43.57 6.08 -0.66
N ASP A 408 42.34 5.64 -0.45
CA ASP A 408 41.96 4.72 0.62
C ASP A 408 42.27 3.26 0.24
N THR A 409 42.20 2.39 1.25
CA THR A 409 42.41 0.94 1.13
C THR A 409 41.17 0.18 1.58
N TYR A 410 40.86 -0.91 0.89
CA TYR A 410 39.58 -1.61 1.01
C TYR A 410 39.80 -3.09 1.28
N ALA A 411 38.88 -3.72 2.03
CA ALA A 411 38.89 -5.16 2.24
C ALA A 411 37.49 -5.73 2.53
N ILE A 412 37.28 -6.98 2.13
CA ILE A 412 36.32 -7.89 2.76
C ILE A 412 37.01 -8.48 3.99
N SER A 413 36.41 -8.33 5.16
CA SER A 413 36.77 -9.05 6.38
C SER A 413 35.80 -10.23 6.57
N THR A 414 36.31 -11.41 6.93
CA THR A 414 35.48 -12.61 7.13
C THR A 414 35.85 -13.38 8.40
N SER A 415 34.85 -13.95 9.09
CA SER A 415 35.04 -14.87 10.22
C SER A 415 34.04 -16.03 10.22
N LEU A 416 34.56 -17.25 10.10
CA LEU A 416 33.79 -18.52 10.12
C LEU A 416 33.02 -18.77 11.44
N THR A 417 33.32 -18.02 12.51
CA THR A 417 32.63 -18.15 13.81
C THR A 417 32.11 -16.80 14.33
N GLY A 418 31.91 -15.83 13.44
CA GLY A 418 31.58 -14.46 13.82
C GLY A 418 32.66 -13.76 14.64
N GLY A 419 32.27 -12.72 15.37
CA GLY A 419 33.18 -11.95 16.20
C GLY A 419 34.12 -11.04 15.41
N LEU A 420 33.71 -10.60 14.20
CA LEU A 420 34.27 -9.38 13.62
C LEU A 420 33.93 -8.20 14.55
N SER A 421 34.90 -7.31 14.78
CA SER A 421 34.69 -6.10 15.58
C SER A 421 35.32 -4.88 14.90
N VAL A 422 34.56 -3.80 14.85
CA VAL A 422 34.92 -2.56 14.18
C VAL A 422 35.77 -1.69 15.11
N THR A 423 36.91 -1.20 14.60
CA THR A 423 37.83 -0.36 15.36
C THR A 423 38.12 0.94 14.62
N PRO A 424 38.62 2.00 15.31
CA PRO A 424 39.02 3.25 14.65
C PRO A 424 40.09 3.13 13.57
N THR A 425 40.69 1.95 13.36
CA THR A 425 41.74 1.67 12.36
C THR A 425 41.38 0.54 11.39
N GLY A 426 40.12 0.08 11.35
CA GLY A 426 39.66 -1.03 10.50
C GLY A 426 38.92 -2.13 11.28
N ILE A 427 38.48 -3.17 10.57
CA ILE A 427 37.84 -4.35 11.18
C ILE A 427 38.92 -5.33 11.70
N THR A 428 38.61 -5.97 12.82
CA THR A 428 39.44 -7.00 13.47
C THR A 428 38.62 -8.26 13.79
N GLY A 429 39.26 -9.33 14.25
CA GLY A 429 38.59 -10.60 14.60
C GLY A 429 38.62 -11.68 13.51
N GLY A 430 38.76 -11.28 12.24
CA GLY A 430 38.73 -12.19 11.08
C GLY A 430 39.95 -12.15 10.16
N THR A 431 39.79 -12.69 8.95
CA THR A 431 40.76 -12.65 7.84
C THR A 431 40.33 -11.61 6.81
N ASN A 432 41.29 -10.85 6.26
CA ASN A 432 41.01 -9.78 5.29
C ASN A 432 41.43 -10.15 3.87
N ILE A 433 40.49 -10.12 2.93
CA ILE A 433 40.69 -10.19 1.48
C ILE A 433 40.75 -8.75 0.95
N PRO A 434 41.89 -8.24 0.47
CA PRO A 434 42.00 -6.85 0.02
C PRO A 434 41.23 -6.62 -1.28
N LEU A 435 40.81 -5.38 -1.51
CA LEU A 435 40.08 -4.92 -2.69
C LEU A 435 40.76 -3.70 -3.32
N THR A 436 40.60 -3.52 -4.64
CA THR A 436 41.09 -2.34 -5.38
C THR A 436 40.01 -1.77 -6.31
N VAL A 437 39.86 -0.45 -6.37
CA VAL A 437 38.89 0.23 -7.26
C VAL A 437 39.13 -0.17 -8.73
N SER A 438 38.11 -0.67 -9.42
CA SER A 438 38.25 -1.18 -10.78
C SER A 438 36.93 -1.22 -11.55
N GLY A 439 36.87 -0.50 -12.67
CA GLY A 439 35.83 -0.65 -13.69
C GLY A 439 34.45 -0.10 -13.32
N ALA A 440 33.43 -0.73 -13.92
CA ALA A 440 32.00 -0.46 -13.76
C ALA A 440 31.25 -1.76 -14.07
N LEU A 441 29.93 -1.79 -13.81
CA LEU A 441 29.07 -2.92 -14.16
C LEU A 441 28.96 -3.10 -15.68
N THR A 442 28.79 -4.36 -16.12
CA THR A 442 28.49 -4.69 -17.52
C THR A 442 27.03 -4.40 -17.87
N ALA A 443 26.69 -4.39 -19.16
CA ALA A 443 25.31 -4.16 -19.60
C ALA A 443 24.34 -5.25 -19.10
N ASP A 444 24.80 -6.50 -19.00
CA ASP A 444 23.98 -7.63 -18.56
C ASP A 444 23.74 -7.58 -17.04
N GLU A 445 24.73 -7.14 -16.26
CA GLU A 445 24.54 -6.85 -14.82
C GLU A 445 23.63 -5.66 -14.59
N LEU A 446 23.71 -4.60 -15.40
CA LEU A 446 22.83 -3.44 -15.31
C LEU A 446 21.38 -3.74 -15.72
N LEU A 447 21.13 -4.87 -16.39
CA LEU A 447 19.78 -5.37 -16.66
C LEU A 447 19.17 -6.09 -15.43
N ARG A 448 20.02 -6.73 -14.61
CA ARG A 448 19.64 -7.51 -13.43
C ARG A 448 19.69 -6.70 -12.12
N TYR A 449 20.58 -5.71 -12.06
CA TYR A 449 20.83 -4.85 -10.90
C TYR A 449 20.94 -3.35 -11.30
N PRO A 450 19.94 -2.77 -12.01
CA PRO A 450 19.98 -1.36 -12.44
C PRO A 450 20.11 -0.35 -11.28
N GLN A 451 19.62 -0.69 -10.09
CA GLN A 451 19.78 0.08 -8.85
C GLN A 451 21.26 0.30 -8.47
N LEU A 452 22.16 -0.58 -8.92
CA LEU A 452 23.61 -0.48 -8.69
C LEU A 452 24.33 0.36 -9.76
N SER A 453 23.62 0.94 -10.74
CA SER A 453 24.22 1.71 -11.85
C SER A 453 25.07 2.92 -11.44
N GLY A 454 24.83 3.48 -10.26
CA GLY A 454 25.63 4.57 -9.67
C GLY A 454 26.79 4.12 -8.77
N TYR A 455 26.95 2.81 -8.50
CA TYR A 455 27.90 2.31 -7.51
C TYR A 455 29.34 2.25 -8.05
N THR A 456 30.31 2.39 -7.15
CA THR A 456 31.73 2.17 -7.47
C THR A 456 32.05 0.68 -7.36
N VAL A 457 32.61 0.11 -8.44
CA VAL A 457 33.04 -1.30 -8.47
C VAL A 457 34.48 -1.41 -7.95
N LEU A 458 34.66 -2.36 -7.05
CA LEU A 458 35.92 -2.80 -6.46
C LEU A 458 36.20 -4.23 -6.92
N GLN A 459 37.47 -4.60 -7.05
CA GLN A 459 37.91 -5.88 -7.56
C GLN A 459 38.87 -6.59 -6.60
N LEU A 460 38.67 -7.90 -6.43
CA LEU A 460 39.53 -8.83 -5.71
C LEU A 460 40.81 -9.11 -6.52
N PRO A 461 41.97 -9.38 -5.89
CA PRO A 461 43.19 -9.76 -6.58
C PRO A 461 42.97 -10.99 -7.48
N ALA A 462 43.46 -10.91 -8.73
CA ALA A 462 43.32 -11.99 -9.72
C ALA A 462 44.04 -13.31 -9.36
N ASN A 463 44.75 -13.36 -8.23
CA ASN A 463 45.40 -14.54 -7.65
C ASN A 463 44.73 -15.03 -6.35
N THR A 464 43.55 -14.51 -6.01
CA THR A 464 42.75 -15.01 -4.87
C THR A 464 42.27 -16.43 -5.18
N GLN A 465 42.43 -17.35 -4.23
CA GLN A 465 42.05 -18.75 -4.43
C GLN A 465 40.54 -18.91 -4.24
N LEU A 466 39.89 -19.71 -5.08
CA LEU A 466 38.45 -19.96 -5.01
C LEU A 466 38.02 -20.42 -3.61
N SER A 467 38.75 -21.36 -3.00
CA SER A 467 38.50 -21.84 -1.64
C SER A 467 38.59 -20.76 -0.55
N THR A 468 39.30 -19.66 -0.79
CA THR A 468 39.30 -18.50 0.13
C THR A 468 37.99 -17.71 0.05
N LEU A 469 37.29 -17.74 -1.09
CA LEU A 469 35.97 -17.13 -1.24
C LEU A 469 34.89 -18.05 -0.68
N GLN A 470 34.98 -19.34 -0.97
CA GLN A 470 34.04 -20.36 -0.47
C GLN A 470 33.97 -20.34 1.07
N THR A 471 35.11 -20.48 1.75
CA THR A 471 35.18 -20.41 3.22
C THR A 471 34.91 -19.01 3.81
N ALA A 472 34.88 -17.95 2.98
CA ALA A 472 34.40 -16.64 3.44
C ALA A 472 32.86 -16.57 3.49
N LEU A 473 32.19 -17.25 2.55
CA LEU A 473 30.72 -17.32 2.43
C LEU A 473 30.08 -18.28 3.46
N GLU A 474 30.88 -19.12 4.11
CA GLU A 474 30.48 -20.00 5.23
C GLU A 474 30.34 -19.25 6.58
N GLY A 475 30.51 -17.91 6.63
CA GLY A 475 30.65 -17.15 7.88
C GLY A 475 30.32 -15.66 7.77
N GLN A 476 30.59 -14.93 8.85
CA GLN A 476 30.34 -13.48 8.92
C GLN A 476 31.16 -12.74 7.87
N LEU A 477 30.52 -11.81 7.15
CA LEU A 477 31.12 -10.95 6.14
C LEU A 477 30.97 -9.48 6.49
N ALA A 478 32.01 -8.68 6.22
CA ALA A 478 31.97 -7.22 6.35
C ALA A 478 32.91 -6.53 5.36
N PHE A 479 32.48 -5.40 4.81
CA PHE A 479 33.31 -4.47 4.05
C PHE A 479 33.95 -3.42 4.97
N SER A 480 35.15 -2.95 4.62
CA SER A 480 35.74 -1.77 5.25
C SER A 480 36.55 -0.91 4.27
N ALA A 481 36.49 0.41 4.49
CA ALA A 481 37.33 1.42 3.86
C ALA A 481 38.20 2.10 4.93
N ILE A 482 39.52 2.08 4.73
CA ILE A 482 40.53 2.62 5.64
C ILE A 482 41.34 3.69 4.90
N GLY A 483 41.34 4.89 5.48
CA GLY A 483 41.89 6.08 4.87
C GLY A 483 43.41 6.07 4.78
N SER A 484 43.97 6.91 3.91
CA SER A 484 45.44 7.07 3.76
C SER A 484 46.20 7.47 5.04
N ASN A 485 45.49 7.88 6.11
CA ASN A 485 46.01 8.15 7.45
C ASN A 485 45.98 6.94 8.40
N GLY A 486 45.41 5.80 7.98
CA GLY A 486 45.22 4.59 8.78
C GLY A 486 43.95 4.58 9.66
N ALA A 487 43.06 5.56 9.53
CA ALA A 487 41.79 5.58 10.25
C ALA A 487 40.67 4.93 9.42
N LEU A 488 39.75 4.22 10.08
CA LEU A 488 38.51 3.76 9.46
C LEU A 488 37.75 4.97 8.89
N GLN A 489 37.35 4.91 7.62
CA GLN A 489 36.42 5.88 7.02
C GLN A 489 34.99 5.33 7.09
N TYR A 490 34.82 4.03 6.83
CA TYR A 490 33.51 3.40 6.75
C TYR A 490 33.59 1.87 6.88
N ALA A 491 32.54 1.23 7.39
CA ALA A 491 32.35 -0.21 7.49
C ALA A 491 30.87 -0.57 7.30
N THR A 492 30.58 -1.76 6.78
CA THR A 492 29.22 -2.30 6.58
C THR A 492 29.29 -3.84 6.44
N GLY A 493 28.19 -4.56 6.65
CA GLY A 493 27.98 -5.93 6.18
C GLY A 493 27.96 -6.05 4.65
N ILE A 494 27.64 -7.23 4.12
CA ILE A 494 27.73 -7.52 2.67
C ILE A 494 26.54 -8.39 2.22
N GLN A 495 25.75 -7.91 1.25
CA GLN A 495 24.78 -8.73 0.52
C GLN A 495 25.52 -9.61 -0.50
N PHE A 496 25.33 -10.93 -0.45
CA PHE A 496 26.19 -11.90 -1.15
C PHE A 496 25.49 -12.76 -2.22
N ALA A 497 24.22 -12.52 -2.53
CA ALA A 497 23.46 -13.36 -3.46
C ALA A 497 24.07 -13.45 -4.88
N GLY A 498 24.66 -12.37 -5.40
CA GLY A 498 25.31 -12.37 -6.72
C GLY A 498 26.50 -13.34 -6.82
N VAL A 499 27.37 -13.34 -5.81
CA VAL A 499 28.50 -14.29 -5.76
C VAL A 499 28.06 -15.73 -5.47
N LEU A 500 26.93 -15.95 -4.78
CA LEU A 500 26.33 -17.29 -4.69
C LEU A 500 25.84 -17.80 -6.05
N ASP A 501 25.21 -16.95 -6.86
CA ASP A 501 24.80 -17.32 -8.22
C ASP A 501 26.02 -17.64 -9.12
N ASP A 502 27.07 -16.81 -9.09
CA ASP A 502 28.29 -17.01 -9.89
C ASP A 502 29.06 -18.29 -9.51
N LEU A 503 29.08 -18.67 -8.23
CA LEU A 503 29.84 -19.83 -7.74
C LEU A 503 29.04 -21.13 -7.66
N TYR A 504 27.75 -21.04 -7.34
CA TYR A 504 26.96 -22.18 -6.83
C TYR A 504 25.63 -22.41 -7.54
N TYR A 505 25.28 -21.67 -8.61
CA TYR A 505 24.09 -22.01 -9.40
C TYR A 505 24.10 -23.48 -9.85
N TYR A 506 23.03 -24.19 -9.55
CA TYR A 506 22.90 -25.63 -9.77
C TYR A 506 21.63 -25.94 -10.58
N PRO A 507 21.75 -26.37 -11.85
CA PRO A 507 20.59 -26.63 -12.71
C PRO A 507 19.94 -28.01 -12.47
N GLY A 508 20.57 -28.92 -11.73
CA GLY A 508 20.11 -30.29 -11.53
C GLY A 508 18.85 -30.42 -10.65
N LYS A 509 18.41 -31.65 -10.40
CA LYS A 509 17.25 -31.90 -9.53
C LYS A 509 17.62 -31.65 -8.06
N LEU A 510 16.71 -31.02 -7.29
CA LEU A 510 16.78 -30.84 -5.84
C LEU A 510 15.63 -31.61 -5.14
N GLY A 511 15.61 -31.61 -3.81
CA GLY A 511 14.64 -32.36 -3.02
C GLY A 511 14.90 -33.88 -3.05
N VAL A 512 13.83 -34.68 -2.97
CA VAL A 512 13.90 -36.15 -3.03
C VAL A 512 13.83 -36.63 -4.48
N VAL A 513 14.91 -37.25 -4.97
CA VAL A 513 15.00 -37.82 -6.32
C VAL A 513 15.01 -39.34 -6.23
N PHE A 514 13.96 -40.01 -6.70
CA PHE A 514 13.88 -41.47 -6.80
C PHE A 514 14.58 -41.99 -8.08
N HIS A 515 15.17 -43.19 -8.01
CA HIS A 515 15.84 -43.82 -9.14
C HIS A 515 14.86 -44.64 -9.99
N HIS A 516 14.35 -44.03 -11.07
CA HIS A 516 13.54 -44.72 -12.08
C HIS A 516 14.40 -45.19 -13.27
N TRP A 517 13.98 -46.27 -13.93
CA TRP A 517 14.78 -47.05 -14.90
C TRP A 517 15.10 -46.33 -16.22
N ASP A 518 14.47 -45.18 -16.44
CA ASP A 518 14.53 -44.31 -17.60
C ASP A 518 15.07 -42.90 -17.29
N ASP A 519 15.47 -42.61 -16.04
CA ASP A 519 15.98 -41.29 -15.65
C ASP A 519 17.39 -41.01 -16.20
N THR A 520 17.45 -40.41 -17.39
CA THR A 520 18.71 -39.99 -18.03
C THR A 520 19.45 -38.88 -17.26
N GLY A 521 18.84 -38.29 -16.21
CA GLY A 521 19.44 -37.28 -15.34
C GLY A 521 19.83 -37.80 -13.95
N TRP A 522 19.96 -39.11 -13.75
CA TRP A 522 20.21 -39.70 -12.42
C TRP A 522 21.57 -39.33 -11.80
N HIS A 523 22.63 -39.21 -12.60
CA HIS A 523 23.98 -38.85 -12.13
C HIS A 523 24.32 -37.40 -12.52
N ASP A 524 24.47 -36.51 -11.53
CA ASP A 524 24.92 -35.12 -11.77
C ASP A 524 26.45 -35.02 -11.73
N TRP A 525 27.12 -35.89 -10.95
CA TRP A 525 28.57 -35.95 -10.79
C TRP A 525 29.17 -37.30 -11.21
N PRO A 526 30.42 -37.36 -11.72
CA PRO A 526 31.06 -38.63 -12.12
C PRO A 526 31.21 -39.68 -11.02
N GLU A 527 31.18 -39.26 -9.75
CA GLU A 527 31.26 -40.10 -8.55
C GLU A 527 29.90 -40.56 -7.99
N ASP A 528 28.78 -40.21 -8.65
CA ASP A 528 27.45 -40.62 -8.22
C ASP A 528 27.26 -42.14 -8.34
N GLU A 529 26.99 -42.79 -7.21
CA GLU A 529 26.69 -44.23 -7.12
C GLU A 529 25.20 -44.52 -7.32
N ASP A 530 24.88 -45.76 -7.70
CA ASP A 530 23.53 -46.29 -7.72
C ASP A 530 22.99 -46.47 -6.29
N CYS A 531 21.95 -45.71 -5.95
CA CYS A 531 21.14 -45.89 -4.74
C CYS A 531 19.64 -45.86 -5.11
N ALA A 532 18.74 -45.99 -4.12
CA ALA A 532 17.30 -46.05 -4.37
C ALA A 532 16.67 -44.66 -4.54
N MET A 533 17.19 -43.69 -3.79
CA MET A 533 16.87 -42.27 -3.90
C MET A 533 18.09 -41.43 -3.50
N LYS A 534 18.12 -40.17 -3.89
CA LYS A 534 19.05 -39.14 -3.39
C LYS A 534 18.22 -38.01 -2.79
N LEU A 535 18.65 -37.44 -1.66
CA LEU A 535 18.22 -36.10 -1.26
C LEU A 535 19.29 -35.10 -1.65
N LYS A 536 18.87 -33.92 -2.12
CA LYS A 536 19.75 -32.86 -2.59
C LYS A 536 19.23 -31.51 -2.13
N LEU A 537 19.95 -30.86 -1.21
CA LEU A 537 19.65 -29.53 -0.69
C LEU A 537 20.70 -28.53 -1.17
N TRP A 538 20.28 -27.39 -1.73
CA TRP A 538 21.19 -26.30 -2.06
C TRP A 538 21.38 -25.42 -0.81
N ALA A 539 22.59 -25.44 -0.23
CA ALA A 539 22.93 -24.69 0.99
C ALA A 539 24.42 -24.29 0.98
N PRO A 540 24.83 -23.35 0.10
CA PRO A 540 26.25 -23.03 -0.15
C PRO A 540 26.94 -22.24 0.96
N THR A 541 26.19 -21.66 1.90
CA THR A 541 26.67 -20.93 3.08
C THR A 541 26.74 -21.82 4.33
N ALA A 542 26.22 -23.05 4.27
CA ALA A 542 26.19 -23.96 5.40
C ALA A 542 27.57 -24.60 5.67
N GLN A 543 27.98 -24.62 6.93
CA GLN A 543 29.20 -25.27 7.40
C GLN A 543 29.05 -26.79 7.55
N SER A 544 27.82 -27.26 7.76
CA SER A 544 27.48 -28.69 7.76
C SER A 544 25.97 -28.88 7.66
N VAL A 545 25.52 -29.81 6.80
CA VAL A 545 24.14 -30.29 6.79
C VAL A 545 24.07 -31.76 7.22
N SER A 546 23.06 -32.09 8.01
CA SER A 546 22.67 -33.48 8.29
C SER A 546 21.17 -33.68 8.16
N LEU A 547 20.77 -34.87 7.76
CA LEU A 547 19.40 -35.30 7.54
C LEU A 547 18.90 -36.06 8.78
N GLN A 548 17.87 -35.55 9.44
CA GLN A 548 17.16 -36.23 10.53
C GLN A 548 15.98 -37.01 9.95
N ILE A 549 15.95 -38.33 10.13
CA ILE A 549 14.90 -39.24 9.60
C ILE A 549 14.07 -39.77 10.76
N PHE A 550 12.75 -39.79 10.60
CA PHE A 550 11.75 -40.20 11.58
C PHE A 550 10.90 -41.36 11.01
N ASP A 551 10.44 -42.27 11.87
CA ASP A 551 9.66 -43.43 11.43
C ASP A 551 8.16 -43.10 11.32
N HIS A 552 7.70 -42.10 12.08
CA HIS A 552 6.34 -41.58 12.10
C HIS A 552 6.31 -40.03 12.10
N GLU A 553 5.20 -39.47 11.62
CA GLU A 553 4.90 -38.03 11.60
C GLU A 553 4.96 -37.41 13.00
N SER A 554 4.45 -38.12 14.01
CA SER A 554 4.37 -37.71 15.40
C SER A 554 5.64 -37.98 16.23
N ASP A 555 6.70 -38.54 15.65
CA ASP A 555 7.98 -38.72 16.34
C ASP A 555 8.61 -37.36 16.69
N THR A 556 9.06 -37.23 17.94
CA THR A 556 9.76 -36.03 18.46
C THR A 556 11.28 -36.18 18.49
N SER A 557 11.83 -37.27 17.94
CA SER A 557 13.26 -37.55 17.86
C SER A 557 13.53 -38.48 16.67
N PRO A 558 14.59 -38.24 15.87
CA PRO A 558 14.86 -39.06 14.70
C PRO A 558 15.28 -40.49 15.05
N SER A 559 14.81 -41.45 14.25
CA SER A 559 15.24 -42.85 14.28
C SER A 559 16.62 -43.05 13.63
N THR A 560 17.05 -42.12 12.76
CA THR A 560 18.38 -42.10 12.14
C THR A 560 18.81 -40.65 11.82
N ILE A 561 20.09 -40.34 11.99
CA ILE A 561 20.69 -39.09 11.51
C ILE A 561 21.80 -39.43 10.52
N VAL A 562 21.75 -38.82 9.33
CA VAL A 562 22.71 -39.05 8.23
C VAL A 562 23.46 -37.74 7.94
N ALA A 563 24.79 -37.74 8.07
CA ALA A 563 25.58 -36.60 7.63
C ALA A 563 25.55 -36.51 6.09
N MET A 564 25.33 -35.31 5.55
CA MET A 564 25.29 -35.09 4.10
C MET A 564 26.68 -34.74 3.56
N HIS A 565 26.90 -34.93 2.27
CA HIS A 565 28.15 -34.61 1.58
C HIS A 565 27.96 -33.41 0.65
N GLU A 566 28.81 -32.39 0.79
CA GLU A 566 28.82 -31.20 -0.07
C GLU A 566 29.47 -31.50 -1.43
N HIS A 567 28.86 -31.00 -2.50
CA HIS A 567 29.35 -31.04 -3.88
C HIS A 567 29.00 -29.71 -4.58
N ASN A 568 29.86 -28.70 -4.45
CA ASN A 568 29.71 -27.35 -5.02
C ASN A 568 28.37 -26.67 -4.66
N GLY A 569 28.13 -26.49 -3.36
CA GLY A 569 26.96 -25.82 -2.79
C GLY A 569 25.74 -26.72 -2.58
N VAL A 570 25.72 -27.91 -3.17
CA VAL A 570 24.65 -28.91 -2.98
C VAL A 570 25.08 -29.97 -1.98
N TRP A 571 24.29 -30.17 -0.93
CA TRP A 571 24.44 -31.23 0.06
C TRP A 571 23.63 -32.45 -0.34
N VAL A 572 24.27 -33.62 -0.36
CA VAL A 572 23.70 -34.86 -0.88
C VAL A 572 23.64 -35.95 0.20
N ALA A 573 22.50 -36.65 0.28
CA ALA A 573 22.36 -37.90 1.04
C ALA A 573 21.95 -39.06 0.10
N LYS A 574 22.62 -40.21 0.24
CA LYS A 574 22.27 -41.46 -0.45
C LYS A 574 21.20 -42.20 0.36
N GLY A 575 20.02 -42.38 -0.21
CA GLY A 575 18.87 -43.01 0.45
C GLY A 575 18.66 -44.48 0.09
N GLU A 576 18.14 -45.23 1.07
CA GLU A 576 17.80 -46.65 0.95
C GLU A 576 16.30 -46.85 0.66
N PRO A 577 15.87 -47.99 0.07
CA PRO A 577 14.45 -48.23 -0.24
C PRO A 577 13.51 -48.13 0.97
N GLY A 578 14.03 -48.41 2.18
CA GLY A 578 13.28 -48.31 3.43
C GLY A 578 13.07 -46.89 3.97
N TRP A 579 13.44 -45.85 3.20
CA TRP A 579 13.13 -44.46 3.52
C TRP A 579 11.80 -44.00 2.89
N LYS A 580 11.27 -44.68 1.85
CA LYS A 580 9.97 -44.33 1.26
C LYS A 580 8.89 -44.30 2.36
N ASP A 581 8.01 -43.30 2.28
CA ASP A 581 6.93 -42.99 3.24
C ASP A 581 7.38 -42.58 4.66
N LYS A 582 8.68 -42.50 4.94
CA LYS A 582 9.18 -41.88 6.18
C LYS A 582 9.18 -40.36 6.12
N TYR A 583 9.42 -39.74 7.26
CA TYR A 583 9.50 -38.29 7.42
C TYR A 583 10.93 -37.83 7.69
N TYR A 584 11.25 -36.58 7.35
CA TYR A 584 12.56 -36.00 7.57
C TYR A 584 12.54 -34.48 7.81
N LEU A 585 13.65 -34.01 8.40
CA LEU A 585 14.03 -32.61 8.53
C LEU A 585 15.52 -32.48 8.22
N TYR A 586 15.95 -31.36 7.67
CA TYR A 586 17.36 -31.00 7.63
C TYR A 586 17.78 -30.37 8.96
N SER A 587 19.05 -30.54 9.30
CA SER A 587 19.72 -29.80 10.35
C SER A 587 20.90 -29.09 9.71
N VAL A 588 20.73 -27.78 9.50
CA VAL A 588 21.62 -26.91 8.74
C VAL A 588 22.41 -26.04 9.72
N LYS A 589 23.73 -26.15 9.72
CA LYS A 589 24.60 -25.27 10.51
C LYS A 589 25.10 -24.13 9.62
N VAL A 590 24.65 -22.90 9.83
CA VAL A 590 24.88 -21.75 8.95
C VAL A 590 25.18 -20.49 9.77
N TRP A 591 25.77 -19.47 9.15
CA TRP A 591 25.90 -18.13 9.75
C TRP A 591 24.60 -17.35 9.54
N VAL A 592 24.04 -16.81 10.62
CA VAL A 592 22.82 -15.97 10.59
C VAL A 592 23.21 -14.54 10.93
N SER A 593 23.03 -13.61 9.99
CA SER A 593 23.42 -12.20 10.15
C SER A 593 22.59 -11.48 11.23
N ALA A 594 21.29 -11.75 11.31
CA ALA A 594 20.36 -11.17 12.29
C ALA A 594 20.73 -11.50 13.75
N ASP A 595 21.08 -12.75 14.04
CA ASP A 595 21.48 -13.22 15.37
C ASP A 595 22.97 -12.98 15.68
N GLY A 596 23.76 -12.68 14.65
CA GLY A 596 25.21 -12.45 14.77
C GLY A 596 25.99 -13.70 15.19
N ALA A 597 25.50 -14.88 14.80
CA ALA A 597 25.94 -16.17 15.31
C ALA A 597 26.03 -17.26 14.22
N VAL A 598 26.53 -18.44 14.61
CA VAL A 598 26.51 -19.64 13.78
C VAL A 598 25.61 -20.66 14.45
N ASP A 599 24.39 -20.76 13.93
CA ASP A 599 23.30 -21.49 14.55
C ASP A 599 23.13 -22.87 13.93
N THR A 600 22.05 -23.57 14.27
CA THR A 600 21.82 -24.97 13.82
C THR A 600 20.33 -25.20 13.66
N ASN A 601 19.85 -24.76 12.51
CA ASN A 601 18.45 -24.62 12.15
C ASN A 601 17.91 -26.01 11.82
N VAL A 602 16.65 -26.31 12.17
CA VAL A 602 16.06 -27.66 12.03
C VAL A 602 14.75 -27.56 11.27
N THR A 603 14.84 -27.77 9.96
CA THR A 603 13.91 -27.20 8.98
C THR A 603 13.42 -28.24 7.96
N SER A 604 12.33 -27.95 7.27
CA SER A 604 11.76 -28.78 6.20
C SER A 604 12.50 -28.57 4.86
N ASP A 605 12.19 -29.38 3.85
CA ASP A 605 12.75 -29.22 2.51
C ASP A 605 12.01 -28.12 1.73
N PRO A 606 12.68 -27.08 1.21
CA PRO A 606 12.03 -26.10 0.34
C PRO A 606 11.48 -26.71 -0.97
N TYR A 607 12.01 -27.86 -1.39
CA TYR A 607 11.54 -28.69 -2.51
C TYR A 607 10.61 -29.83 -2.04
N SER A 608 9.99 -29.72 -0.85
CA SER A 608 9.04 -30.72 -0.36
C SER A 608 7.77 -30.75 -1.22
N ILE A 609 7.39 -31.96 -1.63
CA ILE A 609 6.19 -32.29 -2.43
C ILE A 609 5.08 -32.94 -1.60
N ASP A 610 5.40 -33.38 -0.39
CA ASP A 610 4.50 -33.99 0.59
C ASP A 610 5.08 -33.80 2.01
N ILE A 611 4.22 -33.62 3.01
CA ILE A 611 4.60 -33.18 4.37
C ILE A 611 3.72 -33.81 5.45
N ALA A 612 4.32 -33.97 6.64
CA ALA A 612 3.58 -34.19 7.87
C ALA A 612 2.68 -32.98 8.20
N LEU A 613 1.71 -33.22 9.08
CA LEU A 613 0.72 -32.23 9.51
C LEU A 613 1.35 -30.87 9.89
N ASN A 614 0.80 -29.78 9.34
CA ASN A 614 1.28 -28.39 9.46
C ASN A 614 2.74 -28.18 9.00
N GLY A 615 3.20 -28.92 7.99
CA GLY A 615 4.57 -28.79 7.48
C GLY A 615 5.68 -29.24 8.44
N THR A 616 5.34 -29.82 9.59
CA THR A 616 6.27 -30.08 10.71
C THR A 616 7.41 -31.06 10.40
N LYS A 617 7.33 -31.78 9.28
CA LYS A 617 8.37 -32.61 8.64
C LYS A 617 8.07 -32.74 7.15
N SER A 618 9.10 -32.85 6.32
CA SER A 618 8.95 -33.30 4.93
C SER A 618 8.78 -34.83 4.85
N ARG A 619 8.24 -35.36 3.74
CA ARG A 619 7.99 -36.81 3.55
C ARG A 619 8.67 -37.37 2.30
N PHE A 620 9.11 -38.62 2.38
CA PHE A 620 9.70 -39.40 1.29
C PHE A 620 8.64 -39.99 0.34
N THR A 621 8.01 -39.12 -0.46
CA THR A 621 6.89 -39.49 -1.34
C THR A 621 7.31 -39.59 -2.80
N ASP A 622 6.82 -40.62 -3.50
CA ASP A 622 7.10 -40.89 -4.91
C ASP A 622 5.86 -40.56 -5.76
N LEU A 623 5.95 -39.52 -6.60
CA LEU A 623 4.85 -39.03 -7.44
C LEU A 623 4.49 -39.98 -8.59
N ASP A 624 5.38 -40.90 -8.95
CA ASP A 624 5.13 -41.94 -9.95
C ASP A 624 4.49 -43.21 -9.37
N SER A 625 4.61 -43.39 -8.05
CA SER A 625 4.03 -44.54 -7.37
C SER A 625 2.51 -44.62 -7.55
N ARG A 626 1.99 -45.85 -7.59
CA ARG A 626 0.55 -46.10 -7.72
C ARG A 626 -0.27 -45.59 -6.52
N GLU A 627 0.38 -45.35 -5.39
CA GLU A 627 -0.27 -44.93 -4.14
C GLU A 627 -0.62 -43.42 -4.17
N THR A 628 0.16 -42.61 -4.89
CA THR A 628 -0.07 -41.17 -5.07
C THR A 628 -0.99 -40.84 -6.26
N LYS A 629 -1.52 -41.84 -7.00
CA LYS A 629 -2.29 -41.65 -8.24
C LYS A 629 -3.75 -42.12 -8.10
N PRO A 630 -4.77 -41.32 -8.50
CA PRO A 630 -6.15 -41.80 -8.61
C PRO A 630 -6.32 -42.80 -9.78
N ALA A 631 -7.47 -43.47 -9.82
CA ALA A 631 -7.70 -44.58 -10.75
C ALA A 631 -7.98 -44.06 -12.17
N GLY A 632 -7.01 -44.27 -13.08
CA GLY A 632 -7.04 -43.75 -14.46
C GLY A 632 -6.20 -42.49 -14.67
N TRP A 633 -5.41 -42.07 -13.67
CA TRP A 633 -4.61 -40.84 -13.73
C TRP A 633 -3.64 -40.78 -14.92
N ASP A 634 -2.92 -41.87 -15.18
CA ASP A 634 -1.93 -41.91 -16.26
C ASP A 634 -2.60 -41.85 -17.64
N GLU A 635 -3.86 -42.29 -17.75
CA GLU A 635 -4.69 -42.20 -18.96
C GLU A 635 -5.54 -40.91 -19.08
N ASP A 636 -5.60 -40.07 -18.04
CA ASP A 636 -6.34 -38.79 -18.09
C ASP A 636 -5.68 -37.76 -19.02
N THR A 637 -6.48 -36.89 -19.62
CA THR A 637 -6.01 -35.83 -20.53
C THR A 637 -6.79 -34.54 -20.35
N SER A 638 -6.07 -33.43 -20.19
CA SER A 638 -6.61 -32.08 -20.13
C SER A 638 -7.69 -31.79 -21.19
N PRO A 639 -8.83 -31.19 -20.85
CA PRO A 639 -9.91 -30.88 -21.80
C PRO A 639 -9.43 -30.11 -23.05
N PRO A 640 -9.97 -30.43 -24.24
CA PRO A 640 -9.39 -29.98 -25.51
C PRO A 640 -9.54 -28.47 -25.74
N LEU A 641 -8.42 -27.80 -26.01
CA LEU A 641 -8.34 -26.37 -26.27
C LEU A 641 -7.72 -26.08 -27.65
N ARG A 642 -8.48 -25.42 -28.53
CA ARG A 642 -8.02 -25.06 -29.88
C ARG A 642 -7.02 -23.89 -29.81
N SER A 643 -7.47 -22.73 -29.34
CA SER A 643 -6.69 -21.50 -29.14
C SER A 643 -6.69 -21.07 -27.68
N LEU A 644 -5.66 -20.36 -27.22
CA LEU A 644 -5.68 -19.66 -25.93
C LEU A 644 -6.80 -18.60 -25.89
N SER A 645 -7.14 -17.98 -27.03
CA SER A 645 -8.30 -17.06 -27.14
C SER A 645 -9.66 -17.74 -26.95
N ASP A 646 -9.71 -19.08 -26.84
CA ASP A 646 -10.92 -19.81 -26.48
C ASP A 646 -11.12 -19.95 -24.96
N ILE A 647 -10.16 -19.57 -24.13
CA ILE A 647 -10.26 -19.68 -22.66
C ILE A 647 -11.37 -18.75 -22.12
N SER A 648 -12.02 -19.22 -21.07
CA SER A 648 -12.86 -18.45 -20.14
C SER A 648 -12.68 -19.09 -18.75
N ILE A 649 -12.57 -18.25 -17.72
CA ILE A 649 -12.07 -18.64 -16.39
C ILE A 649 -13.12 -18.34 -15.32
N TYR A 650 -13.28 -19.26 -14.37
CA TYR A 650 -14.15 -19.13 -13.19
C TYR A 650 -13.31 -19.40 -11.94
N GLU A 651 -13.13 -18.39 -11.09
CA GLU A 651 -12.23 -18.41 -9.93
C GLU A 651 -12.93 -18.97 -8.69
N LEU A 652 -12.42 -20.06 -8.14
CA LEU A 652 -13.09 -20.89 -7.14
C LEU A 652 -12.14 -21.28 -6.00
N HIS A 653 -12.60 -21.09 -4.77
CA HIS A 653 -11.93 -21.61 -3.58
C HIS A 653 -12.41 -23.02 -3.24
N VAL A 654 -11.48 -23.92 -2.90
CA VAL A 654 -11.76 -25.33 -2.56
C VAL A 654 -12.80 -25.47 -1.45
N ARG A 655 -12.76 -24.56 -0.46
CA ARG A 655 -13.71 -24.60 0.65
C ARG A 655 -15.10 -24.04 0.28
N ASP A 656 -15.13 -22.89 -0.40
CA ASP A 656 -16.37 -22.26 -0.90
C ASP A 656 -17.19 -23.23 -1.76
N PHE A 657 -16.49 -24.06 -2.54
CA PHE A 657 -17.11 -25.01 -3.46
C PHE A 657 -18.05 -26.00 -2.77
N SER A 658 -17.79 -26.41 -1.52
CA SER A 658 -18.48 -27.59 -0.97
C SER A 658 -18.83 -27.52 0.52
N VAL A 659 -18.41 -26.50 1.27
CA VAL A 659 -18.66 -26.44 2.72
C VAL A 659 -20.16 -26.42 3.09
N ASP A 660 -20.99 -25.74 2.28
CA ASP A 660 -22.44 -25.64 2.48
C ASP A 660 -23.27 -26.55 1.54
N ASP A 661 -22.66 -27.24 0.57
CA ASP A 661 -23.38 -28.15 -0.34
C ASP A 661 -23.86 -29.40 0.42
N LEU A 662 -25.15 -29.40 0.78
CA LEU A 662 -25.77 -30.48 1.53
C LEU A 662 -25.88 -31.80 0.75
N THR A 663 -25.62 -31.80 -0.56
CA THR A 663 -25.57 -33.00 -1.42
C THR A 663 -24.19 -33.68 -1.44
N VAL A 664 -23.12 -32.94 -1.11
CA VAL A 664 -21.77 -33.50 -0.87
C VAL A 664 -21.78 -34.30 0.45
N PRO A 665 -21.14 -35.48 0.53
CA PRO A 665 -20.95 -36.23 1.76
C PRO A 665 -20.23 -35.39 2.82
N LEU A 666 -20.66 -35.44 4.08
CA LEU A 666 -20.16 -34.55 5.15
C LEU A 666 -18.63 -34.57 5.33
N ALA A 667 -17.98 -35.71 5.06
CA ALA A 667 -16.52 -35.84 5.18
C ALA A 667 -15.73 -35.17 4.04
N HIS A 668 -16.36 -34.93 2.88
CA HIS A 668 -15.72 -34.35 1.70
C HIS A 668 -15.93 -32.83 1.62
N ARG A 669 -16.78 -32.25 2.48
CA ARG A 669 -17.12 -30.82 2.44
C ARG A 669 -15.96 -29.96 2.87
N GLY A 670 -15.57 -29.05 1.98
CA GLY A 670 -14.38 -28.23 2.10
C GLY A 670 -13.09 -28.93 1.68
N MET A 671 -13.18 -30.10 1.01
CA MET A 671 -12.06 -30.97 0.67
C MET A 671 -11.96 -31.24 -0.83
N TYR A 672 -10.79 -31.70 -1.29
CA TYR A 672 -10.54 -32.05 -2.70
C TYR A 672 -11.52 -33.11 -3.25
N ASP A 673 -11.88 -34.13 -2.46
CA ASP A 673 -12.80 -35.21 -2.87
C ASP A 673 -14.22 -34.71 -3.27
N ALA A 674 -14.64 -33.51 -2.87
CA ALA A 674 -15.93 -32.94 -3.30
C ALA A 674 -16.04 -32.75 -4.83
N PHE A 675 -14.91 -32.68 -5.53
CA PHE A 675 -14.86 -32.62 -6.99
C PHE A 675 -14.96 -34.03 -7.62
N GLU A 676 -14.57 -35.10 -6.92
CA GLU A 676 -14.88 -36.50 -7.31
C GLU A 676 -16.39 -36.82 -7.10
N ASP A 677 -17.10 -36.11 -6.23
CA ASP A 677 -18.56 -36.20 -6.07
C ASP A 677 -19.32 -35.60 -7.27
N HIS A 678 -19.22 -36.24 -8.43
CA HIS A 678 -19.90 -35.81 -9.66
C HIS A 678 -21.43 -35.63 -9.51
N GLY A 679 -22.03 -36.24 -8.48
CA GLY A 679 -23.45 -36.12 -8.13
C GLY A 679 -23.84 -34.90 -7.29
N SER A 680 -22.90 -34.07 -6.84
CA SER A 680 -23.15 -32.86 -6.04
C SER A 680 -23.85 -31.75 -6.83
N ASP A 681 -24.48 -30.78 -6.18
CA ASP A 681 -25.11 -29.64 -6.84
C ASP A 681 -24.03 -28.72 -7.44
N GLY A 682 -22.92 -28.50 -6.72
CA GLY A 682 -21.72 -27.84 -7.26
C GLY A 682 -21.18 -28.48 -8.56
N MET A 683 -20.92 -29.80 -8.56
CA MET A 683 -20.41 -30.48 -9.78
C MET A 683 -21.46 -30.57 -10.91
N LYS A 684 -22.76 -30.50 -10.62
CA LYS A 684 -23.80 -30.35 -11.66
C LYS A 684 -23.72 -28.98 -12.31
N HIS A 685 -23.61 -27.93 -11.49
CA HIS A 685 -23.57 -26.54 -11.94
C HIS A 685 -22.29 -26.25 -12.76
N LEU A 686 -21.10 -26.64 -12.28
CA LEU A 686 -19.84 -26.49 -13.03
C LEU A 686 -19.89 -27.17 -14.42
N ARG A 687 -20.48 -28.37 -14.52
CA ARG A 687 -20.69 -29.04 -15.83
C ARG A 687 -21.71 -28.32 -16.73
N SER A 688 -22.69 -27.63 -16.15
CA SER A 688 -23.65 -26.80 -16.90
C SER A 688 -22.96 -25.59 -17.53
N LEU A 689 -22.05 -24.94 -16.77
CA LEU A 689 -21.21 -23.86 -17.28
C LEU A 689 -20.23 -24.35 -18.35
N ALA A 690 -19.57 -25.49 -18.14
CA ALA A 690 -18.66 -26.12 -19.11
C ALA A 690 -19.37 -26.44 -20.44
N ALA A 691 -20.57 -27.02 -20.36
CA ALA A 691 -21.40 -27.32 -21.52
C ALA A 691 -21.93 -26.06 -22.23
N SER A 692 -22.12 -24.96 -21.49
CA SER A 692 -22.54 -23.65 -22.04
C SER A 692 -21.40 -22.86 -22.66
N GLY A 693 -20.15 -23.11 -22.24
CA GLY A 693 -18.97 -22.49 -22.85
C GLY A 693 -17.73 -22.38 -21.96
N LEU A 694 -17.85 -22.46 -20.63
CA LEU A 694 -16.72 -22.29 -19.71
C LEU A 694 -15.56 -23.26 -20.02
N LYS A 695 -14.31 -22.85 -19.81
CA LYS A 695 -13.13 -23.67 -20.17
C LYS A 695 -12.19 -23.99 -19.03
N ALA A 696 -12.03 -23.12 -18.03
CA ALA A 696 -11.11 -23.35 -16.92
C ALA A 696 -11.74 -22.95 -15.57
N ILE A 697 -11.36 -23.67 -14.53
CA ILE A 697 -11.48 -23.24 -13.14
C ILE A 697 -10.12 -22.76 -12.68
N HIS A 698 -10.03 -21.55 -12.11
CA HIS A 698 -8.87 -21.07 -11.37
C HIS A 698 -9.10 -21.42 -9.91
N ILE A 699 -8.32 -22.37 -9.40
CA ILE A 699 -8.36 -22.77 -8.00
C ILE A 699 -7.45 -21.84 -7.21
N LEU A 700 -8.01 -21.15 -6.20
CA LEU A 700 -7.29 -20.31 -5.23
C LEU A 700 -6.16 -21.10 -4.52
N PRO A 701 -5.24 -20.44 -3.78
CA PRO A 701 -4.07 -21.06 -3.17
C PRO A 701 -4.34 -22.44 -2.56
N SER A 702 -3.65 -23.43 -3.11
CA SER A 702 -3.86 -24.85 -2.84
C SER A 702 -2.57 -25.67 -2.76
N PHE A 703 -1.42 -24.96 -2.80
CA PHE A 703 -0.16 -25.38 -2.18
C PHE A 703 -0.24 -25.19 -0.66
N HIS A 704 0.69 -25.75 0.12
CA HIS A 704 0.68 -25.66 1.58
C HIS A 704 1.00 -24.25 2.09
N PHE A 705 0.07 -23.69 2.87
CA PHE A 705 0.12 -22.34 3.43
C PHE A 705 -0.04 -22.33 4.96
N ALA A 706 0.44 -21.26 5.60
CA ALA A 706 0.62 -21.17 7.05
C ALA A 706 -0.66 -20.97 7.88
N SER A 707 -1.71 -20.44 7.27
CA SER A 707 -2.75 -19.69 7.99
C SER A 707 -3.99 -20.50 8.40
N VAL A 708 -4.06 -21.78 8.04
CA VAL A 708 -5.06 -22.75 8.55
C VAL A 708 -4.32 -23.94 9.15
N ASN A 709 -4.71 -24.35 10.35
CA ASN A 709 -4.17 -25.55 10.97
C ASN A 709 -4.77 -26.80 10.32
N GLU A 710 -3.95 -27.69 9.76
CA GLU A 710 -4.38 -28.92 9.10
C GLU A 710 -5.04 -29.92 10.07
N ASP A 711 -4.78 -29.82 11.39
CA ASP A 711 -5.54 -30.55 12.42
C ASP A 711 -6.94 -29.93 12.58
N LYS A 712 -7.87 -30.53 11.83
CA LYS A 712 -9.30 -30.21 11.78
C LYS A 712 -10.03 -30.32 13.12
N SER A 713 -9.39 -30.88 14.16
CA SER A 713 -9.92 -30.90 15.54
C SER A 713 -9.67 -29.60 16.32
N THR A 714 -8.76 -28.75 15.84
CA THR A 714 -8.51 -27.41 16.43
C THR A 714 -9.50 -26.34 15.95
N TRP A 715 -10.14 -26.57 14.79
CA TRP A 715 -11.02 -25.62 14.10
C TRP A 715 -12.20 -25.13 14.95
N ILE A 716 -12.33 -23.81 15.05
CA ILE A 716 -13.50 -23.16 15.64
C ILE A 716 -14.46 -22.78 14.50
N ILE A 717 -15.61 -23.46 14.42
CA ILE A 717 -16.66 -23.15 13.43
C ILE A 717 -17.86 -22.50 14.16
N PRO A 718 -18.18 -21.23 13.88
CA PRO A 718 -19.36 -20.56 14.46
C PRO A 718 -20.67 -21.26 14.10
N THR A 719 -21.64 -21.26 15.01
CA THR A 719 -22.96 -21.88 14.78
C THR A 719 -24.10 -20.99 15.23
N GLY A 720 -25.28 -21.17 14.63
CA GLY A 720 -26.49 -20.43 14.99
C GLY A 720 -26.58 -18.99 14.46
N LEU A 721 -25.64 -18.54 13.62
CA LEU A 721 -25.54 -17.15 13.15
C LEU A 721 -26.80 -16.66 12.42
N ALA A 722 -27.49 -17.55 11.70
CA ALA A 722 -28.78 -17.30 11.04
C ALA A 722 -29.95 -16.90 11.96
N ALA A 723 -29.75 -16.87 13.28
CA ALA A 723 -30.74 -16.39 14.25
C ALA A 723 -30.65 -14.88 14.56
N TYR A 724 -29.63 -14.20 14.05
CA TYR A 724 -29.40 -12.76 14.25
C TYR A 724 -30.00 -11.91 13.11
N PRO A 725 -30.17 -10.58 13.29
CA PRO A 725 -30.64 -9.68 12.23
C PRO A 725 -29.67 -9.62 11.02
N PRO A 726 -30.16 -9.33 9.80
CA PRO A 726 -29.32 -9.23 8.60
C PRO A 726 -28.30 -8.08 8.68
N ASP A 727 -28.59 -7.06 9.48
CA ASP A 727 -27.74 -5.92 9.84
C ASP A 727 -27.02 -6.11 11.19
N GLY A 728 -26.94 -7.34 11.69
CA GLY A 728 -26.36 -7.69 12.98
C GLY A 728 -24.82 -7.68 12.99
N GLN A 729 -24.24 -7.16 14.07
CA GLN A 729 -22.80 -7.24 14.36
C GLN A 729 -22.41 -8.58 15.02
N GLN A 730 -23.38 -9.39 15.43
CA GLN A 730 -23.18 -10.62 16.18
C GLN A 730 -22.50 -11.70 15.34
N GLN A 731 -22.77 -11.72 14.04
CA GLN A 731 -22.24 -12.68 13.09
C GLN A 731 -20.73 -12.48 12.89
N GLN A 732 -20.30 -11.28 12.51
CA GLN A 732 -18.86 -10.98 12.43
C GLN A 732 -18.15 -11.14 13.78
N ALA A 733 -18.77 -10.77 14.91
CA ALA A 733 -18.15 -10.96 16.22
C ALA A 733 -17.88 -12.44 16.56
N ALA A 734 -18.76 -13.34 16.11
CA ALA A 734 -18.55 -14.79 16.23
C ALA A 734 -17.47 -15.30 15.26
N VAL A 735 -17.43 -14.79 14.02
CA VAL A 735 -16.40 -15.12 13.02
C VAL A 735 -15.01 -14.64 13.46
N THR A 736 -14.88 -13.40 13.92
CA THR A 736 -13.64 -12.85 14.52
C THR A 736 -13.17 -13.66 15.73
N THR A 737 -14.08 -14.32 16.46
CA THR A 737 -13.68 -15.24 17.54
C THR A 737 -13.05 -16.54 16.98
N SER A 738 -13.56 -17.06 15.86
CA SER A 738 -13.00 -18.24 15.18
C SER A 738 -11.66 -17.99 14.46
N GLN A 739 -11.33 -16.74 14.10
CA GLN A 739 -10.05 -16.37 13.47
C GLN A 739 -8.80 -16.75 14.32
N THR A 740 -8.99 -17.14 15.59
CA THR A 740 -7.92 -17.65 16.46
C THR A 740 -7.49 -19.09 16.14
N ASN A 741 -8.38 -19.92 15.57
CA ASN A 741 -8.10 -21.25 15.03
C ASN A 741 -9.06 -21.48 13.83
N PRO A 742 -8.82 -20.79 12.70
CA PRO A 742 -9.76 -20.76 11.59
C PRO A 742 -9.79 -22.11 10.87
N ALA A 743 -10.94 -22.42 10.28
CA ALA A 743 -11.10 -23.52 9.33
C ALA A 743 -10.91 -23.07 7.87
N TYR A 744 -10.55 -21.80 7.65
CA TYR A 744 -10.68 -21.07 6.40
C TYR A 744 -9.63 -19.96 6.32
N ASN A 745 -8.88 -19.93 5.22
CA ASN A 745 -8.25 -18.73 4.65
C ASN A 745 -8.38 -18.87 3.11
N TRP A 746 -8.12 -17.81 2.35
CA TRP A 746 -7.81 -17.95 0.91
C TRP A 746 -6.46 -18.66 0.67
N GLY A 747 -5.50 -18.51 1.59
CA GLY A 747 -4.21 -19.22 1.56
C GLY A 747 -3.06 -18.49 0.87
N TYR A 748 -3.14 -17.17 0.72
CA TYR A 748 -2.02 -16.31 0.28
C TYR A 748 -0.96 -16.14 1.38
N ASP A 749 -0.53 -17.26 1.96
CA ASP A 749 0.40 -17.36 3.10
C ASP A 749 1.43 -18.49 2.86
N PRO A 750 2.18 -18.51 1.74
CA PRO A 750 2.93 -19.67 1.25
C PRO A 750 4.08 -20.14 2.15
N VAL A 751 4.24 -21.47 2.23
CA VAL A 751 5.36 -22.15 2.94
C VAL A 751 6.01 -23.26 2.10
N HIS A 752 5.24 -24.12 1.41
CA HIS A 752 5.79 -25.18 0.54
C HIS A 752 5.12 -25.18 -0.84
N TYR A 753 5.73 -24.52 -1.83
CA TYR A 753 5.12 -24.29 -3.14
C TYR A 753 4.77 -25.56 -3.94
N MET A 754 5.47 -26.68 -3.72
CA MET A 754 5.26 -27.96 -4.43
C MET A 754 4.35 -28.95 -3.70
N THR A 755 3.98 -28.69 -2.43
CA THR A 755 3.14 -29.60 -1.64
C THR A 755 1.69 -29.14 -1.63
N PRO A 756 0.69 -30.01 -1.91
CA PRO A 756 -0.73 -29.69 -1.72
C PRO A 756 -1.11 -29.35 -0.27
N GLU A 757 -2.11 -28.48 -0.11
CA GLU A 757 -2.64 -28.08 1.20
C GLU A 757 -3.36 -29.22 1.94
N GLY A 758 -3.02 -29.48 3.21
CA GLY A 758 -3.56 -30.60 3.98
C GLY A 758 -4.86 -30.28 4.72
N SER A 759 -5.19 -29.01 4.94
CA SER A 759 -6.51 -28.60 5.44
C SER A 759 -7.64 -28.91 4.46
N TYR A 760 -7.35 -28.99 3.15
CA TYR A 760 -8.27 -29.44 2.09
C TYR A 760 -8.23 -30.96 1.82
N ALA A 761 -7.33 -31.71 2.45
CA ALA A 761 -7.31 -33.17 2.36
C ALA A 761 -8.23 -33.80 3.41
N ILE A 762 -8.97 -34.86 3.07
CA ILE A 762 -9.69 -35.68 4.06
C ILE A 762 -8.67 -36.30 5.02
N ASN A 763 -7.56 -36.80 4.47
CA ASN A 763 -6.41 -37.27 5.22
C ASN A 763 -5.13 -36.58 4.71
N PRO A 764 -4.45 -35.74 5.51
CA PRO A 764 -3.21 -35.06 5.10
C PRO A 764 -2.13 -36.00 4.53
N ASP A 765 -2.02 -37.25 5.01
CA ASP A 765 -1.06 -38.24 4.46
C ASP A 765 -1.42 -38.74 3.05
N ASN A 766 -2.59 -38.39 2.52
CA ASN A 766 -3.06 -38.71 1.17
C ASN A 766 -3.08 -37.48 0.24
N ARG A 767 -2.71 -36.28 0.73
CA ARG A 767 -2.91 -34.98 0.05
C ARG A 767 -2.62 -34.98 -1.45
N VAL A 768 -1.51 -35.61 -1.86
CA VAL A 768 -1.05 -35.74 -3.25
C VAL A 768 -2.07 -36.47 -4.13
N ARG A 769 -2.66 -37.56 -3.63
CA ARG A 769 -3.66 -38.36 -4.34
C ARG A 769 -5.01 -37.63 -4.38
N GLU A 770 -5.41 -37.00 -3.28
CA GLU A 770 -6.68 -36.30 -3.14
C GLU A 770 -6.70 -35.03 -4.03
N TYR A 771 -5.59 -34.28 -4.12
CA TYR A 771 -5.41 -33.17 -5.06
C TYR A 771 -5.53 -33.62 -6.53
N ARG A 772 -4.88 -34.73 -6.91
CA ARG A 772 -5.04 -35.32 -8.25
C ARG A 772 -6.48 -35.75 -8.52
N GLY A 773 -7.22 -36.17 -7.48
CA GLY A 773 -8.67 -36.44 -7.56
C GLY A 773 -9.50 -35.20 -7.89
N MET A 774 -9.17 -34.03 -7.33
CA MET A 774 -9.79 -32.75 -7.71
C MET A 774 -9.56 -32.44 -9.20
N VAL A 775 -8.31 -32.54 -9.68
CA VAL A 775 -7.97 -32.23 -11.07
C VAL A 775 -8.68 -33.17 -12.04
N ASP A 776 -8.63 -34.48 -11.78
CA ASP A 776 -9.35 -35.52 -12.52
C ASP A 776 -10.88 -35.28 -12.54
N GLY A 777 -11.45 -34.86 -11.41
CA GLY A 777 -12.88 -34.51 -11.30
C GLY A 777 -13.29 -33.31 -12.14
N LEU A 778 -12.43 -32.29 -12.24
CA LEU A 778 -12.63 -31.11 -13.09
C LEU A 778 -12.40 -31.42 -14.57
N HIS A 779 -11.37 -32.20 -14.92
CA HIS A 779 -11.14 -32.68 -16.29
C HIS A 779 -12.33 -33.50 -16.80
N LYS A 780 -12.89 -34.39 -15.97
CA LYS A 780 -14.13 -35.15 -16.25
C LYS A 780 -15.39 -34.29 -16.29
N ALA A 781 -15.37 -33.08 -15.72
CA ALA A 781 -16.41 -32.07 -15.90
C ALA A 781 -16.27 -31.29 -17.24
N GLY A 782 -15.15 -31.46 -17.96
CA GLY A 782 -14.84 -30.74 -19.19
C GLY A 782 -14.14 -29.39 -18.97
N LEU A 783 -13.58 -29.18 -17.77
CA LEU A 783 -12.94 -27.94 -17.34
C LEU A 783 -11.45 -28.17 -17.09
N ARG A 784 -10.61 -27.29 -17.65
CA ARG A 784 -9.18 -27.19 -17.36
C ARG A 784 -8.96 -26.68 -15.93
N VAL A 785 -7.83 -27.01 -15.32
CA VAL A 785 -7.46 -26.48 -13.99
C VAL A 785 -6.32 -25.48 -14.09
N VAL A 786 -6.58 -24.25 -13.68
CA VAL A 786 -5.56 -23.23 -13.41
C VAL A 786 -5.27 -23.22 -11.92
N GLN A 787 -4.00 -23.17 -11.54
CA GLN A 787 -3.56 -23.03 -10.16
C GLN A 787 -3.18 -21.56 -9.87
N ASP A 788 -3.63 -21.04 -8.72
CA ASP A 788 -3.08 -19.81 -8.17
C ASP A 788 -1.70 -20.06 -7.55
N VAL A 789 -0.70 -19.25 -7.90
CA VAL A 789 0.69 -19.41 -7.46
C VAL A 789 1.25 -18.09 -6.91
N VAL A 790 1.68 -18.16 -5.65
CA VAL A 790 2.05 -17.00 -4.83
C VAL A 790 3.55 -16.98 -4.64
N PHE A 791 4.30 -16.73 -5.71
CA PHE A 791 5.76 -16.74 -5.67
C PHE A 791 6.37 -15.42 -5.21
N ASN A 792 5.59 -14.34 -5.09
CA ASN A 792 6.10 -12.99 -4.82
C ASN A 792 6.58 -12.79 -3.37
N HIS A 793 6.13 -13.61 -2.41
CA HIS A 793 6.54 -13.57 -1.00
C HIS A 793 6.53 -14.96 -0.36
N THR A 794 7.00 -15.04 0.89
CA THR A 794 6.79 -16.17 1.82
C THR A 794 5.99 -15.72 3.04
N ASN A 795 5.28 -16.60 3.74
CA ASN A 795 4.67 -16.26 5.03
C ASN A 795 5.70 -15.80 6.10
N ALA A 796 6.92 -16.35 6.08
CA ALA A 796 7.95 -16.03 7.06
C ALA A 796 9.37 -16.19 6.51
N SER A 797 10.30 -15.44 7.10
CA SER A 797 11.75 -15.49 6.91
C SER A 797 12.45 -15.58 8.28
N GLY A 798 13.79 -15.62 8.30
CA GLY A 798 14.60 -15.88 9.49
C GLY A 798 14.27 -17.22 10.18
N GLU A 799 14.51 -17.29 11.48
CA GLU A 799 14.26 -18.47 12.34
C GLU A 799 12.77 -18.59 12.79
N GLY A 800 11.85 -18.27 11.87
CA GLY A 800 10.40 -18.32 12.11
C GLY A 800 9.83 -19.72 11.85
N PRO A 801 8.80 -20.20 12.59
CA PRO A 801 8.33 -21.59 12.51
C PRO A 801 7.68 -22.03 11.18
N ASN A 802 7.55 -21.09 10.22
CA ASN A 802 7.06 -21.30 8.86
C ASN A 802 8.09 -20.84 7.80
N SER A 803 9.32 -20.55 8.22
CA SER A 803 10.46 -20.28 7.35
C SER A 803 11.14 -21.61 6.99
N ASN A 804 11.71 -21.69 5.80
CA ASN A 804 12.48 -22.85 5.35
C ASN A 804 13.59 -22.42 4.37
N LEU A 805 13.25 -21.56 3.40
CA LEU A 805 14.19 -20.97 2.47
C LEU A 805 15.30 -20.19 3.18
N ASP A 806 14.93 -19.30 4.10
CA ASP A 806 15.87 -18.45 4.83
C ASP A 806 16.59 -19.22 5.96
N GLU A 807 15.94 -20.21 6.58
CA GLU A 807 16.61 -21.13 7.53
C GLU A 807 17.69 -22.00 6.86
N VAL A 808 17.62 -22.24 5.54
CA VAL A 808 18.63 -22.99 4.78
C VAL A 808 19.71 -22.07 4.18
N VAL A 809 19.32 -20.93 3.57
CA VAL A 809 20.25 -19.95 3.01
C VAL A 809 19.81 -18.52 3.39
N PRO A 810 20.23 -18.01 4.57
CA PRO A 810 19.88 -16.68 5.04
C PRO A 810 20.22 -15.59 4.02
N ASN A 811 19.36 -14.58 3.89
CA ASN A 811 19.53 -13.40 3.04
C ASN A 811 19.70 -13.70 1.52
N TYR A 812 19.30 -14.89 1.03
CA TYR A 812 19.36 -15.24 -0.40
C TYR A 812 18.01 -15.29 -1.11
N TYR A 813 17.01 -15.97 -0.56
CA TYR A 813 15.73 -16.19 -1.26
C TYR A 813 14.79 -14.98 -1.18
N HIS A 814 15.04 -14.09 -0.22
CA HIS A 814 14.28 -12.87 0.00
C HIS A 814 14.96 -11.65 -0.60
N ARG A 815 14.16 -10.64 -0.94
CA ARG A 815 14.66 -9.36 -1.46
C ARG A 815 15.03 -8.43 -0.31
N LEU A 816 16.17 -7.75 -0.48
CA LEU A 816 16.69 -6.79 0.50
C LEU A 816 16.76 -5.38 -0.08
N ASP A 817 16.51 -4.38 0.77
CA ASP A 817 16.68 -2.97 0.44
C ASP A 817 18.17 -2.58 0.28
N ALA A 818 18.45 -1.30 0.05
CA ALA A 818 19.81 -0.78 -0.05
C ALA A 818 20.64 -0.84 1.26
N ASN A 819 20.05 -1.32 2.36
CA ASN A 819 20.61 -1.42 3.70
C ASN A 819 20.67 -2.88 4.23
N GLY A 820 20.11 -3.87 3.52
CA GLY A 820 20.00 -5.24 4.01
C GLY A 820 18.74 -5.55 4.83
N ASN A 821 17.77 -4.63 4.90
CA ASN A 821 16.45 -4.91 5.46
C ASN A 821 15.63 -5.73 4.45
N LEU A 822 14.77 -6.64 4.93
CA LEU A 822 13.78 -7.32 4.07
C LEU A 822 12.79 -6.32 3.47
N GLU A 823 12.55 -6.43 2.16
CA GLU A 823 11.40 -5.78 1.51
C GLU A 823 10.10 -6.53 1.87
N THR A 824 9.01 -5.79 2.07
CA THR A 824 7.68 -6.34 2.39
C THR A 824 6.57 -5.59 1.62
N GLY A 825 6.84 -5.27 0.35
CA GLY A 825 5.96 -4.51 -0.53
C GLY A 825 4.70 -5.25 -0.95
N SER A 826 4.71 -6.59 -0.95
CA SER A 826 3.55 -7.43 -1.24
C SER A 826 2.53 -7.39 -0.09
N CYS A 827 2.95 -7.88 1.07
CA CYS A 827 2.26 -8.00 2.35
C CYS A 827 3.14 -8.67 3.42
N CYS A 828 4.06 -9.53 2.99
CA CYS A 828 4.95 -10.38 3.79
C CYS A 828 6.39 -10.28 3.24
N PRO A 829 7.40 -11.00 3.77
CA PRO A 829 8.77 -10.96 3.23
C PRO A 829 8.83 -11.34 1.74
N ASP A 830 9.20 -10.36 0.90
CA ASP A 830 9.21 -10.47 -0.56
C ASP A 830 10.32 -11.43 -1.04
N THR A 831 10.07 -12.21 -2.10
CA THR A 831 11.09 -13.09 -2.68
C THR A 831 11.93 -12.39 -3.74
N ALA A 832 13.21 -12.76 -3.80
CA ALA A 832 14.13 -12.32 -4.82
C ALA A 832 14.10 -13.23 -6.06
N SER A 833 13.02 -13.18 -6.85
CA SER A 833 12.91 -13.92 -8.11
C SER A 833 13.98 -13.53 -9.17
N GLU A 834 14.69 -12.44 -8.94
CA GLU A 834 15.91 -12.07 -9.65
C GLU A 834 17.10 -12.99 -9.39
N HIS A 835 17.13 -13.79 -8.32
CA HIS A 835 18.23 -14.71 -7.96
C HIS A 835 18.04 -16.10 -8.58
N LEU A 836 19.11 -16.73 -9.08
CA LEU A 836 18.98 -17.87 -10.02
C LEU A 836 18.34 -19.13 -9.39
N MET A 837 18.55 -19.37 -8.10
CA MET A 837 17.97 -20.55 -7.43
C MET A 837 16.54 -20.30 -6.92
N MET A 838 16.12 -19.03 -6.77
CA MET A 838 14.71 -18.69 -6.58
C MET A 838 13.95 -18.79 -7.91
N GLU A 839 14.50 -18.25 -9.01
CA GLU A 839 13.97 -18.47 -10.37
C GLU A 839 13.82 -19.97 -10.68
N LYS A 840 14.84 -20.77 -10.34
CA LYS A 840 14.79 -22.24 -10.50
C LYS A 840 13.69 -22.88 -9.64
N LEU A 841 13.51 -22.48 -8.38
CA LEU A 841 12.45 -23.02 -7.52
C LEU A 841 11.05 -22.77 -8.13
N ILE A 842 10.85 -21.58 -8.68
CA ILE A 842 9.62 -21.20 -9.40
C ILE A 842 9.42 -22.09 -10.64
N ILE A 843 10.44 -22.19 -11.50
CA ILE A 843 10.38 -23.00 -12.73
C ILE A 843 10.15 -24.48 -12.45
N ASP A 844 10.92 -25.06 -11.51
CA ASP A 844 10.79 -26.47 -11.12
C ASP A 844 9.39 -26.75 -10.54
N THR A 845 8.83 -25.84 -9.74
CA THR A 845 7.46 -25.97 -9.19
C THR A 845 6.41 -25.96 -10.29
N LEU A 846 6.50 -25.00 -11.22
CA LEU A 846 5.55 -24.88 -12.33
C LEU A 846 5.62 -26.10 -13.28
N VAL A 847 6.82 -26.59 -13.56
CA VAL A 847 7.04 -27.80 -14.38
C VAL A 847 6.53 -29.07 -13.68
N LEU A 848 6.75 -29.20 -12.36
CA LEU A 848 6.21 -30.30 -11.56
C LEU A 848 4.68 -30.27 -11.53
N ASN A 849 4.07 -29.11 -11.28
CA ASN A 849 2.61 -29.00 -11.20
C ASN A 849 1.95 -29.20 -12.57
N ALA A 850 2.57 -28.73 -13.65
CA ALA A 850 2.12 -29.00 -15.02
C ALA A 850 2.20 -30.49 -15.39
N ARG A 851 3.31 -31.18 -15.08
CA ARG A 851 3.52 -32.59 -15.45
C ARG A 851 2.78 -33.56 -14.51
N ASP A 852 3.04 -33.46 -13.22
CA ASP A 852 2.69 -34.50 -12.24
C ASP A 852 1.32 -34.27 -11.59
N TYR A 853 0.86 -33.02 -11.54
CA TYR A 853 -0.50 -32.64 -11.11
C TYR A 853 -1.41 -32.23 -12.27
N LYS A 854 -0.92 -32.29 -13.52
CA LYS A 854 -1.68 -31.98 -14.77
C LYS A 854 -2.36 -30.60 -14.78
N ILE A 855 -1.73 -29.61 -14.17
CA ILE A 855 -2.20 -28.22 -14.18
C ILE A 855 -2.08 -27.60 -15.59
N ASP A 856 -3.19 -27.00 -16.06
CA ASP A 856 -3.38 -26.46 -17.41
C ASP A 856 -3.05 -24.96 -17.53
N GLY A 857 -2.67 -24.30 -16.45
CA GLY A 857 -2.29 -22.88 -16.44
C GLY A 857 -2.06 -22.34 -15.03
N PHE A 858 -1.52 -21.12 -14.96
CA PHE A 858 -1.08 -20.52 -13.71
C PHE A 858 -1.51 -19.05 -13.63
N ARG A 859 -2.18 -18.67 -12.54
CA ARG A 859 -2.41 -17.27 -12.14
C ARG A 859 -1.30 -16.89 -11.17
N PHE A 860 -0.45 -15.94 -11.56
CA PHE A 860 0.60 -15.40 -10.72
C PHE A 860 0.05 -14.24 -9.88
N ASP A 861 -0.03 -14.48 -8.58
CA ASP A 861 -0.27 -13.45 -7.58
C ASP A 861 0.83 -12.39 -7.62
N ILE A 862 0.45 -11.11 -7.65
CA ILE A 862 1.36 -9.95 -7.76
C ILE A 862 2.51 -10.23 -8.76
N LEU A 863 2.14 -10.67 -9.98
CA LEU A 863 3.05 -11.03 -11.08
C LEU A 863 4.16 -9.99 -11.33
N SER A 864 3.86 -8.71 -11.11
CA SER A 864 4.83 -7.61 -11.25
C SER A 864 6.03 -7.66 -10.30
N PHE A 865 6.02 -8.48 -9.25
CA PHE A 865 7.18 -8.70 -8.37
C PHE A 865 8.20 -9.69 -8.97
N MET A 866 7.88 -10.25 -10.13
CA MET A 866 8.79 -11.00 -10.99
C MET A 866 9.25 -10.16 -12.19
N PHE A 867 10.28 -10.63 -12.91
CA PHE A 867 10.85 -9.92 -14.05
C PHE A 867 10.51 -10.56 -15.39
N THR A 868 10.50 -9.73 -16.43
CA THR A 868 10.22 -10.14 -17.81
C THR A 868 11.11 -11.29 -18.30
N TYR A 869 12.36 -11.42 -17.82
CA TYR A 869 13.22 -12.56 -18.15
C TYR A 869 12.76 -13.86 -17.47
N ASN A 870 12.33 -13.82 -16.20
CA ASN A 870 11.76 -15.00 -15.53
C ASN A 870 10.57 -15.55 -16.32
N ILE A 871 9.67 -14.66 -16.78
CA ILE A 871 8.49 -15.04 -17.56
C ILE A 871 8.89 -15.70 -18.89
N GLN A 872 9.96 -15.23 -19.55
CA GLN A 872 10.50 -15.88 -20.75
C GLN A 872 11.10 -17.27 -20.46
N HIS A 873 11.79 -17.45 -19.32
CA HIS A 873 12.34 -18.74 -18.92
C HIS A 873 11.23 -19.74 -18.55
N ILE A 874 10.23 -19.30 -17.80
CA ILE A 874 9.03 -20.07 -17.44
C ILE A 874 8.26 -20.51 -18.69
N GLN A 875 8.02 -19.60 -19.64
CA GLN A 875 7.39 -19.95 -20.91
C GLN A 875 8.19 -21.01 -21.68
N GLN A 876 9.51 -20.90 -21.74
CA GLN A 876 10.38 -21.88 -22.42
C GLN A 876 10.35 -23.25 -21.73
N ALA A 877 10.37 -23.28 -20.39
CA ALA A 877 10.33 -24.53 -19.63
C ALA A 877 9.00 -25.27 -19.78
N LEU A 878 7.88 -24.55 -19.68
CA LEU A 878 6.54 -25.13 -19.82
C LEU A 878 6.22 -25.56 -21.26
N GLN A 879 6.64 -24.78 -22.26
CA GLN A 879 6.48 -25.14 -23.69
C GLN A 879 7.35 -26.34 -24.13
N ALA A 880 8.33 -26.76 -23.32
CA ALA A 880 9.12 -27.97 -23.56
C ALA A 880 8.41 -29.27 -23.13
N LEU A 881 7.27 -29.19 -22.44
CA LEU A 881 6.45 -30.35 -22.07
C LEU A 881 5.61 -30.82 -23.26
N THR A 882 5.63 -32.13 -23.53
CA THR A 882 4.95 -32.73 -24.69
C THR A 882 4.12 -33.96 -24.31
N PRO A 883 2.96 -34.22 -24.94
CA PRO A 883 2.11 -35.35 -24.59
C PRO A 883 2.82 -36.71 -24.69
N GLU A 884 3.75 -36.87 -25.63
CA GLU A 884 4.49 -38.11 -25.86
C GLU A 884 5.59 -38.41 -24.82
N LYS A 885 6.03 -37.41 -24.04
CA LYS A 885 7.11 -37.54 -23.04
C LYS A 885 6.65 -37.24 -21.63
N ASP A 886 5.79 -36.25 -21.47
CA ASP A 886 5.40 -35.61 -20.21
C ASP A 886 3.90 -35.75 -19.92
N GLY A 887 3.12 -36.35 -20.84
CA GLY A 887 1.68 -36.57 -20.68
C GLY A 887 0.79 -35.32 -20.88
N VAL A 888 1.37 -34.13 -21.03
CA VAL A 888 0.66 -32.85 -21.15
C VAL A 888 1.14 -32.01 -22.35
N ASP A 889 0.24 -31.20 -22.92
CA ASP A 889 0.56 -30.28 -24.04
C ASP A 889 1.00 -28.92 -23.50
N GLY A 890 2.32 -28.72 -23.36
CA GLY A 890 2.93 -27.47 -22.92
C GLY A 890 2.58 -26.25 -23.77
N SER A 891 2.13 -26.44 -25.02
CA SER A 891 1.66 -25.35 -25.90
C SER A 891 0.26 -24.82 -25.55
N LYS A 892 -0.44 -25.46 -24.59
CA LYS A 892 -1.78 -25.07 -24.12
C LYS A 892 -1.79 -24.54 -22.69
N ILE A 893 -0.65 -24.56 -21.99
CA ILE A 893 -0.54 -24.00 -20.64
C ILE A 893 -0.64 -22.48 -20.74
N TYR A 894 -1.66 -21.90 -20.10
CA TYR A 894 -1.89 -20.45 -20.09
C TYR A 894 -1.30 -19.80 -18.84
N LEU A 895 -0.60 -18.68 -19.03
CA LEU A 895 -0.02 -17.90 -17.94
C LEU A 895 -0.70 -16.53 -17.89
N TYR A 896 -1.12 -16.09 -16.71
CA TYR A 896 -1.59 -14.74 -16.48
C TYR A 896 -1.34 -14.29 -15.04
N GLY A 897 -1.54 -13.01 -14.72
CA GLY A 897 -1.44 -12.55 -13.34
C GLY A 897 -1.57 -11.05 -13.15
N GLU A 898 -1.12 -10.57 -12.01
CA GLU A 898 -1.31 -9.19 -11.55
C GLU A 898 -0.12 -8.29 -11.88
N GLY A 899 -0.10 -7.76 -13.10
CA GLY A 899 0.94 -6.84 -13.56
C GLY A 899 0.85 -5.42 -12.97
N PHE A 900 0.45 -5.25 -11.71
CA PHE A 900 0.25 -3.93 -11.07
C PHE A 900 1.59 -3.23 -10.78
N ASN A 901 1.68 -1.91 -10.97
CA ASN A 901 2.94 -1.17 -10.85
C ASN A 901 3.05 -0.41 -9.51
N PHE A 902 3.59 -1.06 -8.47
CA PHE A 902 3.72 -0.51 -7.11
C PHE A 902 4.94 -1.09 -6.36
N ALA A 903 5.22 -0.57 -5.16
CA ALA A 903 6.31 -0.97 -4.27
C ALA A 903 7.74 -0.91 -4.87
N ASP A 904 8.62 -1.78 -4.40
CA ASP A 904 10.03 -1.97 -4.73
C ASP A 904 10.30 -2.18 -6.23
N THR A 905 9.49 -3.01 -6.90
CA THR A 905 9.61 -3.30 -8.33
C THR A 905 9.02 -2.20 -9.23
N ALA A 906 8.31 -1.22 -8.66
CA ALA A 906 7.64 -0.18 -9.43
C ALA A 906 8.59 0.54 -10.40
N ASN A 907 8.08 0.90 -11.58
CA ASN A 907 8.76 1.72 -12.58
C ASN A 907 10.13 1.17 -13.03
N ASN A 908 10.36 -0.13 -12.84
CA ASN A 908 11.61 -0.85 -13.12
C ASN A 908 12.81 -0.47 -12.23
N GLN A 909 12.58 -0.01 -10.99
CA GLN A 909 13.64 0.44 -10.07
C GLN A 909 14.78 -0.56 -9.89
N ILE A 910 14.45 -1.85 -9.78
CA ILE A 910 15.40 -2.96 -9.58
C ILE A 910 15.48 -3.95 -10.77
N GLY A 911 14.82 -3.66 -11.89
CA GLY A 911 14.81 -4.52 -13.09
C GLY A 911 13.54 -4.38 -13.93
N PRO A 912 13.52 -4.88 -15.17
CA PRO A 912 12.35 -4.80 -16.06
C PRO A 912 11.24 -5.76 -15.60
N ASN A 913 10.37 -5.28 -14.72
CA ASN A 913 9.38 -6.08 -13.99
C ASN A 913 8.23 -6.58 -14.89
N ALA A 914 7.49 -7.61 -14.48
CA ALA A 914 6.42 -8.23 -15.27
C ALA A 914 5.08 -7.48 -15.13
N SER A 915 5.12 -6.14 -15.20
CA SER A 915 3.92 -5.28 -15.18
C SER A 915 3.15 -5.30 -16.51
N GLN A 916 1.88 -4.87 -16.47
CA GLN A 916 0.95 -4.77 -17.62
C GLN A 916 1.59 -4.12 -18.87
N ILE A 917 2.38 -3.07 -18.68
CA ILE A 917 2.99 -2.29 -19.77
C ILE A 917 4.24 -3.00 -20.32
N ASN A 918 5.04 -3.64 -19.46
CA ASN A 918 6.26 -4.32 -19.86
C ASN A 918 5.98 -5.66 -20.57
N LEU A 919 4.88 -6.34 -20.22
CA LEU A 919 4.46 -7.60 -20.85
C LEU A 919 3.83 -7.44 -22.25
N TYR A 920 3.83 -6.25 -22.84
CA TYR A 920 3.35 -6.00 -24.20
C TYR A 920 3.99 -6.96 -25.21
N GLY A 921 3.22 -7.93 -25.69
CA GLY A 921 3.66 -8.89 -26.70
C GLY A 921 4.34 -10.16 -26.21
N PHE A 922 4.26 -10.47 -24.90
CA PHE A 922 4.73 -11.73 -24.32
C PHE A 922 3.71 -12.87 -24.46
N GLY A 923 2.44 -12.59 -24.80
CA GLY A 923 1.37 -13.60 -24.83
C GLY A 923 0.94 -14.10 -23.44
N VAL A 924 1.27 -13.35 -22.39
CA VAL A 924 0.89 -13.61 -20.99
C VAL A 924 -0.25 -12.67 -20.60
N GLY A 925 -1.28 -13.20 -19.95
CA GLY A 925 -2.42 -12.41 -19.50
C GLY A 925 -2.09 -11.48 -18.34
N THR A 926 -2.74 -10.32 -18.29
CA THR A 926 -2.81 -9.52 -17.07
C THR A 926 -4.23 -9.06 -16.81
N PHE A 927 -4.61 -9.00 -15.52
CA PHE A 927 -5.90 -8.49 -15.09
C PHE A 927 -6.11 -7.04 -15.58
N ASN A 928 -7.21 -6.82 -16.30
CA ASN A 928 -7.56 -5.52 -16.88
C ASN A 928 -8.46 -4.71 -15.93
N ASP A 929 -7.83 -3.99 -15.02
CA ASP A 929 -8.45 -3.06 -14.08
C ASP A 929 -9.22 -1.91 -14.76
N ARG A 930 -8.88 -1.55 -16.01
CA ARG A 930 -9.56 -0.49 -16.77
C ARG A 930 -11.03 -0.81 -17.06
N ILE A 931 -11.30 -2.03 -17.56
CA ILE A 931 -12.68 -2.44 -17.87
C ILE A 931 -13.48 -2.70 -16.59
N ARG A 932 -12.84 -3.27 -15.56
CA ARG A 932 -13.40 -3.47 -14.22
C ARG A 932 -13.97 -2.16 -13.66
N ASP A 933 -13.13 -1.14 -13.58
CA ASP A 933 -13.49 0.17 -13.01
C ASP A 933 -14.50 0.92 -13.89
N GLY A 934 -14.43 0.79 -15.22
CA GLY A 934 -15.45 1.33 -16.12
C GLY A 934 -16.83 0.68 -15.94
N ILE A 935 -16.88 -0.65 -15.76
CA ILE A 935 -18.13 -1.42 -15.57
C ILE A 935 -18.82 -1.01 -14.28
N HIS A 936 -18.15 -1.14 -13.13
CA HIS A 936 -18.81 -0.95 -11.84
C HIS A 936 -18.70 0.49 -11.29
N GLY A 937 -17.66 1.23 -11.66
CA GLY A 937 -17.40 2.60 -11.18
C GLY A 937 -16.50 2.67 -9.96
N GLY A 938 -15.67 3.71 -9.90
CA GLY A 938 -14.60 3.85 -8.91
C GLY A 938 -13.52 2.79 -9.06
N SER A 939 -12.61 2.74 -8.09
CA SER A 939 -11.60 1.69 -7.90
C SER A 939 -11.58 1.25 -6.42
N PRO A 940 -10.85 0.17 -6.04
CA PRO A 940 -10.70 -0.27 -4.65
C PRO A 940 -10.29 0.80 -3.63
N PHE A 941 -9.63 1.87 -4.07
CA PHE A 941 -9.09 2.93 -3.21
C PHE A 941 -9.93 4.21 -3.24
N THR A 942 -11.20 4.12 -3.68
CA THR A 942 -12.15 5.24 -3.77
C THR A 942 -13.41 4.95 -2.96
N ASP A 943 -14.30 5.93 -2.83
CA ASP A 943 -15.61 5.72 -2.20
C ASP A 943 -16.38 4.60 -2.91
N GLU A 944 -16.72 3.56 -2.14
CA GLU A 944 -17.37 2.33 -2.61
C GLU A 944 -18.66 2.58 -3.42
N ARG A 945 -19.28 3.76 -3.25
CA ARG A 945 -20.55 4.13 -3.87
C ARG A 945 -20.41 4.90 -5.19
N VAL A 946 -19.19 5.17 -5.68
CA VAL A 946 -18.98 5.76 -7.02
C VAL A 946 -19.58 4.85 -8.09
N GLN A 947 -20.45 5.39 -8.94
CA GLN A 947 -21.15 4.65 -9.98
C GLN A 947 -20.31 4.54 -11.26
N GLY A 948 -20.61 3.53 -12.09
CA GLY A 948 -20.03 3.28 -13.40
C GLY A 948 -21.10 2.88 -14.41
N PHE A 949 -20.69 2.27 -15.52
CA PHE A 949 -21.57 2.00 -16.66
C PHE A 949 -22.75 1.09 -16.31
N ALA A 950 -22.51 -0.07 -15.67
CA ALA A 950 -23.57 -1.02 -15.30
C ALA A 950 -24.36 -0.56 -14.06
N THR A 951 -23.73 0.18 -13.15
CA THR A 951 -24.33 0.59 -11.86
C THR A 951 -25.08 1.93 -11.92
N GLY A 952 -25.10 2.62 -13.07
CA GLY A 952 -26.06 3.68 -13.37
C GLY A 952 -25.52 5.13 -13.35
N LEU A 953 -24.20 5.34 -13.44
CA LEU A 953 -23.62 6.69 -13.50
C LEU A 953 -24.31 7.51 -14.59
N PHE A 954 -24.76 8.74 -14.27
CA PHE A 954 -25.53 9.64 -15.14
C PHE A 954 -26.90 9.13 -15.65
N THR A 955 -27.04 7.85 -16.02
CA THR A 955 -28.28 7.27 -16.58
C THR A 955 -29.35 6.98 -15.54
N ASP A 956 -28.93 6.63 -14.32
CA ASP A 956 -29.77 6.43 -13.15
C ASP A 956 -28.99 6.82 -11.88
N PRO A 957 -28.73 8.13 -11.65
CA PRO A 957 -27.89 8.60 -10.57
C PRO A 957 -28.49 8.25 -9.21
N SER A 958 -27.72 7.55 -8.37
CA SER A 958 -28.20 7.07 -7.07
C SER A 958 -28.06 8.16 -5.99
N ASP A 959 -29.17 8.43 -5.29
CA ASP A 959 -29.25 9.39 -4.19
C ASP A 959 -28.46 8.95 -2.93
N TYR A 960 -27.93 7.72 -2.90
CA TYR A 960 -26.98 7.29 -1.87
C TYR A 960 -25.54 7.78 -2.09
N THR A 961 -25.24 8.28 -3.29
CA THR A 961 -23.87 8.42 -3.80
C THR A 961 -23.36 9.87 -3.69
N ASN A 962 -23.06 10.34 -2.47
CA ASN A 962 -22.62 11.73 -2.25
C ASN A 962 -21.18 12.04 -2.73
N SER A 963 -20.49 11.06 -3.33
CA SER A 963 -19.10 11.14 -3.80
C SER A 963 -18.94 11.00 -5.32
N ASN A 964 -20.05 10.79 -6.06
CA ASN A 964 -20.05 11.03 -7.51
C ASN A 964 -19.91 12.53 -7.78
N PRO A 965 -19.31 12.96 -8.92
CA PRO A 965 -19.30 14.36 -9.31
C PRO A 965 -20.72 14.96 -9.40
N PRO A 966 -20.87 16.30 -9.34
CA PRO A 966 -22.13 16.96 -9.67
C PRO A 966 -22.65 16.51 -11.04
N LEU A 967 -23.97 16.48 -11.23
CA LEU A 967 -24.64 15.93 -12.43
C LEU A 967 -24.07 16.47 -13.77
N SER A 968 -23.57 17.71 -13.78
CA SER A 968 -22.89 18.34 -14.92
C SER A 968 -21.54 17.71 -15.33
N GLY A 969 -20.91 16.93 -14.45
CA GLY A 969 -19.67 16.18 -14.71
C GLY A 969 -19.89 14.67 -14.90
N GLN A 970 -20.96 14.10 -14.34
CA GLN A 970 -21.24 12.66 -14.43
C GLN A 970 -21.36 12.15 -15.88
N GLN A 971 -21.91 12.97 -16.79
CA GLN A 971 -21.98 12.59 -18.20
C GLN A 971 -20.58 12.40 -18.79
N SER A 972 -19.66 13.33 -18.55
CA SER A 972 -18.27 13.25 -19.05
C SER A 972 -17.51 12.06 -18.46
N GLN A 973 -17.74 11.75 -17.18
CA GLN A 973 -17.14 10.58 -16.52
C GLN A 973 -17.70 9.26 -17.08
N LEU A 974 -19.02 9.15 -17.30
CA LEU A 974 -19.62 7.97 -17.96
C LEU A 974 -19.08 7.80 -19.38
N LEU A 975 -18.88 8.90 -20.11
CA LEU A 975 -18.30 8.88 -21.45
C LEU A 975 -16.83 8.40 -21.43
N GLN A 976 -16.02 8.88 -20.48
CA GLN A 976 -14.65 8.38 -20.28
C GLN A 976 -14.64 6.88 -19.89
N TYR A 977 -15.54 6.44 -19.02
CA TYR A 977 -15.69 5.02 -18.67
C TYR A 977 -16.18 4.18 -19.86
N SER A 978 -16.97 4.77 -20.76
CA SER A 978 -17.38 4.11 -22.01
C SER A 978 -16.18 3.95 -22.96
N ASP A 979 -15.30 4.95 -23.08
CA ASP A 979 -14.03 4.82 -23.82
C ASP A 979 -13.11 3.76 -23.20
N TRP A 980 -13.08 3.62 -21.86
CA TRP A 980 -12.33 2.54 -21.19
C TRP A 980 -12.90 1.15 -21.51
N ILE A 981 -14.23 1.02 -21.53
CA ILE A 981 -14.91 -0.24 -21.85
C ILE A 981 -14.73 -0.57 -23.34
N ASP A 982 -14.86 0.38 -24.26
CA ASP A 982 -14.63 0.17 -25.71
C ASP A 982 -13.19 -0.33 -25.97
N VAL A 983 -12.18 0.22 -25.29
CA VAL A 983 -10.81 -0.32 -25.38
C VAL A 983 -10.72 -1.71 -24.75
N GLY A 984 -11.29 -1.93 -23.57
CA GLY A 984 -11.31 -3.25 -22.90
C GLY A 984 -11.96 -4.36 -23.75
N LEU A 985 -13.09 -4.05 -24.39
CA LEU A 985 -13.85 -4.92 -25.31
C LEU A 985 -13.05 -5.33 -26.56
N THR A 986 -11.89 -4.72 -26.84
CA THR A 986 -10.98 -5.14 -27.92
C THR A 986 -9.93 -6.18 -27.47
N GLY A 987 -9.97 -6.60 -26.20
CA GLY A 987 -8.83 -7.27 -25.56
C GLY A 987 -7.77 -6.28 -25.06
N ASN A 988 -8.21 -5.07 -24.68
CA ASN A 988 -7.41 -3.95 -24.17
C ASN A 988 -6.23 -3.50 -25.06
N LEU A 989 -6.41 -3.55 -26.38
CA LEU A 989 -5.34 -3.37 -27.36
C LEU A 989 -4.79 -1.94 -27.40
N ARG A 990 -3.49 -1.82 -27.14
CA ARG A 990 -2.72 -0.55 -27.12
C ARG A 990 -2.84 0.25 -28.41
N ASP A 991 -2.77 -0.45 -29.54
CA ASP A 991 -2.65 0.12 -30.88
C ASP A 991 -3.99 0.12 -31.66
N TYR A 992 -5.09 -0.40 -31.07
CA TYR A 992 -6.41 -0.38 -31.71
C TYR A 992 -6.95 1.04 -31.77
N SER A 993 -7.38 1.46 -32.95
CA SER A 993 -7.84 2.82 -33.24
C SER A 993 -9.34 2.91 -33.46
N PHE A 994 -9.96 3.87 -32.79
CA PHE A 994 -11.38 4.17 -32.82
C PHE A 994 -11.63 5.68 -32.68
N ILE A 995 -12.90 6.07 -32.55
CA ILE A 995 -13.32 7.45 -32.26
C ILE A 995 -13.69 7.51 -30.78
N ASP A 996 -13.02 8.36 -30.00
CA ASP A 996 -13.31 8.54 -28.57
C ASP A 996 -14.59 9.34 -28.31
N SER A 997 -14.95 9.53 -27.04
CA SER A 997 -16.06 10.39 -26.64
C SER A 997 -15.89 11.88 -26.95
N ALA A 998 -14.67 12.37 -27.17
CA ALA A 998 -14.42 13.74 -27.63
C ALA A 998 -14.63 13.90 -29.16
N GLY A 999 -14.65 12.79 -29.92
CA GLY A 999 -14.77 12.75 -31.37
C GLY A 999 -13.42 12.77 -32.11
N ALA A 1000 -12.31 12.57 -31.41
CA ALA A 1000 -10.99 12.42 -32.00
C ALA A 1000 -10.74 10.96 -32.42
N THR A 1001 -9.90 10.76 -33.45
CA THR A 1001 -9.36 9.43 -33.76
C THR A 1001 -8.15 9.18 -32.87
N VAL A 1002 -8.23 8.19 -31.99
CA VAL A 1002 -7.21 7.85 -31.00
C VAL A 1002 -6.82 6.37 -31.12
N THR A 1003 -5.78 5.94 -30.39
CA THR A 1003 -5.54 4.52 -30.07
C THR A 1003 -5.84 4.19 -28.61
N GLY A 1004 -5.96 2.92 -28.25
CA GLY A 1004 -6.19 2.48 -26.86
C GLY A 1004 -5.19 3.03 -25.84
N ALA A 1005 -3.92 3.21 -26.22
CA ALA A 1005 -2.90 3.86 -25.37
C ALA A 1005 -3.05 5.38 -25.21
N GLN A 1006 -3.82 6.05 -26.07
CA GLN A 1006 -4.06 7.49 -25.98
C GLN A 1006 -5.30 7.82 -25.13
N VAL A 1007 -6.15 6.83 -24.85
CA VAL A 1007 -7.20 6.94 -23.84
C VAL A 1007 -6.53 6.90 -22.45
N ASN A 1008 -6.86 7.88 -21.61
CA ASN A 1008 -6.24 8.06 -20.30
C ASN A 1008 -7.03 7.34 -19.20
N TYR A 1009 -6.35 6.46 -18.48
CA TYR A 1009 -6.78 5.83 -17.23
C TYR A 1009 -5.82 6.28 -16.12
N ASN A 1010 -6.24 7.26 -15.31
CA ASN A 1010 -5.52 7.72 -14.12
C ASN A 1010 -4.03 8.10 -14.34
N GLY A 1011 -3.68 8.63 -15.52
CA GLY A 1011 -2.31 8.99 -15.90
C GLY A 1011 -1.56 7.89 -16.68
N GLN A 1012 -2.12 6.68 -16.76
CA GLN A 1012 -1.62 5.56 -17.55
C GLN A 1012 -2.39 5.41 -18.87
N PRO A 1013 -1.83 4.72 -19.88
CA PRO A 1013 -2.62 4.22 -21.01
C PRO A 1013 -3.72 3.27 -20.53
N THR A 1014 -4.93 3.43 -21.09
CA THR A 1014 -6.01 2.45 -20.93
C THR A 1014 -5.61 1.13 -21.58
N GLY A 1015 -5.44 1.14 -22.90
CA GLY A 1015 -5.02 -0.03 -23.69
C GLY A 1015 -3.51 -0.23 -23.61
N TYR A 1016 -3.08 -1.42 -23.20
CA TYR A 1016 -1.66 -1.76 -23.01
C TYR A 1016 -1.22 -3.05 -23.71
N THR A 1017 -2.12 -3.85 -24.29
CA THR A 1017 -1.78 -5.16 -24.90
C THR A 1017 -1.41 -5.08 -26.39
N LYS A 1018 -0.71 -6.12 -26.87
CA LYS A 1018 -0.44 -6.40 -28.29
C LYS A 1018 -1.41 -7.42 -28.87
N SER A 1019 -1.93 -8.33 -28.03
CA SER A 1019 -2.85 -9.38 -28.43
C SER A 1019 -3.98 -9.52 -27.41
N PRO A 1020 -5.22 -9.87 -27.82
CA PRO A 1020 -6.33 -10.00 -26.88
C PRO A 1020 -6.07 -10.99 -25.74
N ILE A 1021 -5.28 -12.05 -25.98
CA ILE A 1021 -4.92 -13.04 -24.94
C ILE A 1021 -4.06 -12.49 -23.78
N GLU A 1022 -3.59 -11.24 -23.90
CA GLU A 1022 -2.81 -10.55 -22.86
C GLU A 1022 -3.71 -9.73 -21.91
N ALA A 1023 -5.01 -9.62 -22.20
CA ALA A 1023 -6.01 -9.01 -21.33
C ALA A 1023 -6.92 -10.07 -20.70
N VAL A 1024 -6.89 -10.14 -19.36
CA VAL A 1024 -7.87 -10.87 -18.55
C VAL A 1024 -8.93 -9.87 -18.12
N ASN A 1025 -10.06 -9.85 -18.83
CA ASN A 1025 -11.17 -8.93 -18.61
C ASN A 1025 -12.09 -9.48 -17.49
N TYR A 1026 -12.44 -8.64 -16.53
CA TYR A 1026 -13.20 -9.01 -15.33
C TYR A 1026 -13.98 -7.82 -14.75
N ALA A 1027 -14.89 -8.09 -13.81
CA ALA A 1027 -15.57 -7.08 -12.97
C ALA A 1027 -15.53 -7.43 -11.46
N SER A 1028 -15.04 -8.64 -11.15
CA SER A 1028 -15.15 -9.36 -9.90
C SER A 1028 -14.08 -10.45 -9.87
N VAL A 1029 -13.61 -10.72 -8.67
CA VAL A 1029 -12.45 -11.51 -8.25
C VAL A 1029 -12.65 -11.79 -6.76
N HIS A 1030 -11.89 -12.70 -6.18
CA HIS A 1030 -11.99 -13.03 -4.76
C HIS A 1030 -11.78 -11.82 -3.83
N ASP A 1031 -10.93 -10.85 -4.23
CA ASP A 1031 -10.63 -9.61 -3.52
C ASP A 1031 -11.59 -8.45 -3.82
N ASN A 1032 -11.68 -7.49 -2.89
CA ASN A 1032 -12.72 -6.46 -2.85
C ASN A 1032 -14.13 -7.08 -2.66
N GLN A 1033 -15.18 -6.28 -2.80
CA GLN A 1033 -16.56 -6.75 -2.75
C GLN A 1033 -16.93 -7.50 -4.04
N ASP A 1034 -17.77 -8.52 -3.93
CA ASP A 1034 -18.34 -9.28 -5.07
C ASP A 1034 -19.12 -8.36 -6.03
N LEU A 1035 -19.31 -8.75 -7.30
CA LEU A 1035 -19.99 -7.88 -8.29
C LEU A 1035 -21.41 -7.52 -7.86
N PHE A 1036 -22.12 -8.42 -7.19
CA PHE A 1036 -23.47 -8.15 -6.72
C PHE A 1036 -23.48 -7.15 -5.55
N ASP A 1037 -22.48 -7.23 -4.66
CA ASP A 1037 -22.31 -6.26 -3.57
C ASP A 1037 -21.93 -4.88 -4.08
N LYS A 1038 -21.05 -4.80 -5.09
CA LYS A 1038 -20.77 -3.57 -5.85
C LYS A 1038 -22.05 -3.00 -6.47
N VAL A 1039 -22.90 -3.85 -7.08
CA VAL A 1039 -24.22 -3.43 -7.59
C VAL A 1039 -25.13 -2.93 -6.46
N GLN A 1040 -25.12 -3.56 -5.28
CA GLN A 1040 -25.98 -3.17 -4.16
C GLN A 1040 -25.61 -1.79 -3.58
N LEU A 1041 -24.31 -1.54 -3.39
CA LEU A 1041 -23.76 -0.26 -2.89
C LEU A 1041 -24.02 0.92 -3.82
N LYS A 1042 -23.91 0.69 -5.13
CA LYS A 1042 -23.82 1.77 -6.14
C LYS A 1042 -25.16 2.08 -6.84
N SER A 1043 -26.10 1.13 -6.90
CA SER A 1043 -27.39 1.33 -7.59
C SER A 1043 -28.33 2.33 -6.89
N SER A 1044 -29.31 2.85 -7.63
CA SER A 1044 -30.37 3.74 -7.10
C SER A 1044 -31.18 3.07 -5.98
N TYR A 1045 -31.56 3.80 -4.92
CA TYR A 1045 -32.46 3.26 -3.87
C TYR A 1045 -33.79 2.74 -4.45
N ASN A 1046 -34.22 3.29 -5.59
CA ASN A 1046 -35.47 2.90 -6.26
C ASN A 1046 -35.34 1.60 -7.08
N ASP A 1047 -34.12 1.10 -7.31
CA ASP A 1047 -33.89 -0.17 -8.01
C ASP A 1047 -34.28 -1.35 -7.12
N ASN A 1048 -35.36 -2.03 -7.53
CA ASN A 1048 -35.75 -3.32 -6.96
C ASN A 1048 -34.76 -4.44 -7.35
N ILE A 1049 -34.84 -5.56 -6.65
CA ILE A 1049 -33.93 -6.70 -6.84
C ILE A 1049 -33.86 -7.27 -8.28
N ALA A 1050 -34.93 -7.21 -9.07
CA ALA A 1050 -34.89 -7.63 -10.47
C ALA A 1050 -34.12 -6.63 -11.35
N THR A 1051 -34.21 -5.32 -11.05
CA THR A 1051 -33.37 -4.31 -11.71
C THR A 1051 -31.89 -4.50 -11.36
N ARG A 1052 -31.59 -4.76 -10.08
CA ARG A 1052 -30.22 -5.03 -9.61
C ARG A 1052 -29.63 -6.30 -10.24
N ALA A 1053 -30.40 -7.38 -10.36
CA ALA A 1053 -29.99 -8.57 -11.11
C ALA A 1053 -29.71 -8.30 -12.60
N ARG A 1054 -30.40 -7.34 -13.24
CA ARG A 1054 -30.04 -6.91 -14.62
C ARG A 1054 -28.71 -6.17 -14.68
N ARG A 1055 -28.34 -5.41 -13.64
CA ARG A 1055 -27.05 -4.71 -13.57
C ARG A 1055 -25.89 -5.71 -13.43
N GLN A 1056 -26.07 -6.79 -12.66
CA GLN A 1056 -25.13 -7.94 -12.64
C GLN A 1056 -24.92 -8.47 -14.07
N VAL A 1057 -26.01 -8.85 -14.74
CA VAL A 1057 -25.97 -9.41 -16.10
C VAL A 1057 -25.38 -8.44 -17.12
N MET A 1058 -25.61 -7.12 -16.98
CA MET A 1058 -24.96 -6.10 -17.80
C MET A 1058 -23.43 -6.14 -17.63
N GLY A 1059 -22.94 -6.13 -16.38
CA GLY A 1059 -21.51 -6.23 -16.06
C GLY A 1059 -20.88 -7.52 -16.60
N MET A 1060 -21.48 -8.67 -16.29
CA MET A 1060 -21.05 -9.96 -16.84
C MET A 1060 -21.04 -9.96 -18.37
N SER A 1061 -22.05 -9.37 -19.03
CA SER A 1061 -22.13 -9.38 -20.49
C SER A 1061 -21.01 -8.61 -21.19
N LEU A 1062 -20.54 -7.51 -20.59
CA LEU A 1062 -19.40 -6.74 -21.11
C LEU A 1062 -18.10 -7.55 -21.04
N VAL A 1063 -17.92 -8.33 -19.97
CA VAL A 1063 -16.81 -9.29 -19.85
C VAL A 1063 -16.98 -10.44 -20.85
N THR A 1064 -18.12 -11.14 -20.87
CA THR A 1064 -18.32 -12.36 -21.68
C THR A 1064 -18.30 -12.12 -23.19
N LEU A 1065 -18.75 -10.95 -23.66
CA LEU A 1065 -18.89 -10.66 -25.10
C LEU A 1065 -17.77 -9.76 -25.67
N GLY A 1066 -16.86 -9.26 -24.84
CA GLY A 1066 -15.65 -8.59 -25.30
C GLY A 1066 -14.59 -9.56 -25.84
N GLU A 1067 -13.66 -9.05 -26.64
CA GLU A 1067 -12.43 -9.77 -26.98
C GLU A 1067 -11.49 -9.91 -25.75
N GLY A 1068 -10.52 -10.81 -25.86
CA GLY A 1068 -9.61 -11.19 -24.78
C GLY A 1068 -10.12 -12.34 -23.91
N ILE A 1069 -9.55 -12.56 -22.74
CA ILE A 1069 -9.91 -13.69 -21.86
C ILE A 1069 -10.90 -13.23 -20.78
N PRO A 1070 -12.17 -13.69 -20.80
CA PRO A 1070 -13.14 -13.34 -19.77
C PRO A 1070 -12.92 -14.17 -18.50
N PHE A 1071 -13.03 -13.49 -17.37
CA PHE A 1071 -12.80 -14.01 -16.03
C PHE A 1071 -13.96 -13.62 -15.11
N PHE A 1072 -14.38 -14.57 -14.27
CA PHE A 1072 -15.52 -14.42 -13.35
C PHE A 1072 -15.17 -15.00 -11.99
N GLN A 1073 -15.66 -14.38 -10.93
CA GLN A 1073 -15.60 -14.92 -9.58
C GLN A 1073 -16.65 -16.02 -9.42
N ALA A 1074 -16.34 -17.12 -8.73
CA ALA A 1074 -17.33 -18.16 -8.48
C ALA A 1074 -18.55 -17.59 -7.74
N GLY A 1075 -19.73 -17.82 -8.29
CA GLY A 1075 -20.99 -17.30 -7.80
C GLY A 1075 -21.43 -15.95 -8.39
N ASP A 1076 -20.64 -15.30 -9.27
CA ASP A 1076 -21.07 -14.09 -10.01
C ASP A 1076 -22.41 -14.31 -10.73
N ASP A 1077 -22.56 -15.48 -11.34
CA ASP A 1077 -23.77 -15.88 -12.05
C ASP A 1077 -24.92 -16.25 -11.10
N LEU A 1078 -24.63 -16.54 -9.84
CA LEU A 1078 -25.60 -16.82 -8.77
C LEU A 1078 -25.94 -15.59 -7.91
N LEU A 1079 -25.50 -14.38 -8.29
CA LEU A 1079 -25.65 -13.13 -7.53
C LEU A 1079 -24.92 -13.13 -6.16
N ARG A 1080 -23.81 -13.89 -6.02
CA ARG A 1080 -23.08 -14.07 -4.75
C ARG A 1080 -22.75 -12.75 -4.07
N SER A 1081 -22.92 -12.78 -2.75
CA SER A 1081 -22.63 -11.71 -1.82
C SER A 1081 -21.75 -12.22 -0.68
N LYS A 1082 -20.98 -11.32 -0.09
CA LYS A 1082 -20.29 -11.49 1.20
C LYS A 1082 -20.71 -10.39 2.19
N ASP A 1083 -21.93 -9.88 2.04
CA ASP A 1083 -22.46 -8.69 2.73
C ASP A 1083 -21.55 -7.44 2.62
N MET A 1084 -20.97 -7.25 1.44
CA MET A 1084 -20.08 -6.13 1.09
C MET A 1084 -18.72 -6.15 1.81
N ASP A 1085 -18.27 -7.30 2.32
CA ASP A 1085 -16.92 -7.46 2.88
C ASP A 1085 -15.84 -7.22 1.81
N GLN A 1086 -15.02 -6.17 2.00
CA GLN A 1086 -13.99 -5.78 1.04
C GLN A 1086 -12.71 -6.63 1.07
N ASN A 1087 -12.47 -7.45 2.10
CA ASN A 1087 -11.29 -8.31 2.16
C ASN A 1087 -11.57 -9.57 2.98
N SER A 1088 -12.27 -10.49 2.34
CA SER A 1088 -12.93 -11.64 2.97
C SER A 1088 -12.02 -12.84 3.27
N TYR A 1089 -10.69 -12.67 3.16
CA TYR A 1089 -9.68 -13.73 3.26
C TYR A 1089 -9.80 -14.60 4.51
N ASN A 1090 -10.08 -13.98 5.66
CA ASN A 1090 -10.27 -14.65 6.94
C ASN A 1090 -11.69 -14.46 7.49
N SER A 1091 -12.67 -14.19 6.61
CA SER A 1091 -14.09 -14.01 6.97
C SER A 1091 -14.87 -15.33 7.04
N GLY A 1092 -14.19 -16.46 6.84
CA GLY A 1092 -14.70 -17.79 7.12
C GLY A 1092 -15.86 -18.25 6.25
N ASP A 1093 -16.37 -19.43 6.59
CA ASP A 1093 -17.48 -20.10 5.89
C ASP A 1093 -18.74 -19.23 5.81
N TRP A 1094 -19.02 -18.43 6.84
CA TRP A 1094 -20.27 -17.67 6.95
C TRP A 1094 -20.44 -16.64 5.83
N PHE A 1095 -19.40 -15.82 5.61
CA PHE A 1095 -19.44 -14.77 4.60
C PHE A 1095 -19.08 -15.29 3.20
N ASN A 1096 -18.21 -16.29 3.07
CA ASN A 1096 -17.71 -16.73 1.76
C ASN A 1096 -18.56 -17.81 1.04
N LYS A 1097 -19.37 -18.62 1.74
CA LYS A 1097 -20.04 -19.81 1.15
C LYS A 1097 -20.94 -19.52 -0.07
N ILE A 1098 -21.03 -20.50 -0.97
CA ILE A 1098 -21.89 -20.46 -2.17
C ILE A 1098 -23.03 -21.48 -2.03
N ASP A 1099 -24.27 -21.04 -2.26
CA ASP A 1099 -25.47 -21.91 -2.27
C ASP A 1099 -25.79 -22.38 -3.70
N TRP A 1100 -25.12 -23.44 -4.14
CA TRP A 1100 -25.34 -24.09 -5.45
C TRP A 1100 -26.75 -24.63 -5.68
N SER A 1101 -27.61 -24.62 -4.66
CA SER A 1101 -29.01 -25.00 -4.79
C SER A 1101 -29.94 -23.82 -5.15
N GLY A 1102 -29.37 -22.62 -5.34
CA GLY A 1102 -30.02 -21.44 -5.89
C GLY A 1102 -31.13 -20.85 -5.03
N LYS A 1103 -31.12 -21.09 -3.71
CA LYS A 1103 -32.18 -20.62 -2.80
C LYS A 1103 -31.86 -19.26 -2.18
N THR A 1104 -30.58 -18.99 -1.98
CA THR A 1104 -30.02 -17.78 -1.38
C THR A 1104 -28.76 -17.37 -2.13
N ALA A 1105 -28.41 -16.09 -2.06
CA ALA A 1105 -27.17 -15.57 -2.66
C ALA A 1105 -26.15 -15.12 -1.59
N ASN A 1106 -26.31 -15.62 -0.36
CA ASN A 1106 -25.57 -15.22 0.85
C ASN A 1106 -25.65 -13.72 1.24
N TRP A 1107 -26.62 -12.96 0.71
CA TRP A 1107 -26.92 -11.57 1.11
C TRP A 1107 -27.89 -11.47 2.30
N GLY A 1108 -27.64 -10.54 3.22
CA GLY A 1108 -28.47 -10.27 4.41
C GLY A 1108 -28.18 -11.25 5.54
N ILE A 1109 -26.90 -11.53 5.77
CA ILE A 1109 -26.37 -12.52 6.72
C ILE A 1109 -25.61 -11.88 7.90
N GLY A 1110 -25.28 -10.58 7.86
CA GLY A 1110 -24.69 -9.82 8.96
C GLY A 1110 -23.74 -8.72 8.47
N LEU A 1111 -23.48 -7.70 9.31
CA LEU A 1111 -22.43 -6.73 8.99
C LEU A 1111 -21.06 -7.44 8.90
N PRO A 1112 -20.22 -7.13 7.89
CA PRO A 1112 -18.94 -7.79 7.65
C PRO A 1112 -17.85 -7.41 8.67
N ILE A 1113 -16.69 -8.08 8.61
CA ILE A 1113 -15.64 -8.05 9.64
C ILE A 1113 -15.24 -6.62 10.04
N ALA A 1114 -15.33 -6.29 11.34
CA ALA A 1114 -15.15 -4.94 11.85
C ALA A 1114 -13.78 -4.32 11.56
N SER A 1115 -12.69 -5.09 11.68
CA SER A 1115 -11.32 -4.58 11.52
C SER A 1115 -11.02 -4.04 10.13
N GLN A 1116 -11.79 -4.44 9.11
CA GLN A 1116 -11.67 -3.96 7.73
C GLN A 1116 -12.85 -3.07 7.32
N ASN A 1117 -14.06 -3.35 7.80
CA ASN A 1117 -15.31 -2.80 7.26
C ASN A 1117 -16.08 -1.86 8.20
N GLN A 1118 -15.68 -1.69 9.46
CA GLN A 1118 -16.49 -0.95 10.46
C GLN A 1118 -16.77 0.51 10.09
N ALA A 1119 -15.84 1.16 9.36
CA ALA A 1119 -16.05 2.52 8.85
C ALA A 1119 -17.22 2.62 7.85
N GLN A 1120 -17.50 1.53 7.12
CA GLN A 1120 -18.49 1.44 6.06
C GLN A 1120 -19.84 0.86 6.53
N TRP A 1121 -19.90 0.31 7.74
CA TRP A 1121 -21.17 -0.16 8.33
C TRP A 1121 -22.33 0.86 8.26
N PRO A 1122 -22.13 2.20 8.35
CA PRO A 1122 -23.18 3.19 8.13
C PRO A 1122 -23.76 3.22 6.70
N ILE A 1123 -22.98 2.80 5.68
CA ILE A 1123 -23.44 2.66 4.29
C ILE A 1123 -23.91 1.23 3.94
N MET A 1124 -23.57 0.23 4.76
CA MET A 1124 -24.03 -1.16 4.59
C MET A 1124 -25.38 -1.41 5.31
N THR A 1125 -25.55 -0.90 6.53
CA THR A 1125 -26.73 -1.15 7.39
C THR A 1125 -28.09 -0.88 6.71
N PRO A 1126 -28.30 0.25 5.99
CA PRO A 1126 -29.59 0.54 5.34
C PRO A 1126 -29.91 -0.37 4.14
N LEU A 1127 -28.89 -1.02 3.56
CA LEU A 1127 -29.07 -1.98 2.48
C LEU A 1127 -29.40 -3.37 3.04
N LEU A 1128 -28.59 -3.86 4.00
CA LEU A 1128 -28.77 -5.19 4.62
C LEU A 1128 -30.11 -5.32 5.35
N SER A 1129 -30.55 -4.27 6.05
CA SER A 1129 -31.84 -4.25 6.76
C SER A 1129 -33.07 -4.20 5.83
N ASN A 1130 -32.89 -3.91 4.54
CA ASN A 1130 -34.00 -3.79 3.58
C ASN A 1130 -34.21 -5.07 2.77
N SER A 1131 -35.21 -5.87 3.18
CA SER A 1131 -35.60 -7.11 2.49
C SER A 1131 -36.12 -6.95 1.06
N ALA A 1132 -36.31 -5.72 0.56
CA ALA A 1132 -36.56 -5.47 -0.86
C ALA A 1132 -35.32 -5.65 -1.75
N TYR A 1133 -34.13 -5.73 -1.16
CA TYR A 1133 -32.85 -5.98 -1.85
C TYR A 1133 -32.33 -7.40 -1.69
N THR A 1134 -33.02 -8.28 -0.96
CA THR A 1134 -32.63 -9.70 -0.83
C THR A 1134 -32.90 -10.47 -2.13
N PRO A 1135 -31.88 -11.11 -2.76
CA PRO A 1135 -32.08 -11.99 -3.91
C PRO A 1135 -33.09 -13.10 -3.63
N LEU A 1136 -34.08 -13.24 -4.51
CA LEU A 1136 -35.01 -14.37 -4.51
C LEU A 1136 -34.49 -15.47 -5.45
N PRO A 1137 -34.90 -16.75 -5.29
CA PRO A 1137 -34.48 -17.84 -6.18
C PRO A 1137 -34.75 -17.58 -7.68
N VAL A 1138 -35.77 -16.78 -8.00
CA VAL A 1138 -36.08 -16.37 -9.38
C VAL A 1138 -35.12 -15.31 -9.94
N ASN A 1139 -34.44 -14.53 -9.08
CA ASN A 1139 -33.38 -13.61 -9.49
C ASN A 1139 -32.06 -14.35 -9.71
N ILE A 1140 -31.75 -15.31 -8.84
CA ILE A 1140 -30.57 -16.18 -8.94
C ILE A 1140 -30.65 -17.02 -10.22
N ALA A 1141 -31.74 -17.77 -10.43
CA ALA A 1141 -31.96 -18.57 -11.64
C ALA A 1141 -32.13 -17.73 -12.92
N TYR A 1142 -32.47 -16.43 -12.82
CA TYR A 1142 -32.41 -15.50 -13.95
C TYR A 1142 -30.95 -15.21 -14.34
N SER A 1143 -30.09 -14.95 -13.35
CA SER A 1143 -28.68 -14.63 -13.54
C SER A 1143 -27.90 -15.85 -14.07
N GLU A 1144 -28.09 -17.04 -13.50
CA GLU A 1144 -27.48 -18.31 -13.97
C GLU A 1144 -27.84 -18.59 -15.44
N ALA A 1145 -29.12 -18.44 -15.79
CA ALA A 1145 -29.61 -18.63 -17.15
C ALA A 1145 -29.07 -17.56 -18.13
N ALA A 1146 -28.93 -16.31 -17.69
CA ALA A 1146 -28.38 -15.23 -18.50
C ALA A 1146 -26.86 -15.40 -18.72
N PHE A 1147 -26.11 -15.81 -17.70
CA PHE A 1147 -24.68 -16.13 -17.84
C PHE A 1147 -24.46 -17.32 -18.79
N SER A 1148 -25.26 -18.38 -18.64
CA SER A 1148 -25.28 -19.52 -19.57
C SER A 1148 -25.62 -19.10 -21.00
N GLU A 1149 -26.58 -18.18 -21.20
CA GLU A 1149 -26.89 -17.59 -22.51
C GLU A 1149 -25.69 -16.83 -23.10
N LEU A 1150 -25.03 -15.98 -22.30
CA LEU A 1150 -23.86 -15.19 -22.74
C LEU A 1150 -22.69 -16.07 -23.16
N LEU A 1151 -22.39 -17.14 -22.41
CA LEU A 1151 -21.39 -18.14 -22.79
C LEU A 1151 -21.76 -18.83 -24.12
N ASN A 1152 -23.00 -19.30 -24.26
CA ASN A 1152 -23.46 -19.94 -25.50
C ASN A 1152 -23.38 -18.99 -26.72
N ILE A 1153 -23.55 -17.68 -26.50
CA ILE A 1153 -23.33 -16.66 -27.54
C ILE A 1153 -21.83 -16.54 -27.88
N ARG A 1154 -20.95 -16.35 -26.88
CA ARG A 1154 -19.49 -16.22 -27.08
C ARG A 1154 -18.90 -17.39 -27.88
N TYR A 1155 -19.35 -18.61 -27.62
CA TYR A 1155 -18.83 -19.80 -28.31
C TYR A 1155 -19.55 -20.12 -29.64
N SER A 1156 -20.61 -19.39 -30.01
CA SER A 1156 -21.32 -19.55 -31.29
C SER A 1156 -20.58 -19.01 -32.53
N SER A 1157 -19.59 -18.13 -32.33
CA SER A 1157 -18.73 -17.59 -33.39
C SER A 1157 -17.33 -17.30 -32.85
N GLU A 1158 -16.32 -17.34 -33.72
CA GLU A 1158 -14.94 -16.94 -33.38
C GLU A 1158 -14.73 -15.43 -33.47
N LEU A 1159 -15.73 -14.64 -33.92
CA LEU A 1159 -15.70 -13.16 -33.91
C LEU A 1159 -15.74 -12.53 -32.51
N PHE A 1160 -15.89 -13.34 -31.45
CA PHE A 1160 -15.78 -12.91 -30.04
C PHE A 1160 -14.45 -13.33 -29.39
N ARG A 1161 -13.57 -14.00 -30.15
CA ARG A 1161 -12.39 -14.74 -29.69
C ARG A 1161 -11.23 -14.65 -30.69
N MET A 1162 -11.12 -13.51 -31.37
CA MET A 1162 -10.08 -13.25 -32.37
C MET A 1162 -8.68 -13.28 -31.73
N SER A 1163 -7.71 -13.78 -32.50
CA SER A 1163 -6.41 -14.19 -31.95
C SER A 1163 -5.31 -13.13 -32.02
N THR A 1164 -5.55 -12.04 -32.77
CA THR A 1164 -4.55 -11.02 -33.08
C THR A 1164 -5.14 -9.62 -33.16
N PHE A 1165 -4.30 -8.61 -32.87
CA PHE A 1165 -4.59 -7.18 -33.11
C PHE A 1165 -5.15 -6.92 -34.52
N SER A 1166 -4.58 -7.53 -35.56
CA SER A 1166 -4.97 -7.29 -36.95
C SER A 1166 -6.38 -7.79 -37.28
N GLU A 1167 -6.80 -8.92 -36.69
CA GLU A 1167 -8.18 -9.40 -36.82
C GLU A 1167 -9.15 -8.43 -36.13
N VAL A 1168 -8.88 -8.07 -34.87
CA VAL A 1168 -9.75 -7.15 -34.10
C VAL A 1168 -9.85 -5.79 -34.79
N GLN A 1169 -8.74 -5.19 -35.21
CA GLN A 1169 -8.73 -3.88 -35.88
C GLN A 1169 -9.44 -3.89 -37.24
N GLN A 1170 -9.48 -5.03 -37.95
CA GLN A 1170 -10.20 -5.15 -39.23
C GLN A 1170 -11.70 -5.41 -39.02
N ASN A 1171 -12.07 -6.19 -38.00
CA ASN A 1171 -13.38 -6.81 -37.88
C ASN A 1171 -14.28 -6.14 -36.82
N LEU A 1172 -13.71 -5.51 -35.78
CA LEU A 1172 -14.44 -4.86 -34.70
C LEU A 1172 -14.57 -3.35 -34.98
N ILE A 1173 -15.77 -2.79 -34.80
CA ILE A 1173 -16.01 -1.34 -34.84
C ILE A 1173 -17.13 -0.91 -33.89
N PHE A 1174 -16.88 0.16 -33.13
CA PHE A 1174 -17.88 0.82 -32.29
C PHE A 1174 -18.70 1.85 -33.10
N LEU A 1175 -20.02 1.88 -32.88
CA LEU A 1175 -20.96 2.68 -33.68
C LEU A 1175 -21.61 3.86 -32.94
N ASN A 1176 -21.58 3.87 -31.60
CA ASN A 1176 -22.14 4.92 -30.75
C ASN A 1176 -21.00 5.70 -30.08
N THR A 1177 -20.23 6.46 -30.87
CA THR A 1177 -19.02 7.16 -30.43
C THR A 1177 -19.07 8.67 -30.67
N GLY A 1178 -18.09 9.41 -30.17
CA GLY A 1178 -18.02 10.88 -30.30
C GLY A 1178 -18.92 11.63 -29.31
N PRO A 1179 -18.93 12.98 -29.36
CA PRO A 1179 -19.53 13.83 -28.34
C PRO A 1179 -21.06 13.92 -28.44
N SER A 1180 -21.66 13.25 -29.42
CA SER A 1180 -23.11 13.13 -29.60
C SER A 1180 -23.60 11.68 -29.47
N GLN A 1181 -22.79 10.79 -28.90
CA GLN A 1181 -23.22 9.42 -28.58
C GLN A 1181 -24.33 9.42 -27.52
N THR A 1182 -25.13 8.35 -27.50
CA THR A 1182 -26.11 8.11 -26.42
C THR A 1182 -25.36 7.62 -25.18
N PRO A 1183 -25.32 8.35 -24.05
CA PRO A 1183 -24.56 7.90 -22.88
C PRO A 1183 -25.18 6.66 -22.24
N GLY A 1184 -24.36 5.69 -21.83
CA GLY A 1184 -24.82 4.41 -21.26
C GLY A 1184 -25.30 3.40 -22.31
N LEU A 1185 -24.87 3.58 -23.57
CA LEU A 1185 -25.10 2.66 -24.67
C LEU A 1185 -23.76 2.36 -25.34
N ILE A 1186 -23.39 1.08 -25.46
CA ILE A 1186 -22.27 0.65 -26.32
C ILE A 1186 -22.85 -0.18 -27.46
N VAL A 1187 -22.38 0.08 -28.68
CA VAL A 1187 -22.80 -0.64 -29.89
C VAL A 1187 -21.56 -1.14 -30.63
N MET A 1188 -21.24 -2.40 -30.41
CA MET A 1188 -20.10 -3.08 -31.02
C MET A 1188 -20.59 -3.89 -32.23
N LYS A 1189 -19.98 -3.67 -33.41
CA LYS A 1189 -20.21 -4.46 -34.62
C LYS A 1189 -18.99 -5.31 -34.92
N LEU A 1190 -19.21 -6.57 -35.23
CA LEU A 1190 -18.20 -7.55 -35.61
C LEU A 1190 -18.51 -8.05 -37.03
N ASP A 1191 -17.54 -7.95 -37.93
CA ASP A 1191 -17.67 -8.33 -39.34
C ASP A 1191 -16.64 -9.38 -39.74
N ALA A 1192 -17.08 -10.45 -40.41
CA ALA A 1192 -16.16 -11.48 -40.88
C ALA A 1192 -15.20 -10.99 -41.97
N ASN A 1193 -15.60 -9.98 -42.77
CA ASN A 1193 -14.81 -9.41 -43.88
C ASN A 1193 -14.24 -10.49 -44.83
N GLY A 1194 -15.04 -11.51 -45.20
CA GLY A 1194 -14.60 -12.67 -45.98
C GLY A 1194 -13.80 -13.74 -45.22
N GLY A 1195 -13.57 -13.57 -43.92
CA GLY A 1195 -12.96 -14.54 -43.02
C GLY A 1195 -13.90 -15.68 -42.59
N ASN A 1196 -13.34 -16.70 -41.93
CA ASN A 1196 -14.04 -17.92 -41.56
C ASN A 1196 -14.19 -18.12 -40.03
N TYR A 1197 -14.93 -17.21 -39.39
CA TYR A 1197 -15.19 -17.23 -37.94
C TYR A 1197 -16.48 -17.98 -37.55
N GLY A 1198 -16.91 -18.95 -38.37
CA GLY A 1198 -18.18 -19.66 -38.25
C GLY A 1198 -19.27 -19.14 -39.19
N MET A 1199 -20.54 -19.40 -38.81
CA MET A 1199 -21.70 -19.20 -39.69
C MET A 1199 -22.22 -17.75 -39.77
N TYR A 1200 -22.01 -16.93 -38.74
CA TYR A 1200 -22.40 -15.53 -38.75
C TYR A 1200 -21.33 -14.68 -39.43
N LYS A 1201 -21.73 -13.81 -40.35
CA LYS A 1201 -20.86 -12.89 -41.10
C LYS A 1201 -20.92 -11.47 -40.58
N HIS A 1202 -22.04 -11.12 -39.95
CA HIS A 1202 -22.23 -9.89 -39.22
C HIS A 1202 -22.80 -10.20 -37.83
N ILE A 1203 -22.25 -9.58 -36.80
CA ILE A 1203 -22.78 -9.56 -35.44
C ILE A 1203 -22.84 -8.10 -34.98
N VAL A 1204 -23.90 -7.74 -34.25
CA VAL A 1204 -24.02 -6.45 -33.57
C VAL A 1204 -24.45 -6.71 -32.13
N VAL A 1205 -23.61 -6.34 -31.17
CA VAL A 1205 -23.92 -6.34 -29.75
C VAL A 1205 -24.30 -4.93 -29.33
N ILE A 1206 -25.41 -4.81 -28.61
CA ILE A 1206 -25.90 -3.55 -28.05
C ILE A 1206 -26.03 -3.74 -26.55
N PHE A 1207 -25.14 -3.09 -25.80
CA PHE A 1207 -25.18 -3.02 -24.34
C PHE A 1207 -25.95 -1.75 -23.95
N ASN A 1208 -27.24 -1.88 -23.61
CA ASN A 1208 -28.04 -0.75 -23.14
C ASN A 1208 -28.10 -0.75 -21.61
N ALA A 1209 -27.24 0.04 -20.97
CA ALA A 1209 -27.22 0.22 -19.52
C ALA A 1209 -28.11 1.38 -19.02
N THR A 1210 -28.91 1.99 -19.91
CA THR A 1210 -29.90 3.01 -19.52
C THR A 1210 -31.15 2.36 -18.88
N ASN A 1211 -31.86 3.13 -18.06
CA ASN A 1211 -33.16 2.75 -17.48
C ASN A 1211 -34.35 2.88 -18.47
N ALA A 1212 -34.08 3.08 -19.77
CA ALA A 1212 -35.08 3.24 -20.83
C ALA A 1212 -34.81 2.32 -22.03
N SER A 1213 -35.83 2.07 -22.86
CA SER A 1213 -35.59 1.40 -24.15
C SER A 1213 -34.95 2.38 -25.13
N VAL A 1214 -33.81 1.97 -25.71
CA VAL A 1214 -33.08 2.74 -26.70
C VAL A 1214 -33.45 2.27 -28.10
N THR A 1215 -33.58 3.21 -29.04
CA THR A 1215 -33.69 2.93 -30.48
C THR A 1215 -32.50 3.56 -31.20
N PHE A 1216 -31.54 2.73 -31.57
CA PHE A 1216 -30.29 3.14 -32.21
C PHE A 1216 -30.38 2.96 -33.73
N THR A 1217 -29.95 3.94 -34.52
CA THR A 1217 -29.99 3.89 -35.99
C THR A 1217 -28.63 4.29 -36.57
N ASN A 1218 -28.05 3.45 -37.43
CA ASN A 1218 -26.77 3.74 -38.08
C ASN A 1218 -26.75 3.21 -39.52
N SER A 1219 -26.26 4.01 -40.47
CA SER A 1219 -26.21 3.65 -41.89
C SER A 1219 -25.32 2.44 -42.18
N ARG A 1220 -24.32 2.14 -41.34
CA ARG A 1220 -23.50 0.90 -41.41
C ARG A 1220 -24.29 -0.37 -41.10
N LEU A 1221 -25.52 -0.26 -40.60
CA LEU A 1221 -26.43 -1.37 -40.34
C LEU A 1221 -27.53 -1.50 -41.42
N GLN A 1222 -27.66 -0.52 -42.32
CA GLN A 1222 -28.72 -0.50 -43.31
C GLN A 1222 -28.51 -1.56 -44.40
N GLY A 1223 -29.54 -2.36 -44.66
CA GLY A 1223 -29.53 -3.45 -45.64
C GLY A 1223 -29.02 -4.80 -45.11
N LEU A 1224 -28.35 -4.83 -43.95
CA LEU A 1224 -27.89 -6.08 -43.34
C LEU A 1224 -29.08 -6.95 -42.91
N ALA A 1225 -29.02 -8.26 -43.15
CA ALA A 1225 -30.11 -9.20 -42.85
C ALA A 1225 -30.14 -9.64 -41.37
N LEU A 1226 -29.83 -8.74 -40.43
CA LEU A 1226 -29.67 -9.10 -39.01
C LEU A 1226 -30.99 -9.48 -38.34
N HIS A 1227 -30.90 -10.41 -37.39
CA HIS A 1227 -31.99 -10.81 -36.52
C HIS A 1227 -31.47 -11.16 -35.12
N LEU A 1228 -32.32 -11.09 -34.10
CA LEU A 1228 -31.92 -11.42 -32.71
C LEU A 1228 -31.38 -12.85 -32.63
N HIS A 1229 -30.24 -13.05 -31.95
CA HIS A 1229 -29.50 -14.31 -31.90
C HIS A 1229 -30.40 -15.51 -31.54
N PRO A 1230 -30.21 -16.71 -32.13
CA PRO A 1230 -31.06 -17.88 -31.86
C PRO A 1230 -31.28 -18.16 -30.37
N VAL A 1231 -30.24 -18.09 -29.54
CA VAL A 1231 -30.34 -18.29 -28.08
C VAL A 1231 -31.25 -17.23 -27.45
N GLN A 1232 -31.02 -15.95 -27.75
CA GLN A 1232 -31.76 -14.83 -27.17
C GLN A 1232 -33.23 -14.78 -27.60
N ARG A 1233 -33.58 -15.27 -28.81
CA ARG A 1233 -35.00 -15.47 -29.21
C ARG A 1233 -35.73 -16.47 -28.31
N SER A 1234 -34.99 -17.38 -27.68
CA SER A 1234 -35.45 -18.35 -26.68
C SER A 1234 -34.98 -18.03 -25.26
N SER A 1235 -34.48 -16.82 -24.99
CA SER A 1235 -33.96 -16.41 -23.69
C SER A 1235 -34.96 -16.70 -22.57
N SER A 1236 -34.49 -16.93 -21.34
CA SER A 1236 -35.36 -16.93 -20.15
C SER A 1236 -36.01 -15.55 -19.97
N ASP A 1237 -35.27 -14.48 -20.27
CA ASP A 1237 -35.69 -13.09 -20.08
C ASP A 1237 -36.82 -12.67 -21.05
N PRO A 1238 -37.98 -12.20 -20.55
CA PRO A 1238 -39.00 -11.58 -21.40
C PRO A 1238 -38.55 -10.31 -22.10
N GLU A 1239 -37.72 -9.47 -21.48
CA GLU A 1239 -37.33 -8.17 -22.05
C GLU A 1239 -36.33 -8.36 -23.20
N THR A 1240 -35.26 -9.16 -23.01
CA THR A 1240 -34.31 -9.49 -24.09
C THR A 1240 -35.00 -9.97 -25.37
N ARG A 1241 -36.09 -10.76 -25.26
CA ARG A 1241 -36.92 -11.23 -26.40
C ARG A 1241 -37.72 -10.14 -27.13
N LEU A 1242 -37.88 -8.94 -26.55
CA LEU A 1242 -38.49 -7.76 -27.20
C LEU A 1242 -37.50 -6.99 -28.10
N SER A 1243 -36.21 -7.33 -28.06
CA SER A 1243 -35.19 -6.69 -28.89
C SER A 1243 -35.43 -6.94 -30.38
N THR A 1244 -35.51 -5.87 -31.18
CA THR A 1244 -35.91 -5.94 -32.60
C THR A 1244 -34.98 -5.17 -33.51
N PHE A 1245 -34.92 -5.56 -34.79
CA PHE A 1245 -34.08 -4.94 -35.80
C PHE A 1245 -34.85 -4.69 -37.11
N ASN A 1246 -34.69 -3.48 -37.68
CA ASN A 1246 -35.25 -3.09 -38.97
C ASN A 1246 -34.12 -2.89 -39.99
N SER A 1247 -33.82 -3.96 -40.73
CA SER A 1247 -32.83 -3.99 -41.83
C SER A 1247 -32.96 -2.82 -42.82
N LYS A 1248 -34.18 -2.41 -43.17
CA LYS A 1248 -34.42 -1.35 -44.15
C LYS A 1248 -33.92 0.02 -43.67
N GLU A 1249 -33.92 0.26 -42.37
CA GLU A 1249 -33.57 1.55 -41.76
C GLU A 1249 -32.19 1.52 -41.07
N GLY A 1250 -31.64 0.32 -40.81
CA GLY A 1250 -30.41 0.17 -40.03
C GLY A 1250 -30.63 0.44 -38.55
N THR A 1251 -31.82 0.11 -38.05
CA THR A 1251 -32.32 0.50 -36.73
C THR A 1251 -32.49 -0.72 -35.83
N ALA A 1252 -31.96 -0.66 -34.61
CA ALA A 1252 -32.20 -1.63 -33.54
C ALA A 1252 -32.97 -0.96 -32.39
N THR A 1253 -33.93 -1.67 -31.81
CA THR A 1253 -34.62 -1.26 -30.57
C THR A 1253 -34.37 -2.30 -29.50
N VAL A 1254 -33.86 -1.87 -28.34
CA VAL A 1254 -33.43 -2.71 -27.22
C VAL A 1254 -34.05 -2.16 -25.92
N PRO A 1255 -34.63 -3.00 -25.03
CA PRO A 1255 -35.16 -2.55 -23.74
C PRO A 1255 -34.09 -2.02 -22.76
N ALA A 1256 -34.54 -1.47 -21.64
CA ALA A 1256 -33.69 -1.00 -20.55
C ALA A 1256 -32.84 -2.13 -19.96
N LEU A 1257 -31.62 -1.82 -19.49
CA LEU A 1257 -30.72 -2.75 -18.79
C LEU A 1257 -30.67 -4.15 -19.45
N THR A 1258 -30.37 -4.16 -20.75
CA THR A 1258 -30.45 -5.33 -21.63
C THR A 1258 -29.28 -5.34 -22.61
N THR A 1259 -28.64 -6.50 -22.76
CA THR A 1259 -27.60 -6.74 -23.77
C THR A 1259 -28.18 -7.60 -24.89
N ALA A 1260 -28.33 -7.00 -26.08
CA ALA A 1260 -28.95 -7.64 -27.24
C ALA A 1260 -27.93 -7.91 -28.35
N VAL A 1261 -27.92 -9.14 -28.86
CA VAL A 1261 -27.01 -9.62 -29.90
C VAL A 1261 -27.80 -9.95 -31.15
N PHE A 1262 -27.53 -9.24 -32.23
CA PHE A 1262 -28.13 -9.45 -33.55
C PHE A 1262 -27.12 -10.07 -34.50
N VAL A 1263 -27.53 -11.04 -35.31
CA VAL A 1263 -26.63 -11.79 -36.23
C VAL A 1263 -27.22 -11.93 -37.63
N GLY A 1264 -26.35 -12.10 -38.62
CA GLY A 1264 -26.72 -12.45 -40.00
C GLY A 1264 -25.68 -13.37 -40.66
N GLU A 1265 -26.16 -14.33 -41.44
CA GLU A 1265 -25.37 -15.41 -42.07
C GLU A 1265 -24.90 -15.10 -43.51
N SER A 1266 -25.33 -13.98 -44.08
CA SER A 1266 -24.93 -13.50 -45.41
C SER A 1266 -23.99 -12.31 -45.33
N GLU A 1267 -22.96 -12.30 -46.17
CA GLU A 1267 -22.22 -11.09 -46.59
C GLU A 1267 -23.11 -10.16 -47.45
#